data_AF-A0A921URK1-F1
#
_entry.id   AF-A0A921URK1-F1
#
_cell.length_a   1.000
_cell.length_b   1.000
_cell.length_c   1.000
_cell.angle_alpha   90.00
_cell.angle_beta   90.00
_cell.angle_gamma   90.00
#
_symmetry.space_group_name_H-M   'P 1'
#
loop_
_entity.id
_entity.type
_entity.pdbx_description
1 polymer ?
#
loop_
_entity_poly.entity_id
_entity_poly.type
_entity_poly.pdbx_seq_one_letter_code
_entity_poly.pdbx_strand_id
1 'polypeptide(L)'
;MSLAAALAGAEAKARAGRRPEPDDDPPEGFARLTAAEAERAVAGNLCRCTGYRPIADACKSFAADVDLEDLGLNSFWRKGDAHASKLPRYDEGSIGVFPEFLKAEIRASSGVDDLYTPPALVGSASTWHRPRSVEEYYKLVGSELFGESRTKVVVGNTASGVYRETDVYDRYIDLRCIPELNSVNKEANGVHIGAAVPISQAIEILRVEAGGCNDVIFCKIADHMEKVASPFVRNTASLGGNLIMAQRDQFASDVATILLAAGSSICIQASSKRLTVTLENFLQMPPCDHKTLLLNIYIPRWTLIGGLSGGKTMDGTVSKIGTSVLFETYRAAPRPLGNAVAYLNSAFLAQVSSDETSSSLVLTELCLAFGAYGSQHAIRARNIEKLLVGKPITASVLLEACRLLKETIVPKEGTRHAAYRSSLAVAFLFSFLYPVTEGTLKPVKAVHLNGYVTSGTNGNPNCGPDADVDVSLKKINDVNSGSCTNDRILEYSNQIIEINKDYLPVGIPTKKVGAELQTSGEAVFVDDIPAPKDCVYGAFIYSTKPLAHVKSIKLDLSLEQLKTLEVVTVKDIPEGGSNVGANTIFGPEPLFGDPVTQCAGEPLGVVIAETQRFANIAAKRAVIDYSTENLDAPILSIEEAVKRCSYFETPPFLLPQKIGDFSKGMAEADQKISSEVKLNSQYYFYMETQAALAIPDEDNCLVVYSSSQCPETAQNVIAKCLGLPCHNVRVITRRVGGGFGGKAVRSLPVATACALAAFKLCRPVRMYLDRKTDMIVTGGRHPMKICYSVGFKSDGKITALHIDLFINAGMTKDVSLIIPHNFIEALKKYNWGAFSYEAKICKTNIATKSAMRGPGEVQGSYVAEAIIEHVASTLSADANLVRHKNLHTVESLALFHSECSEDAMGYTLRSICDQVTASENYQHRLETIQSFNKNNKWKKRGLSFVPIVHKVLSRPTPGKVSILNDGSIAVEVGGIELGQGLWTKVKQMAAFGLGQLCPDRSQELLERIRVIQADTLSNVQGGWTTGSTTSESSCEAVRLACYVLVDRLKPVKEQFQEKQGNVSWDELISKAIMVGVNLSAREYYIPGPSGSYLNYGAAASEVEIDLLTGASTIVRSDLIYDCGQSLNPAVDLGQVEGAFVQGIGYFMTEEYVTNSDGLLISDGTWTYKIPTVDTIPKQFNVKLLNSGFHKKRVLSSKASGEPPLLLAASVHCATREAIRAARNEPHCSGFGPSPSHFDLEVPAIMPVVKELCGLDNVERYLQSLPSSE
;
A
#
# COMPACT_ATOMS: atom_id res chain seq x y z
N MET A 1 29.62 19.11 -25.81
CA MET A 1 29.04 20.32 -25.16
C MET A 1 28.65 19.95 -23.73
N SER A 2 28.77 20.87 -22.76
CA SER A 2 28.54 20.53 -21.35
C SER A 2 27.04 20.35 -21.06
N LEU A 3 26.67 19.45 -20.14
CA LEU A 3 25.28 19.27 -19.71
C LEU A 3 24.67 20.59 -19.21
N ALA A 4 25.49 21.49 -18.66
CA ALA A 4 25.05 22.83 -18.24
C ALA A 4 24.48 23.67 -19.41
N ALA A 5 25.01 23.54 -20.63
CA ALA A 5 24.48 24.24 -21.80
C ALA A 5 23.17 23.61 -22.30
N ALA A 6 23.03 22.28 -22.20
CA ALA A 6 21.80 21.56 -22.54
C ALA A 6 20.67 21.83 -21.54
N LEU A 7 21.00 21.89 -20.24
CA LEU A 7 20.08 22.25 -19.16
C LEU A 7 19.58 23.68 -19.28
N ALA A 8 20.47 24.64 -19.57
CA ALA A 8 20.08 26.03 -19.83
C ALA A 8 19.14 26.15 -21.05
N GLY A 9 19.32 25.30 -22.07
CA GLY A 9 18.43 25.21 -23.23
C GLY A 9 17.07 24.59 -22.92
N ALA A 10 17.03 23.55 -22.08
CA ALA A 10 15.80 22.89 -21.63
C ALA A 10 14.98 23.78 -20.67
N GLU A 11 15.64 24.43 -19.71
CA GLU A 11 15.04 25.43 -18.80
C GLU A 11 14.45 26.62 -19.58
N ALA A 12 15.14 27.08 -20.63
CA ALA A 12 14.64 28.17 -21.48
C ALA A 12 13.39 27.76 -22.29
N LYS A 13 13.32 26.50 -22.75
CA LYS A 13 12.14 25.96 -23.46
C LYS A 13 10.95 25.75 -22.50
N ALA A 14 11.20 25.21 -21.30
CA ALA A 14 10.20 25.01 -20.26
C ALA A 14 9.60 26.33 -19.76
N ARG A 15 10.44 27.35 -19.48
CA ARG A 15 9.98 28.70 -19.07
C ARG A 15 9.26 29.47 -20.16
N ALA A 16 9.50 29.15 -21.43
CA ALA A 16 8.82 29.78 -22.57
C ALA A 16 7.44 29.15 -22.90
N GLY A 17 7.00 28.13 -22.16
CA GLY A 17 5.71 27.47 -22.37
C GLY A 17 5.59 26.74 -23.73
N ARG A 18 6.70 26.53 -24.45
CA ARG A 18 6.74 25.75 -25.68
C ARG A 18 6.98 24.29 -25.32
N ARG A 19 5.93 23.47 -25.39
CA ARG A 19 6.04 22.01 -25.29
C ARG A 19 6.82 21.48 -26.51
N PRO A 20 7.72 20.50 -26.33
CA PRO A 20 8.28 19.79 -27.48
C PRO A 20 7.16 19.06 -28.21
N GLU A 21 7.12 19.19 -29.55
CA GLU A 21 6.20 18.39 -30.37
C GLU A 21 6.69 16.92 -30.42
N PRO A 22 5.82 15.94 -30.71
CA PRO A 22 6.18 14.51 -30.73
C PRO A 22 7.37 14.15 -31.64
N ASP A 23 7.68 15.02 -32.61
CA ASP A 23 8.79 14.87 -33.57
C ASP A 23 10.07 15.65 -33.17
N ASP A 24 10.08 16.38 -32.06
CA ASP A 24 11.29 17.03 -31.55
C ASP A 24 12.20 16.00 -30.86
N ASP A 25 13.49 15.98 -31.21
CA ASP A 25 14.46 15.16 -30.49
C ASP A 25 14.58 15.60 -29.02
N PRO A 26 14.65 14.64 -28.07
CA PRO A 26 14.72 14.96 -26.65
C PRO A 26 16.02 15.73 -26.36
N PRO A 27 16.05 16.58 -25.31
CA PRO A 27 17.29 17.21 -24.89
C PRO A 27 18.41 16.17 -24.66
N GLU A 28 19.65 16.50 -25.02
CA GLU A 28 20.79 15.58 -24.92
C GLU A 28 20.92 14.99 -23.50
N GLY A 29 20.83 13.66 -23.37
CA GLY A 29 20.91 12.95 -22.10
C GLY A 29 19.57 12.60 -21.44
N PHE A 30 18.44 12.93 -22.06
CA PHE A 30 17.08 12.57 -21.62
C PHE A 30 16.44 11.52 -22.55
N ALA A 31 15.47 10.75 -22.03
CA ALA A 31 14.68 9.82 -22.82
C ALA A 31 13.51 10.53 -23.51
N ARG A 32 12.97 9.94 -24.59
CA ARG A 32 11.78 10.45 -25.30
C ARG A 32 10.47 10.39 -24.50
N LEU A 33 10.52 9.84 -23.29
CA LEU A 33 9.38 9.60 -22.43
C LEU A 33 8.97 10.86 -21.66
N THR A 34 7.67 11.06 -21.42
CA THR A 34 7.14 12.17 -20.61
C THR A 34 7.12 11.84 -19.11
N ALA A 35 7.06 12.85 -18.25
CA ALA A 35 7.00 12.68 -16.80
C ALA A 35 5.74 11.92 -16.36
N ALA A 36 4.61 12.12 -17.06
CA ALA A 36 3.37 11.40 -16.79
C ALA A 36 3.51 9.90 -17.14
N GLU A 37 4.16 9.58 -18.25
CA GLU A 37 4.48 8.19 -18.61
C GLU A 37 5.46 7.55 -17.61
N ALA A 38 6.44 8.31 -17.11
CA ALA A 38 7.40 7.83 -16.10
C ALA A 38 6.70 7.41 -14.81
N GLU A 39 5.76 8.23 -14.34
CA GLU A 39 4.98 7.95 -13.14
C GLU A 39 4.06 6.74 -13.34
N ARG A 40 3.39 6.63 -14.51
CA ARG A 40 2.53 5.48 -14.84
C ARG A 40 3.31 4.17 -14.94
N ALA A 41 4.54 4.21 -15.45
CA ALA A 41 5.39 3.02 -15.57
C ALA A 41 5.65 2.34 -14.22
N VAL A 42 5.69 3.12 -13.12
CA VAL A 42 5.92 2.60 -11.76
C VAL A 42 4.64 2.48 -10.92
N ALA A 43 3.49 2.93 -11.41
CA ALA A 43 2.22 2.86 -10.69
C ALA A 43 1.75 1.41 -10.41
N GLY A 44 2.24 0.44 -11.18
CA GLY A 44 1.99 -0.98 -10.97
C GLY A 44 2.76 -1.61 -9.79
N ASN A 45 3.70 -0.89 -9.19
CA ASN A 45 4.62 -1.40 -8.17
C ASN A 45 4.16 -1.00 -6.76
N LEU A 46 4.43 -1.88 -5.79
CA LEU A 46 4.14 -1.62 -4.38
C LEU A 46 5.43 -1.34 -3.60
N CYS A 47 5.40 -0.30 -2.78
CA CYS A 47 6.47 0.01 -1.84
C CYS A 47 5.89 0.39 -0.48
N ARG A 48 6.39 -0.23 0.59
CA ARG A 48 5.92 0.02 1.96
C ARG A 48 6.75 1.05 2.73
N CYS A 49 7.93 1.43 2.22
CA CYS A 49 8.94 2.17 2.99
C CYS A 49 9.10 3.64 2.58
N THR A 50 9.00 3.98 1.30
CA THR A 50 9.51 5.27 0.78
C THR A 50 8.44 6.36 0.67
N GLY A 51 7.16 6.00 0.76
CA GLY A 51 6.06 6.91 0.41
C GLY A 51 5.97 7.24 -1.08
N TYR A 52 6.61 6.46 -1.95
CA TYR A 52 6.66 6.57 -3.43
C TYR A 52 7.30 7.83 -4.02
N ARG A 53 7.17 8.99 -3.38
CA ARG A 53 7.68 10.29 -3.87
C ARG A 53 9.12 10.24 -4.39
N PRO A 54 10.15 9.78 -3.63
CA PRO A 54 11.52 9.75 -4.14
C PRO A 54 11.73 8.76 -5.31
N ILE A 55 10.88 7.74 -5.46
CA ILE A 55 10.91 6.83 -6.62
C ILE A 55 10.36 7.54 -7.85
N ALA A 56 9.19 8.19 -7.71
CA ALA A 56 8.57 8.94 -8.79
C ALA A 56 9.47 10.09 -9.28
N ASP A 57 10.12 10.82 -8.36
CA ASP A 57 11.09 11.88 -8.71
C ASP A 57 12.26 11.34 -9.53
N ALA A 58 12.84 10.21 -9.13
CA ALA A 58 13.94 9.57 -9.86
C ALA A 58 13.51 9.05 -11.24
N CYS A 59 12.28 8.55 -11.39
CA CYS A 59 11.76 8.16 -12.70
C CYS A 59 11.52 9.37 -13.60
N LYS A 60 10.95 10.46 -13.05
CA LYS A 60 10.71 11.70 -13.78
C LYS A 60 11.99 12.37 -14.25
N SER A 61 13.12 12.23 -13.56
CA SER A 61 14.39 12.87 -13.97
C SER A 61 14.91 12.40 -15.33
N PHE A 62 14.37 11.31 -15.90
CA PHE A 62 14.72 10.84 -17.26
C PHE A 62 13.81 11.42 -18.36
N ALA A 63 12.71 12.10 -18.00
CA ALA A 63 11.70 12.51 -18.96
C ALA A 63 12.08 13.78 -19.74
N ALA A 64 11.64 13.88 -20.99
CA ALA A 64 11.95 15.00 -21.88
C ALA A 64 11.30 16.34 -21.44
N ASP A 65 10.18 16.29 -20.71
CA ASP A 65 9.40 17.45 -20.25
C ASP A 65 9.57 17.75 -18.75
N VAL A 66 10.55 17.13 -18.08
CA VAL A 66 10.78 17.36 -16.65
C VAL A 66 11.51 18.67 -16.40
N ASP A 67 11.02 19.46 -15.45
CA ASP A 67 11.83 20.49 -14.82
C ASP A 67 12.54 19.86 -13.61
N LEU A 68 13.87 19.82 -13.62
CA LEU A 68 14.61 19.26 -12.49
C LEU A 68 14.44 20.12 -11.23
N GLU A 69 14.13 21.42 -11.36
CA GLU A 69 13.79 22.33 -10.25
C GLU A 69 12.45 21.94 -9.57
N ASP A 70 11.61 21.18 -10.28
CA ASP A 70 10.32 20.70 -9.78
C ASP A 70 10.39 19.38 -8.99
N LEU A 71 11.57 18.73 -8.98
CA LEU A 71 11.75 17.46 -8.28
C LEU A 71 12.13 17.69 -6.83
N GLY A 72 11.69 16.79 -5.95
CA GLY A 72 12.10 16.75 -4.55
C GLY A 72 13.57 16.39 -4.30
N LEU A 73 14.38 16.36 -5.38
CA LEU A 73 15.83 16.17 -5.36
C LEU A 73 16.57 17.48 -5.02
N ASN A 74 15.97 18.64 -5.30
CA ASN A 74 16.61 19.94 -5.10
C ASN A 74 16.95 20.25 -3.65
N SER A 75 16.24 19.64 -2.71
CA SER A 75 16.52 19.73 -1.27
C SER A 75 17.94 19.29 -0.90
N PHE A 76 18.58 18.50 -1.76
CA PHE A 76 19.94 18.00 -1.56
C PHE A 76 21.01 18.79 -2.33
N TRP A 77 20.63 19.77 -3.16
CA TRP A 77 21.53 20.55 -4.01
C TRP A 77 21.44 22.04 -3.66
N ARG A 78 22.56 22.76 -3.55
CA ARG A 78 22.51 24.22 -3.30
C ARG A 78 22.20 24.96 -4.60
N LYS A 79 21.44 26.06 -4.50
CA LYS A 79 21.23 27.00 -5.59
C LYS A 79 22.59 27.52 -6.10
N GLY A 80 22.96 27.18 -7.34
CA GLY A 80 24.24 27.55 -7.96
C GLY A 80 25.29 26.42 -8.06
N ASP A 81 25.04 25.23 -7.52
CA ASP A 81 25.91 24.07 -7.72
C ASP A 81 25.66 23.42 -9.10
N ALA A 82 26.72 23.24 -9.90
CA ALA A 82 26.67 22.67 -11.26
C ALA A 82 26.40 21.14 -11.30
N HIS A 83 25.49 20.63 -10.47
CA HIS A 83 25.39 19.20 -10.12
C HIS A 83 24.34 18.39 -10.87
N ALA A 84 23.47 19.00 -11.68
CA ALA A 84 22.71 18.23 -12.67
C ALA A 84 23.64 17.44 -13.62
N SER A 85 24.89 17.91 -13.81
CA SER A 85 25.97 17.18 -14.50
C SER A 85 26.41 15.85 -13.85
N LYS A 86 26.00 15.56 -12.61
CA LYS A 86 26.28 14.31 -11.90
C LYS A 86 25.22 13.23 -12.10
N LEU A 87 24.05 13.56 -12.65
CA LEU A 87 23.08 12.54 -13.05
C LEU A 87 23.64 11.78 -14.26
N PRO A 88 23.56 10.43 -14.27
CA PRO A 88 23.97 9.66 -15.43
C PRO A 88 23.12 10.05 -16.63
N ARG A 89 23.75 10.25 -17.79
CA ARG A 89 23.06 10.52 -19.05
C ARG A 89 22.32 9.27 -19.50
N TYR A 90 21.12 9.44 -20.04
CA TYR A 90 20.47 8.39 -20.82
C TYR A 90 21.19 8.23 -22.16
N ASP A 91 21.70 7.03 -22.45
CA ASP A 91 22.39 6.68 -23.70
C ASP A 91 21.77 5.42 -24.32
N GLU A 92 20.96 5.62 -25.36
CA GLU A 92 20.27 4.54 -26.09
C GLU A 92 21.25 3.51 -26.69
N GLY A 93 22.49 3.90 -26.98
CA GLY A 93 23.48 3.03 -27.63
C GLY A 93 24.16 2.00 -26.72
N SER A 94 23.97 2.12 -25.40
CA SER A 94 24.62 1.29 -24.37
C SER A 94 23.79 0.08 -23.92
N ILE A 95 22.60 -0.12 -24.50
CA ILE A 95 21.61 -1.14 -24.11
C ILE A 95 22.03 -2.53 -24.59
N GLY A 96 21.80 -3.56 -23.77
CA GLY A 96 22.06 -4.96 -24.13
C GLY A 96 21.36 -5.34 -25.44
N VAL A 97 22.15 -5.66 -26.47
CA VAL A 97 21.65 -6.11 -27.77
C VAL A 97 20.93 -7.44 -27.60
N PHE A 98 19.76 -7.60 -28.26
CA PHE A 98 19.04 -8.87 -28.26
C PHE A 98 19.97 -10.01 -28.71
N PRO A 99 20.18 -11.07 -27.91
CA PRO A 99 21.21 -12.07 -28.18
C PRO A 99 21.07 -12.75 -29.55
N GLU A 100 22.14 -12.77 -30.34
CA GLU A 100 22.11 -13.37 -31.69
C GLU A 100 21.74 -14.86 -31.69
N PHE A 101 22.13 -15.61 -30.66
CA PHE A 101 21.76 -17.02 -30.54
C PHE A 101 20.24 -17.21 -30.38
N LEU A 102 19.55 -16.31 -29.68
CA LEU A 102 18.08 -16.33 -29.59
C LEU A 102 17.42 -15.97 -30.92
N LYS A 103 17.99 -15.03 -31.69
CA LYS A 103 17.50 -14.73 -33.05
C LYS A 103 17.63 -15.96 -33.94
N ALA A 104 18.75 -16.68 -33.84
CA ALA A 104 18.98 -17.91 -34.58
C ALA A 104 18.00 -19.02 -34.17
N GLU A 105 17.76 -19.21 -32.86
CA GLU A 105 16.80 -20.19 -32.34
C GLU A 105 15.35 -19.88 -32.75
N ILE A 106 14.95 -18.61 -32.72
CA ILE A 106 13.62 -18.17 -33.20
C ILE A 106 13.48 -18.47 -34.71
N ARG A 107 14.50 -18.17 -35.52
CA ARG A 107 14.50 -18.49 -36.96
C ARG A 107 14.42 -19.99 -37.21
N ALA A 108 15.16 -20.80 -36.45
CA ALA A 108 15.18 -22.26 -36.59
C ALA A 108 13.87 -22.92 -36.14
N SER A 109 13.27 -22.45 -35.04
CA SER A 109 11.98 -22.95 -34.50
C SER A 109 10.75 -22.51 -35.30
N SER A 110 10.93 -21.63 -36.29
CA SER A 110 9.91 -21.21 -37.25
C SER A 110 9.80 -22.15 -38.46
N GLY A 111 10.66 -23.16 -38.59
CA GLY A 111 10.79 -23.98 -39.81
C GLY A 111 10.73 -25.50 -39.66
N VAL A 112 10.27 -26.06 -38.53
CA VAL A 112 10.24 -27.53 -38.31
C VAL A 112 8.88 -28.00 -37.76
N ASP A 113 8.30 -28.99 -38.44
CA ASP A 113 6.97 -29.61 -38.25
C ASP A 113 6.87 -30.64 -37.10
N ASP A 114 7.89 -30.72 -36.24
CA ASP A 114 7.90 -31.71 -35.15
C ASP A 114 7.21 -31.15 -33.89
N LEU A 115 6.30 -31.97 -33.34
CA LEU A 115 5.73 -31.88 -31.99
C LEU A 115 6.87 -31.78 -30.97
N TYR A 116 7.38 -30.56 -30.75
CA TYR A 116 8.42 -30.33 -29.75
C TYR A 116 7.79 -30.47 -28.37
N THR A 117 7.76 -31.70 -27.88
CA THR A 117 7.63 -31.98 -26.46
C THR A 117 8.94 -31.49 -25.87
N PRO A 118 8.99 -30.37 -25.11
CA PRO A 118 10.22 -30.01 -24.43
C PRO A 118 10.68 -31.23 -23.64
N PRO A 119 11.99 -31.54 -23.60
CA PRO A 119 12.47 -32.68 -22.82
C PRO A 119 11.83 -32.57 -21.44
N ALA A 120 11.08 -33.61 -21.05
CA ALA A 120 10.51 -33.67 -19.72
C ALA A 120 11.65 -33.30 -18.77
N LEU A 121 11.50 -32.17 -18.05
CA LEU A 121 12.46 -31.79 -17.02
C LEU A 121 12.62 -33.04 -16.17
N VAL A 122 13.79 -33.66 -16.23
CA VAL A 122 14.04 -34.97 -15.61
C VAL A 122 13.63 -34.87 -14.15
N GLY A 123 12.51 -35.51 -13.77
CA GLY A 123 11.91 -35.44 -12.43
C GLY A 123 10.61 -34.63 -12.26
N SER A 124 10.01 -34.05 -13.31
CA SER A 124 8.67 -33.41 -13.26
C SER A 124 7.56 -34.40 -13.59
N ALA A 125 6.57 -34.56 -12.71
CA ALA A 125 5.37 -35.38 -12.94
C ALA A 125 4.41 -34.79 -14.01
N SER A 126 4.57 -33.52 -14.38
CA SER A 126 3.70 -32.81 -15.32
C SER A 126 4.35 -32.55 -16.69
N THR A 127 3.59 -32.66 -17.79
CA THR A 127 4.05 -32.40 -19.17
C THR A 127 3.47 -31.12 -19.78
N TRP A 128 4.24 -30.43 -20.64
CA TRP A 128 3.79 -29.26 -21.40
C TRP A 128 3.67 -29.57 -22.90
N HIS A 129 2.59 -29.11 -23.51
CA HIS A 129 2.31 -29.24 -24.94
C HIS A 129 2.08 -27.86 -25.57
N ARG A 130 2.61 -27.63 -26.77
CA ARG A 130 2.58 -26.34 -27.50
C ARG A 130 2.07 -26.53 -28.94
N PRO A 131 0.76 -26.72 -29.15
CA PRO A 131 0.20 -26.83 -30.48
C PRO A 131 0.49 -25.58 -31.32
N ARG A 132 0.71 -25.78 -32.62
CA ARG A 132 1.00 -24.76 -33.63
C ARG A 132 -0.22 -24.37 -34.47
N SER A 133 -1.32 -25.11 -34.37
CA SER A 133 -2.58 -24.80 -35.03
C SER A 133 -3.78 -25.23 -34.18
N VAL A 134 -4.97 -24.72 -34.52
CA VAL A 134 -6.21 -25.17 -33.88
C VAL A 134 -6.49 -26.66 -34.18
N GLU A 135 -6.09 -27.15 -35.35
CA GLU A 135 -6.22 -28.56 -35.71
C GLU A 135 -5.35 -29.45 -34.82
N GLU A 136 -4.10 -29.07 -34.61
CA GLU A 136 -3.18 -29.79 -33.73
C GLU A 136 -3.68 -29.82 -32.29
N TYR A 137 -4.25 -28.70 -31.81
CA TYR A 137 -4.89 -28.65 -30.49
C TYR A 137 -5.98 -29.73 -30.34
N TYR A 138 -6.88 -29.86 -31.31
CA TYR A 138 -7.95 -30.86 -31.23
C TYR A 138 -7.45 -32.29 -31.44
N LYS A 139 -6.40 -32.49 -32.25
CA LYS A 139 -5.74 -33.80 -32.36
C LYS A 139 -5.10 -34.22 -31.03
N LEU A 140 -4.50 -33.27 -30.31
CA LEU A 140 -3.93 -33.48 -28.98
C LEU A 140 -5.01 -33.82 -27.95
N VAL A 141 -6.03 -32.97 -27.83
CA VAL A 141 -7.14 -33.15 -26.87
C VAL A 141 -7.97 -34.40 -27.16
N GLY A 142 -8.07 -34.81 -28.44
CA GLY A 142 -8.79 -36.01 -28.86
C GLY A 142 -7.99 -37.32 -28.70
N SER A 143 -6.73 -37.28 -28.28
CA SER A 143 -5.90 -38.47 -28.08
C SER A 143 -6.18 -39.15 -26.73
N GLU A 144 -5.98 -40.48 -26.66
CA GLU A 144 -6.18 -41.27 -25.41
C GLU A 144 -5.37 -40.71 -24.22
N LEU A 145 -4.25 -40.06 -24.52
CA LEU A 145 -3.36 -39.37 -23.58
C LEU A 145 -4.05 -38.28 -22.72
N PHE A 146 -5.18 -37.74 -23.18
CA PHE A 146 -5.93 -36.66 -22.52
C PHE A 146 -7.31 -37.09 -21.99
N GLY A 147 -7.67 -38.37 -22.14
CA GLY A 147 -8.99 -38.89 -21.76
C GLY A 147 -9.27 -38.86 -20.25
N GLU A 148 -8.27 -39.18 -19.43
CA GLU A 148 -8.39 -39.26 -17.95
C GLU A 148 -7.48 -38.26 -17.20
N SER A 149 -6.66 -37.48 -17.91
CA SER A 149 -5.64 -36.61 -17.28
C SER A 149 -6.16 -35.21 -16.95
N ARG A 150 -5.73 -34.67 -15.80
CA ARG A 150 -6.04 -33.30 -15.37
C ARG A 150 -5.26 -32.31 -16.23
N THR A 151 -5.97 -31.68 -17.16
CA THR A 151 -5.38 -30.78 -18.16
C THR A 151 -5.69 -29.31 -17.87
N LYS A 152 -4.67 -28.46 -17.93
CA LYS A 152 -4.81 -27.00 -17.83
C LYS A 152 -4.40 -26.31 -19.13
N VAL A 153 -5.31 -25.53 -19.70
CA VAL A 153 -5.03 -24.66 -20.84
C VAL A 153 -4.46 -23.33 -20.34
N VAL A 154 -3.36 -22.87 -20.93
CA VAL A 154 -2.58 -21.72 -20.46
C VAL A 154 -2.25 -20.78 -21.62
N VAL A 155 -2.31 -19.48 -21.32
CA VAL A 155 -1.69 -18.42 -22.15
C VAL A 155 -0.69 -17.66 -21.27
N GLY A 156 -1.19 -16.68 -20.51
CA GLY A 156 -0.35 -15.87 -19.61
C GLY A 156 -0.18 -16.39 -18.19
N ASN A 157 -0.93 -17.42 -17.79
CA ASN A 157 -0.99 -17.97 -16.43
C ASN A 157 -1.27 -16.97 -15.28
N THR A 158 -1.71 -15.75 -15.60
CA THR A 158 -1.98 -14.69 -14.61
C THR A 158 -3.15 -15.02 -13.67
N ALA A 159 -4.04 -15.93 -14.08
CA ALA A 159 -5.12 -16.46 -13.26
C ALA A 159 -4.62 -17.11 -11.96
N SER A 160 -3.40 -17.67 -11.94
CA SER A 160 -2.78 -18.26 -10.75
C SER A 160 -2.54 -17.26 -9.60
N GLY A 161 -2.50 -15.96 -9.93
CA GLY A 161 -2.46 -14.87 -8.95
C GLY A 161 -3.81 -14.57 -8.29
N VAL A 162 -4.92 -14.94 -8.95
CA VAL A 162 -6.30 -14.76 -8.48
C VAL A 162 -6.79 -16.03 -7.80
N TYR A 163 -6.77 -17.14 -8.54
CA TYR A 163 -7.16 -18.47 -8.08
C TYR A 163 -5.88 -19.29 -7.89
N ARG A 164 -5.43 -19.40 -6.64
CA ARG A 164 -4.22 -20.15 -6.31
C ARG A 164 -4.40 -21.61 -6.73
N GLU A 165 -3.42 -22.15 -7.45
CA GLU A 165 -3.41 -23.57 -7.82
C GLU A 165 -3.28 -24.42 -6.55
N THR A 166 -4.35 -25.13 -6.22
CA THR A 166 -4.41 -26.10 -5.11
C THR A 166 -4.15 -27.52 -5.58
N ASP A 167 -4.14 -27.75 -6.89
CA ASP A 167 -4.00 -29.05 -7.55
C ASP A 167 -2.74 -29.11 -8.40
N VAL A 168 -2.19 -30.33 -8.49
CA VAL A 168 -1.19 -30.68 -9.48
C VAL A 168 -1.94 -31.11 -10.75
N TYR A 169 -1.62 -30.48 -11.87
CA TYR A 169 -2.12 -30.88 -13.18
C TYR A 169 -1.12 -31.81 -13.82
N ASP A 170 -1.61 -32.90 -14.41
CA ASP A 170 -0.78 -33.84 -15.14
C ASP A 170 -0.23 -33.17 -16.40
N ARG A 171 -1.04 -32.32 -17.04
CA ARG A 171 -0.72 -31.75 -18.36
C ARG A 171 -1.11 -30.28 -18.49
N TYR A 172 -0.28 -29.56 -19.21
CA TYR A 172 -0.49 -28.16 -19.54
C TYR A 172 -0.43 -27.96 -21.06
N ILE A 173 -1.39 -27.24 -21.63
CA ILE A 173 -1.43 -26.88 -23.05
C ILE A 173 -1.25 -25.37 -23.18
N ASP A 174 -0.16 -24.94 -23.83
CA ASP A 174 0.18 -23.54 -24.04
C ASP A 174 -0.27 -23.08 -25.45
N LEU A 175 -1.22 -22.15 -25.49
CA LEU A 175 -1.87 -21.71 -26.72
C LEU A 175 -1.12 -20.61 -27.48
N ARG A 176 -0.03 -20.04 -26.91
CA ARG A 176 0.63 -18.84 -27.47
C ARG A 176 1.18 -19.05 -28.87
N CYS A 177 1.50 -20.30 -29.24
CA CYS A 177 2.08 -20.63 -30.54
C CYS A 177 1.06 -20.85 -31.65
N ILE A 178 -0.25 -20.77 -31.39
CA ILE A 178 -1.31 -20.93 -32.40
C ILE A 178 -1.56 -19.57 -33.09
N PRO A 179 -1.17 -19.38 -34.37
CA PRO A 179 -1.33 -18.09 -35.06
C PRO A 179 -2.79 -17.62 -35.14
N GLU A 180 -3.74 -18.53 -35.30
CA GLU A 180 -5.17 -18.24 -35.39
C GLU A 180 -5.71 -17.57 -34.12
N LEU A 181 -5.08 -17.81 -32.96
CA LEU A 181 -5.46 -17.20 -31.69
C LEU A 181 -4.75 -15.87 -31.42
N ASN A 182 -3.77 -15.50 -32.23
CA ASN A 182 -3.02 -14.24 -32.13
C ASN A 182 -3.33 -13.28 -33.29
N SER A 183 -4.14 -13.71 -34.27
CA SER A 183 -4.50 -12.89 -35.42
C SER A 183 -5.42 -11.72 -35.07
N VAL A 184 -5.28 -10.63 -35.83
CA VAL A 184 -6.15 -9.46 -35.77
C VAL A 184 -6.70 -9.23 -37.17
N ASN A 185 -8.02 -9.36 -37.35
CA ASN A 185 -8.67 -9.11 -38.64
C ASN A 185 -9.53 -7.86 -38.54
N LYS A 186 -9.27 -6.89 -39.42
CA LYS A 186 -9.97 -5.62 -39.47
C LYS A 186 -11.10 -5.71 -40.49
N GLU A 187 -12.30 -5.31 -40.09
CA GLU A 187 -13.46 -5.24 -40.97
C GLU A 187 -14.02 -3.81 -40.98
N ALA A 188 -14.82 -3.46 -41.99
CA ALA A 188 -15.39 -2.12 -42.08
C ALA A 188 -16.28 -1.76 -40.87
N ASN A 189 -16.94 -2.77 -40.31
CA ASN A 189 -17.92 -2.69 -39.23
C ASN A 189 -17.37 -3.08 -37.85
N GLY A 190 -16.07 -3.36 -37.70
CA GLY A 190 -15.50 -3.77 -36.41
C GLY A 190 -14.12 -4.43 -36.52
N VAL A 191 -13.65 -5.01 -35.41
CA VAL A 191 -12.36 -5.70 -35.34
C VAL A 191 -12.49 -7.08 -34.68
N HIS A 192 -11.89 -8.09 -35.29
CA HIS A 192 -11.68 -9.40 -34.68
C HIS A 192 -10.31 -9.45 -34.03
N ILE A 193 -10.26 -9.78 -32.73
CA ILE A 193 -9.04 -9.93 -31.95
C ILE A 193 -8.95 -11.38 -31.47
N GLY A 194 -7.85 -12.06 -31.75
CA GLY A 194 -7.60 -13.43 -31.32
C GLY A 194 -7.59 -13.60 -29.78
N ALA A 195 -7.98 -14.79 -29.31
CA ALA A 195 -8.12 -15.08 -27.88
C ALA A 195 -6.81 -15.05 -27.07
N ALA A 196 -5.67 -15.33 -27.70
CA ALA A 196 -4.36 -15.34 -27.07
C ALA A 196 -3.68 -13.96 -27.04
N VAL A 197 -4.24 -12.96 -27.75
CA VAL A 197 -3.73 -11.58 -27.78
C VAL A 197 -3.67 -11.01 -26.35
N PRO A 198 -2.51 -10.49 -25.90
CA PRO A 198 -2.38 -9.81 -24.61
C PRO A 198 -3.30 -8.59 -24.50
N ILE A 199 -3.77 -8.29 -23.29
CA ILE A 199 -4.63 -7.11 -23.05
C ILE A 199 -3.92 -5.81 -23.45
N SER A 200 -2.61 -5.67 -23.22
CA SER A 200 -1.87 -4.48 -23.66
C SER A 200 -1.87 -4.30 -25.19
N GLN A 201 -1.70 -5.39 -25.94
CA GLN A 201 -1.77 -5.34 -27.40
C GLN A 201 -3.21 -5.06 -27.87
N ALA A 202 -4.23 -5.58 -27.19
CA ALA A 202 -5.62 -5.24 -27.49
C ALA A 202 -5.91 -3.75 -27.31
N ILE A 203 -5.35 -3.11 -26.26
CA ILE A 203 -5.43 -1.65 -26.04
C ILE A 203 -4.82 -0.90 -27.22
N GLU A 204 -3.62 -1.29 -27.66
CA GLU A 204 -2.93 -0.67 -28.80
C GLU A 204 -3.73 -0.82 -30.11
N ILE A 205 -4.25 -2.03 -30.40
CA ILE A 205 -5.09 -2.29 -31.57
C ILE A 205 -6.30 -1.36 -31.57
N LEU A 206 -7.01 -1.26 -30.44
CA LEU A 206 -8.19 -0.39 -30.34
C LEU A 206 -7.83 1.09 -30.52
N ARG A 207 -6.69 1.56 -29.98
CA ARG A 207 -6.22 2.95 -30.16
C ARG A 207 -5.87 3.25 -31.61
N VAL A 208 -5.20 2.33 -32.29
CA VAL A 208 -4.86 2.47 -33.72
C VAL A 208 -6.14 2.49 -34.56
N GLU A 209 -7.07 1.56 -34.32
CA GLU A 209 -8.34 1.48 -35.05
C GLU A 209 -9.29 2.63 -34.75
N ALA A 210 -9.09 3.35 -33.64
CA ALA A 210 -9.80 4.58 -33.35
C ALA A 210 -9.32 5.78 -34.18
N GLY A 211 -8.17 5.67 -34.87
CA GLY A 211 -7.68 6.65 -35.83
C GLY A 211 -7.52 8.06 -35.27
N GLY A 212 -6.98 8.20 -34.05
CA GLY A 212 -6.80 9.52 -33.40
C GLY A 212 -8.07 10.07 -32.74
N CYS A 213 -8.90 9.20 -32.15
CA CYS A 213 -10.18 9.52 -31.47
C CYS A 213 -11.40 9.72 -32.38
N ASN A 214 -11.34 9.28 -33.65
CA ASN A 214 -12.50 9.27 -34.53
C ASN A 214 -13.55 8.23 -34.11
N ASP A 215 -13.11 7.14 -33.47
CA ASP A 215 -13.99 6.16 -32.81
C ASP A 215 -13.91 6.30 -31.29
N VAL A 216 -14.84 7.06 -30.72
CA VAL A 216 -14.90 7.35 -29.27
C VAL A 216 -15.10 6.07 -28.45
N ILE A 217 -15.77 5.05 -29.00
CA ILE A 217 -16.04 3.80 -28.28
C ILE A 217 -14.76 3.01 -28.12
N PHE A 218 -13.99 2.81 -29.20
CA PHE A 218 -12.73 2.10 -29.13
C PHE A 218 -11.73 2.78 -28.18
N CYS A 219 -11.63 4.12 -28.20
CA CYS A 219 -10.83 4.86 -27.24
C CYS A 219 -11.26 4.58 -25.79
N LYS A 220 -12.56 4.69 -25.49
CA LYS A 220 -13.07 4.48 -24.12
C LYS A 220 -12.91 3.04 -23.62
N ILE A 221 -13.06 2.05 -24.51
CA ILE A 221 -12.76 0.65 -24.19
C ILE A 221 -11.26 0.53 -23.83
N ALA A 222 -10.38 1.08 -24.65
CA ALA A 222 -8.93 1.03 -24.43
C ALA A 222 -8.53 1.70 -23.10
N ASP A 223 -9.05 2.89 -22.81
CA ASP A 223 -8.76 3.64 -21.58
C ASP A 223 -9.30 2.93 -20.32
N HIS A 224 -10.44 2.23 -20.43
CA HIS A 224 -10.92 1.40 -19.33
C HIS A 224 -10.05 0.16 -19.14
N MET A 225 -9.61 -0.48 -20.23
CA MET A 225 -8.69 -1.62 -20.17
C MET A 225 -7.33 -1.25 -19.54
N GLU A 226 -6.85 -0.01 -19.66
CA GLU A 226 -5.63 0.45 -18.97
C GLU A 226 -5.74 0.41 -17.44
N LYS A 227 -6.97 0.47 -16.90
CA LYS A 227 -7.24 0.36 -15.45
C LYS A 227 -7.30 -1.09 -14.98
N VAL A 228 -7.18 -2.06 -15.89
CA VAL A 228 -7.20 -3.50 -15.56
C VAL A 228 -5.81 -3.94 -15.13
N ALA A 229 -5.70 -4.38 -13.87
CA ALA A 229 -4.45 -4.85 -13.27
C ALA A 229 -3.29 -3.83 -13.44
N SER A 230 -2.04 -4.29 -13.44
CA SER A 230 -0.85 -3.48 -13.74
C SER A 230 -0.37 -3.73 -15.18
N PRO A 231 0.49 -2.85 -15.75
CA PRO A 231 1.09 -3.08 -17.06
C PRO A 231 1.75 -4.47 -17.20
N PHE A 232 2.46 -4.94 -16.16
CA PHE A 232 3.09 -6.27 -16.14
C PHE A 232 2.08 -7.40 -16.35
N VAL A 233 0.90 -7.31 -15.72
CA VAL A 233 -0.16 -8.31 -15.90
C VAL A 233 -0.78 -8.20 -17.28
N ARG A 234 -1.03 -6.99 -17.79
CA ARG A 234 -1.64 -6.78 -19.12
C ARG A 234 -0.75 -7.26 -20.27
N ASN A 235 0.57 -7.18 -20.10
CA ASN A 235 1.55 -7.66 -21.08
C ASN A 235 1.55 -9.19 -21.25
N THR A 236 0.88 -9.93 -20.36
CA THR A 236 0.89 -11.40 -20.38
C THR A 236 -0.51 -11.99 -20.31
N ALA A 237 -1.44 -11.37 -19.58
CA ALA A 237 -2.85 -11.77 -19.54
C ALA A 237 -3.49 -11.61 -20.92
N SER A 238 -4.12 -12.66 -21.43
CA SER A 238 -4.80 -12.62 -22.72
C SER A 238 -6.26 -12.21 -22.59
N LEU A 239 -6.79 -11.63 -23.67
CA LEU A 239 -8.19 -11.23 -23.75
C LEU A 239 -9.14 -12.43 -23.55
N GLY A 240 -8.87 -13.55 -24.23
CA GLY A 240 -9.64 -14.78 -24.08
C GLY A 240 -9.52 -15.42 -22.70
N GLY A 241 -8.34 -15.39 -22.08
CA GLY A 241 -8.14 -15.90 -20.72
C GLY A 241 -9.00 -15.17 -19.70
N ASN A 242 -9.12 -13.84 -19.83
CA ASN A 242 -9.99 -13.02 -18.98
C ASN A 242 -11.48 -13.38 -19.15
N LEU A 243 -11.96 -13.54 -20.39
CA LEU A 243 -13.36 -13.89 -20.66
C LEU A 243 -13.71 -15.32 -20.21
N ILE A 244 -12.79 -16.27 -20.37
CA ILE A 244 -12.97 -17.64 -19.86
C ILE A 244 -13.04 -17.63 -18.33
N MET A 245 -12.21 -16.85 -17.64
CA MET A 245 -12.32 -16.67 -16.19
C MET A 245 -13.66 -16.04 -15.79
N ALA A 246 -14.14 -15.05 -16.54
CA ALA A 246 -15.43 -14.41 -16.27
C ALA A 246 -16.59 -15.41 -16.39
N GLN A 247 -16.58 -16.26 -17.42
CA GLN A 247 -17.59 -17.31 -17.62
C GLN A 247 -17.49 -18.42 -16.58
N ARG A 248 -16.30 -19.04 -16.44
CA ARG A 248 -16.12 -20.26 -15.64
C ARG A 248 -16.04 -19.99 -14.14
N ASP A 249 -15.26 -18.98 -13.76
CA ASP A 249 -14.86 -18.75 -12.37
C ASP A 249 -15.62 -17.56 -11.74
N GLN A 250 -16.66 -17.05 -12.43
CA GLN A 250 -17.45 -15.87 -12.06
C GLN A 250 -16.56 -14.65 -11.75
N PHE A 251 -15.46 -14.52 -12.48
CA PHE A 251 -14.48 -13.46 -12.26
C PHE A 251 -15.08 -12.08 -12.52
N ALA A 252 -14.88 -11.16 -11.56
CA ALA A 252 -15.33 -9.77 -11.63
C ALA A 252 -14.52 -8.98 -12.68
N SER A 253 -14.84 -9.17 -13.95
CA SER A 253 -14.08 -8.64 -15.08
C SER A 253 -14.57 -7.26 -15.55
N ASP A 254 -13.65 -6.28 -15.54
CA ASP A 254 -13.84 -5.00 -16.24
C ASP A 254 -13.95 -5.21 -17.77
N VAL A 255 -13.10 -6.07 -18.34
CA VAL A 255 -13.07 -6.39 -19.78
C VAL A 255 -14.40 -6.98 -20.26
N ALA A 256 -14.96 -7.95 -19.54
CA ALA A 256 -16.24 -8.55 -19.91
C ALA A 256 -17.36 -7.51 -19.88
N THR A 257 -17.34 -6.60 -18.91
CA THR A 257 -18.38 -5.57 -18.72
C THR A 257 -18.38 -4.55 -19.86
N ILE A 258 -17.21 -4.01 -20.23
CA ILE A 258 -17.11 -3.03 -21.32
C ILE A 258 -17.41 -3.66 -22.69
N LEU A 259 -16.99 -4.90 -22.92
CA LEU A 259 -17.27 -5.61 -24.18
C LEU A 259 -18.74 -6.01 -24.30
N LEU A 260 -19.41 -6.27 -23.17
CA LEU A 260 -20.84 -6.58 -23.12
C LEU A 260 -21.66 -5.35 -23.55
N ALA A 261 -21.30 -4.17 -23.05
CA ALA A 261 -21.93 -2.90 -23.44
C ALA A 261 -21.72 -2.58 -24.92
N ALA A 262 -20.51 -2.84 -25.43
CA ALA A 262 -20.15 -2.59 -26.82
C ALA A 262 -20.87 -3.50 -27.83
N GLY A 263 -21.57 -4.56 -27.38
CA GLY A 263 -22.25 -5.51 -28.27
C GLY A 263 -21.32 -6.55 -28.87
N SER A 264 -20.22 -6.88 -28.18
CA SER A 264 -19.20 -7.81 -28.69
C SER A 264 -19.73 -9.24 -28.86
N SER A 265 -19.13 -9.99 -29.79
CA SER A 265 -19.43 -11.41 -30.03
C SER A 265 -18.19 -12.28 -29.89
N ILE A 266 -18.38 -13.54 -29.50
CA ILE A 266 -17.32 -14.51 -29.22
C ILE A 266 -17.46 -15.69 -30.17
N CYS A 267 -16.35 -16.06 -30.81
CA CYS A 267 -16.25 -17.28 -31.60
C CYS A 267 -15.58 -18.38 -30.78
N ILE A 268 -16.32 -19.46 -30.52
CA ILE A 268 -15.80 -20.66 -29.87
C ILE A 268 -15.80 -21.83 -30.85
N GLN A 269 -14.93 -22.80 -30.61
CA GLN A 269 -14.90 -24.07 -31.32
C GLN A 269 -14.99 -25.20 -30.30
N ALA A 270 -15.72 -26.26 -30.63
CA ALA A 270 -15.68 -27.54 -29.93
C ALA A 270 -15.55 -28.65 -30.97
N SER A 271 -14.40 -29.33 -30.99
CA SER A 271 -14.03 -30.26 -32.06
C SER A 271 -14.11 -29.58 -33.44
N SER A 272 -14.89 -30.10 -34.39
CA SER A 272 -15.05 -29.53 -35.75
C SER A 272 -16.12 -28.44 -35.86
N LYS A 273 -16.92 -28.18 -34.81
CA LYS A 273 -18.01 -27.19 -34.85
C LYS A 273 -17.55 -25.85 -34.32
N ARG A 274 -17.67 -24.81 -35.16
CA ARG A 274 -17.51 -23.40 -34.76
C ARG A 274 -18.87 -22.77 -34.48
N LEU A 275 -18.93 -21.95 -33.44
CA LEU A 275 -20.13 -21.24 -33.03
C LEU A 275 -19.75 -19.80 -32.66
N THR A 276 -20.40 -18.84 -33.30
CA THR A 276 -20.33 -17.43 -32.91
C THR A 276 -21.58 -17.08 -32.11
N VAL A 277 -21.40 -16.57 -30.90
CA VAL A 277 -22.46 -16.13 -30.01
C VAL A 277 -22.21 -14.69 -29.54
N THR A 278 -23.24 -13.99 -29.10
CA THR A 278 -23.06 -12.72 -28.39
C THR A 278 -22.32 -12.95 -27.08
N LEU A 279 -21.60 -11.95 -26.57
CA LEU A 279 -20.91 -12.08 -25.28
C LEU A 279 -21.89 -12.40 -24.14
N GLU A 280 -23.10 -11.84 -24.17
CA GLU A 280 -24.15 -12.13 -23.19
C GLU A 280 -24.52 -13.61 -23.16
N ASN A 281 -24.74 -14.21 -24.34
CA ASN A 281 -25.06 -15.63 -24.45
C ASN A 281 -23.86 -16.48 -24.02
N PHE A 282 -22.64 -16.11 -24.42
CA PHE A 282 -21.43 -16.82 -24.01
C PHE A 282 -21.30 -16.90 -22.48
N LEU A 283 -21.53 -15.79 -21.78
CA LEU A 283 -21.41 -15.75 -20.32
C LEU A 283 -22.46 -16.64 -19.63
N GLN A 284 -23.65 -16.82 -20.23
CA GLN A 284 -24.74 -17.65 -19.70
C GLN A 284 -24.64 -19.14 -20.08
N MET A 285 -23.81 -19.50 -21.05
CA MET A 285 -23.59 -20.88 -21.46
C MET A 285 -22.90 -21.69 -20.35
N PRO A 286 -23.02 -23.04 -20.35
CA PRO A 286 -22.20 -23.89 -19.50
C PRO A 286 -20.70 -23.56 -19.64
N PRO A 287 -19.93 -23.58 -18.54
CA PRO A 287 -18.52 -23.21 -18.57
C PRO A 287 -17.70 -24.01 -19.58
N CYS A 288 -16.88 -23.32 -20.37
CA CYS A 288 -15.97 -23.99 -21.31
C CYS A 288 -14.93 -24.82 -20.55
N ASP A 289 -14.78 -26.07 -20.95
CA ASP A 289 -13.70 -26.96 -20.52
C ASP A 289 -12.52 -26.92 -21.52
N HIS A 290 -11.51 -27.77 -21.31
CA HIS A 290 -10.38 -27.87 -22.23
C HIS A 290 -10.76 -28.45 -23.61
N LYS A 291 -12.01 -28.87 -23.84
CA LYS A 291 -12.49 -29.35 -25.15
C LYS A 291 -13.17 -28.25 -25.96
N THR A 292 -13.38 -27.07 -25.36
CA THR A 292 -13.98 -25.90 -26.02
C THR A 292 -12.99 -24.74 -26.02
N LEU A 293 -12.55 -24.34 -27.21
CA LEU A 293 -11.55 -23.28 -27.40
C LEU A 293 -12.21 -21.96 -27.80
N LEU A 294 -11.90 -20.88 -27.10
CA LEU A 294 -12.23 -19.51 -27.54
C LEU A 294 -11.23 -19.11 -28.63
N LEU A 295 -11.71 -18.79 -29.82
CA LEU A 295 -10.87 -18.46 -30.98
C LEU A 295 -10.58 -16.97 -31.09
N ASN A 296 -11.63 -16.15 -31.17
CA ASN A 296 -11.53 -14.69 -31.30
C ASN A 296 -12.74 -13.97 -30.73
N ILE A 297 -12.55 -12.68 -30.49
CA ILE A 297 -13.51 -11.72 -29.98
C ILE A 297 -13.75 -10.69 -31.09
N TYR A 298 -15.01 -10.51 -31.49
CA TYR A 298 -15.42 -9.45 -32.39
C TYR A 298 -15.95 -8.24 -31.62
N ILE A 299 -15.36 -7.07 -31.85
CA ILE A 299 -15.79 -5.80 -31.27
C ILE A 299 -16.36 -4.92 -32.40
N PRO A 300 -17.67 -4.61 -32.38
CA PRO A 300 -18.30 -3.86 -33.45
C PRO A 300 -17.94 -2.36 -33.39
N ARG A 301 -17.88 -1.73 -34.56
CA ARG A 301 -17.75 -0.29 -34.73
C ARG A 301 -19.15 0.33 -34.82
N TRP A 302 -19.41 1.35 -34.01
CA TRP A 302 -20.66 2.10 -34.04
C TRP A 302 -20.47 3.39 -34.84
N THR A 303 -20.84 3.38 -36.12
CA THR A 303 -20.80 4.59 -36.97
C THR A 303 -22.04 5.47 -36.77
N LEU A 304 -21.87 6.79 -36.81
CA LEU A 304 -22.98 7.73 -37.06
C LEU A 304 -23.66 7.34 -38.37
N ILE A 305 -24.90 6.85 -38.33
CA ILE A 305 -25.71 6.63 -39.52
C ILE A 305 -26.04 8.03 -40.08
N GLY A 306 -25.24 8.50 -41.03
CA GLY A 306 -25.36 9.85 -41.58
C GLY A 306 -24.33 10.16 -42.67
N GLY A 307 -24.14 9.25 -43.62
CA GLY A 307 -23.22 9.45 -44.74
C GLY A 307 -23.73 8.82 -46.05
N LEU A 308 -24.41 9.63 -46.85
CA LEU A 308 -24.54 9.54 -48.33
C LEU A 308 -25.33 8.34 -48.91
N SER A 309 -26.66 8.36 -48.77
CA SER A 309 -27.52 8.08 -49.93
C SER A 309 -28.62 9.13 -49.99
N GLY A 310 -28.49 10.09 -50.89
CA GLY A 310 -29.51 11.11 -51.13
C GLY A 310 -30.76 10.49 -51.74
N GLY A 311 -31.68 10.03 -50.89
CA GLY A 311 -33.07 9.82 -51.27
C GLY A 311 -33.79 11.17 -51.27
N LYS A 312 -33.91 11.80 -52.46
CA LYS A 312 -34.78 12.96 -52.63
C LYS A 312 -36.23 12.50 -52.50
N THR A 313 -36.95 12.96 -51.48
CA THR A 313 -38.42 13.03 -51.55
C THR A 313 -38.84 14.22 -52.40
N MET A 314 -40.01 14.14 -53.04
CA MET A 314 -40.50 15.08 -54.05
C MET A 314 -40.78 16.51 -53.57
N ASP A 315 -40.51 16.87 -52.31
CA ASP A 315 -40.86 18.19 -51.74
C ASP A 315 -39.66 18.98 -51.19
N GLY A 316 -38.44 18.67 -51.61
CA GLY A 316 -37.28 19.55 -51.42
C GLY A 316 -36.82 19.85 -49.98
N THR A 317 -37.43 19.24 -48.96
CA THR A 317 -37.06 19.42 -47.55
C THR A 317 -36.14 18.28 -47.08
N VAL A 318 -34.90 18.64 -46.76
CA VAL A 318 -33.92 17.72 -46.14
C VAL A 318 -34.22 17.64 -44.65
N SER A 319 -34.91 16.60 -44.18
CA SER A 319 -34.92 16.27 -42.75
C SER A 319 -33.53 15.76 -42.35
N LYS A 320 -32.83 16.56 -41.53
CA LYS A 320 -31.57 16.18 -40.87
C LYS A 320 -31.91 15.58 -39.51
N ILE A 321 -32.28 14.30 -39.47
CA ILE A 321 -32.35 13.57 -38.19
C ILE A 321 -30.91 13.27 -37.78
N GLY A 322 -30.38 14.02 -36.81
CA GLY A 322 -29.07 13.77 -36.24
C GLY A 322 -29.18 12.71 -35.14
N THR A 323 -28.85 11.46 -35.43
CA THR A 323 -28.68 10.41 -34.42
C THR A 323 -27.28 10.51 -33.84
N SER A 324 -27.13 10.57 -32.52
CA SER A 324 -25.84 10.58 -31.83
C SER A 324 -25.64 9.31 -31.00
N VAL A 325 -24.40 8.82 -30.93
CA VAL A 325 -24.04 7.65 -30.12
C VAL A 325 -23.30 8.13 -28.88
N LEU A 326 -23.74 7.67 -27.71
CA LEU A 326 -23.10 7.91 -26.43
C LEU A 326 -22.55 6.58 -25.92
N PHE A 327 -21.31 6.58 -25.45
CA PHE A 327 -20.71 5.44 -24.78
C PHE A 327 -19.93 5.94 -23.58
N GLU A 328 -20.25 5.47 -22.38
CA GLU A 328 -19.54 5.81 -21.14
C GLU A 328 -19.18 4.57 -20.34
N THR A 329 -18.05 4.63 -19.63
CA THR A 329 -17.63 3.55 -18.74
C THR A 329 -17.32 4.09 -17.35
N TYR A 330 -17.70 3.35 -16.32
CA TYR A 330 -17.55 3.76 -14.93
C TYR A 330 -16.91 2.65 -14.11
N ARG A 331 -16.12 3.04 -13.10
CA ARG A 331 -15.39 2.11 -12.23
C ARG A 331 -15.17 2.75 -10.87
N ALA A 332 -15.75 2.15 -9.82
CA ALA A 332 -15.48 2.51 -8.44
C ALA A 332 -14.59 1.42 -7.82
N ALA A 333 -13.34 1.76 -7.49
CA ALA A 333 -12.37 0.82 -6.96
C ALA A 333 -11.47 1.49 -5.90
N PRO A 334 -10.91 0.73 -4.94
CA PRO A 334 -10.00 1.25 -3.93
C PRO A 334 -8.74 1.94 -4.48
N ARG A 335 -8.39 1.67 -5.75
CA ARG A 335 -7.24 2.25 -6.46
C ARG A 335 -7.70 2.80 -7.82
N PRO A 336 -7.62 4.12 -8.03
CA PRO A 336 -8.08 4.78 -9.25
C PRO A 336 -7.42 4.27 -10.54
N LEU A 337 -6.09 4.07 -10.53
CA LEU A 337 -5.33 3.69 -11.73
C LEU A 337 -5.23 2.17 -11.98
N GLY A 338 -5.98 1.36 -11.23
CA GLY A 338 -6.04 -0.09 -11.43
C GLY A 338 -5.42 -0.90 -10.30
N ASN A 339 -4.95 -2.11 -10.59
CA ASN A 339 -4.35 -3.03 -9.61
C ASN A 339 -5.23 -3.31 -8.35
N ALA A 340 -6.55 -3.20 -8.50
CA ALA A 340 -7.57 -3.52 -7.50
C ALA A 340 -8.84 -4.00 -8.21
N VAL A 341 -9.63 -4.84 -7.55
CA VAL A 341 -10.97 -5.20 -8.04
C VAL A 341 -11.92 -4.04 -7.74
N ALA A 342 -12.82 -3.73 -8.67
CA ALA A 342 -13.84 -2.72 -8.46
C ALA A 342 -14.92 -3.20 -7.47
N TYR A 343 -15.49 -2.26 -6.70
CA TYR A 343 -16.75 -2.48 -5.99
C TYR A 343 -17.93 -2.61 -6.96
N LEU A 344 -17.88 -1.84 -8.04
CA LEU A 344 -18.79 -1.91 -9.19
C LEU A 344 -18.07 -1.34 -10.41
N ASN A 345 -18.27 -1.97 -11.56
CA ASN A 345 -17.96 -1.36 -12.85
C ASN A 345 -19.19 -1.40 -13.75
N SER A 346 -19.25 -0.49 -14.71
CA SER A 346 -20.33 -0.45 -15.70
C SER A 346 -19.86 0.14 -17.01
N ALA A 347 -20.60 -0.17 -18.07
CA ALA A 347 -20.44 0.45 -19.37
C ALA A 347 -21.80 0.59 -20.03
N PHE A 348 -22.08 1.78 -20.55
CA PHE A 348 -23.37 2.14 -21.09
C PHE A 348 -23.22 2.62 -22.52
N LEU A 349 -24.11 2.15 -23.40
CA LEU A 349 -24.20 2.57 -24.79
C LEU A 349 -25.62 3.08 -25.03
N ALA A 350 -25.75 4.25 -25.64
CA ALA A 350 -27.05 4.79 -26.03
C ALA A 350 -26.99 5.41 -27.43
N GLN A 351 -28.08 5.25 -28.19
CA GLN A 351 -28.34 6.06 -29.38
C GLN A 351 -29.43 7.07 -29.05
N VAL A 352 -29.16 8.34 -29.32
CA VAL A 352 -30.06 9.45 -29.01
C VAL A 352 -30.51 10.12 -30.30
N SER A 353 -31.82 10.29 -30.46
CA SER A 353 -32.45 11.04 -31.54
C SER A 353 -33.22 12.24 -31.00
N SER A 354 -33.32 13.31 -31.78
CA SER A 354 -34.24 14.42 -31.49
C SER A 354 -35.66 14.03 -31.88
N ASP A 355 -36.63 14.21 -30.98
CA ASP A 355 -38.05 14.17 -31.34
C ASP A 355 -38.42 15.43 -32.13
N GLU A 356 -39.07 15.25 -33.29
CA GLU A 356 -39.47 16.33 -34.21
C GLU A 356 -40.60 17.21 -33.64
N THR A 357 -41.33 16.75 -32.62
CA THR A 357 -42.52 17.45 -32.08
C THR A 357 -42.29 18.20 -30.77
N SER A 358 -41.37 17.76 -29.91
CA SER A 358 -41.19 18.28 -28.54
C SER A 358 -39.80 18.87 -28.26
N SER A 359 -38.86 18.84 -29.21
CA SER A 359 -37.43 19.17 -29.01
C SER A 359 -36.73 18.39 -27.88
N SER A 360 -37.37 17.33 -27.37
CA SER A 360 -36.81 16.44 -26.35
C SER A 360 -35.91 15.37 -26.98
N LEU A 361 -34.86 14.99 -26.26
CA LEU A 361 -33.96 13.89 -26.66
C LEU A 361 -34.57 12.56 -26.22
N VAL A 362 -34.68 11.62 -27.17
CA VAL A 362 -35.23 10.27 -26.94
C VAL A 362 -34.16 9.23 -27.23
N LEU A 363 -34.12 8.17 -26.41
CA LEU A 363 -33.21 7.05 -26.60
C LEU A 363 -33.82 6.03 -27.59
N THR A 364 -33.16 5.77 -28.71
CA THR A 364 -33.60 4.76 -29.70
C THR A 364 -33.01 3.38 -29.40
N GLU A 365 -31.82 3.34 -28.82
CA GLU A 365 -31.16 2.12 -28.38
C GLU A 365 -30.44 2.39 -27.06
N LEU A 366 -30.44 1.40 -26.16
CA LEU A 366 -29.81 1.50 -24.85
C LEU A 366 -29.28 0.13 -24.41
N CYS A 367 -28.02 0.10 -24.01
CA CYS A 367 -27.36 -1.04 -23.39
C CYS A 367 -26.77 -0.60 -22.05
N LEU A 368 -27.21 -1.22 -20.96
CA LEU A 368 -26.76 -0.92 -19.60
C LEU A 368 -26.06 -2.12 -18.99
N ALA A 369 -24.74 -2.25 -19.18
CA ALA A 369 -23.96 -3.36 -18.65
C ALA A 369 -23.37 -3.04 -17.26
N PHE A 370 -23.49 -3.98 -16.34
CA PHE A 370 -22.96 -3.90 -14.98
C PHE A 370 -22.15 -5.15 -14.64
N GLY A 371 -21.00 -4.97 -13.99
CA GLY A 371 -20.15 -6.05 -13.49
C GLY A 371 -19.60 -5.74 -12.11
N ALA A 372 -18.88 -6.70 -11.53
CA ALA A 372 -18.26 -6.61 -10.21
C ALA A 372 -19.20 -6.24 -9.03
N TYR A 373 -20.52 -6.24 -9.21
CA TYR A 373 -21.51 -5.90 -8.17
C TYR A 373 -21.70 -6.97 -7.09
N GLY A 374 -20.84 -7.99 -7.03
CA GLY A 374 -20.91 -9.06 -6.03
C GLY A 374 -21.84 -10.22 -6.41
N SER A 375 -22.03 -10.48 -7.70
CA SER A 375 -22.78 -11.65 -8.18
C SER A 375 -21.95 -12.48 -9.16
N GLN A 376 -22.57 -13.07 -10.19
CA GLN A 376 -21.91 -13.80 -11.27
C GLN A 376 -21.17 -12.84 -12.24
N HIS A 377 -20.93 -13.29 -13.47
CA HIS A 377 -20.37 -12.47 -14.55
C HIS A 377 -21.19 -11.19 -14.83
N ALA A 378 -20.68 -10.30 -15.68
CA ALA A 378 -21.36 -9.07 -16.09
C ALA A 378 -22.75 -9.35 -16.70
N ILE A 379 -23.72 -8.47 -16.45
CA ILE A 379 -25.11 -8.59 -16.94
C ILE A 379 -25.62 -7.27 -17.55
N ARG A 380 -26.72 -7.36 -18.30
CA ARG A 380 -27.48 -6.19 -18.79
C ARG A 380 -28.72 -5.92 -17.95
N ALA A 381 -29.00 -4.66 -17.67
CA ALA A 381 -30.22 -4.22 -16.99
C ALA A 381 -31.41 -4.08 -17.96
N ARG A 382 -31.80 -5.17 -18.63
CA ARG A 382 -32.79 -5.18 -19.73
C ARG A 382 -34.15 -4.57 -19.39
N ASN A 383 -34.60 -4.70 -18.13
CA ASN A 383 -35.87 -4.13 -17.70
C ASN A 383 -35.82 -2.59 -17.69
N ILE A 384 -34.67 -2.01 -17.31
CA ILE A 384 -34.44 -0.57 -17.31
C ILE A 384 -34.23 -0.08 -18.75
N GLU A 385 -33.52 -0.85 -19.57
CA GLU A 385 -33.36 -0.54 -21.00
C GLU A 385 -34.73 -0.38 -21.69
N LYS A 386 -35.64 -1.34 -21.48
CA LYS A 386 -37.02 -1.29 -22.02
C LYS A 386 -37.85 -0.13 -21.46
N LEU A 387 -37.61 0.28 -20.22
CA LEU A 387 -38.32 1.38 -19.59
C LEU A 387 -37.95 2.73 -20.24
N LEU A 388 -36.67 2.91 -20.58
CA LEU A 388 -36.11 4.18 -21.03
C LEU A 388 -36.15 4.39 -22.55
N VAL A 389 -36.03 3.31 -23.34
CA VAL A 389 -36.10 3.39 -24.81
C VAL A 389 -37.46 3.93 -25.26
N GLY A 390 -37.44 4.93 -26.13
CA GLY A 390 -38.65 5.57 -26.67
C GLY A 390 -39.34 6.58 -25.73
N LYS A 391 -38.84 6.79 -24.50
CA LYS A 391 -39.35 7.83 -23.59
C LYS A 391 -38.45 9.07 -23.60
N PRO A 392 -39.02 10.29 -23.41
CA PRO A 392 -38.21 11.46 -23.12
C PRO A 392 -37.51 11.28 -21.77
N ILE A 393 -36.23 11.64 -21.72
CA ILE A 393 -35.44 11.53 -20.48
C ILE A 393 -35.71 12.76 -19.63
N THR A 394 -36.61 12.62 -18.66
CA THR A 394 -36.94 13.64 -17.65
C THR A 394 -36.44 13.22 -16.26
N ALA A 395 -36.39 14.14 -15.30
CA ALA A 395 -36.00 13.83 -13.92
C ALA A 395 -36.91 12.75 -13.27
N SER A 396 -38.21 12.76 -13.57
CA SER A 396 -39.18 11.78 -13.05
C SER A 396 -38.97 10.38 -13.64
N VAL A 397 -38.72 10.30 -14.96
CA VAL A 397 -38.41 9.03 -15.64
C VAL A 397 -37.08 8.47 -15.14
N LEU A 398 -36.07 9.31 -14.94
CA LEU A 398 -34.78 8.88 -14.40
C LEU A 398 -34.91 8.37 -12.96
N LEU A 399 -35.72 9.02 -12.13
CA LEU A 399 -36.00 8.57 -10.76
C LEU A 399 -36.70 7.18 -10.74
N GLU A 400 -37.67 6.96 -11.63
CA GLU A 400 -38.32 5.65 -11.79
C GLU A 400 -37.28 4.58 -12.18
N ALA A 401 -36.41 4.88 -13.16
CA ALA A 401 -35.35 4.00 -13.58
C ALA A 401 -34.34 3.69 -12.46
N CYS A 402 -33.95 4.69 -11.66
CA CYS A 402 -33.05 4.50 -10.52
C CYS A 402 -33.64 3.55 -9.46
N ARG A 403 -34.93 3.68 -9.15
CA ARG A 403 -35.61 2.79 -8.19
C ARG A 403 -35.64 1.35 -8.70
N LEU A 404 -36.05 1.15 -9.96
CA LEU A 404 -36.08 -0.18 -10.57
C LEU A 404 -34.67 -0.80 -10.70
N LEU A 405 -33.64 0.03 -10.91
CA LEU A 405 -32.26 -0.43 -11.00
C LEU A 405 -31.76 -1.01 -9.68
N LYS A 406 -32.14 -0.43 -8.52
CA LYS A 406 -31.80 -0.99 -7.19
C LYS A 406 -32.38 -2.39 -6.97
N GLU A 407 -33.53 -2.68 -7.57
CA GLU A 407 -34.15 -4.01 -7.53
C GLU A 407 -33.52 -5.00 -8.52
N THR A 408 -32.82 -4.49 -9.55
CA THR A 408 -32.19 -5.32 -10.60
C THR A 408 -30.73 -5.64 -10.28
N ILE A 409 -29.96 -4.65 -9.82
CA ILE A 409 -28.54 -4.80 -9.48
C ILE A 409 -28.42 -5.08 -7.97
N VAL A 410 -28.68 -6.34 -7.63
CA VAL A 410 -28.67 -6.84 -6.25
C VAL A 410 -27.46 -7.77 -6.05
N PRO A 411 -26.51 -7.42 -5.18
CA PRO A 411 -25.39 -8.28 -4.82
C PRO A 411 -25.86 -9.60 -4.18
N LYS A 412 -25.10 -10.70 -4.34
CA LYS A 412 -25.39 -11.96 -3.63
C LYS A 412 -25.26 -11.78 -2.13
N GLU A 413 -26.02 -12.56 -1.37
CA GLU A 413 -25.91 -12.62 0.09
C GLU A 413 -24.46 -12.88 0.54
N GLY A 414 -24.02 -12.19 1.59
CA GLY A 414 -22.64 -12.23 2.07
C GLY A 414 -21.67 -11.29 1.32
N THR A 415 -22.09 -10.63 0.25
CA THR A 415 -21.26 -9.61 -0.41
C THR A 415 -21.05 -8.40 0.51
N ARG A 416 -19.79 -8.00 0.68
CA ARG A 416 -19.43 -6.81 1.46
C ARG A 416 -19.89 -5.52 0.78
N HIS A 417 -20.46 -4.63 1.58
CA HIS A 417 -21.01 -3.33 1.16
C HIS A 417 -22.09 -3.43 0.08
N ALA A 418 -23.04 -4.37 0.22
CA ALA A 418 -24.07 -4.60 -0.79
C ALA A 418 -24.89 -3.34 -1.15
N ALA A 419 -25.38 -2.61 -0.14
CA ALA A 419 -26.17 -1.39 -0.35
C ALA A 419 -25.37 -0.29 -1.08
N TYR A 420 -24.07 -0.17 -0.79
CA TYR A 420 -23.16 0.73 -1.49
C TYR A 420 -23.01 0.35 -2.97
N ARG A 421 -22.89 -0.95 -3.29
CA ARG A 421 -22.80 -1.41 -4.70
C ARG A 421 -24.07 -1.10 -5.49
N SER A 422 -25.25 -1.27 -4.90
CA SER A 422 -26.52 -0.88 -5.54
C SER A 422 -26.64 0.64 -5.68
N SER A 423 -26.16 1.41 -4.69
CA SER A 423 -26.07 2.88 -4.77
C SER A 423 -25.15 3.35 -5.91
N LEU A 424 -24.01 2.69 -6.10
CA LEU A 424 -23.10 2.97 -7.21
C LEU A 424 -23.75 2.74 -8.58
N ALA A 425 -24.60 1.71 -8.72
CA ALA A 425 -25.28 1.44 -9.97
C ALA A 425 -26.21 2.59 -10.35
N VAL A 426 -26.95 3.11 -9.36
CA VAL A 426 -27.78 4.32 -9.50
C VAL A 426 -26.93 5.54 -9.84
N ALA A 427 -25.82 5.73 -9.12
CA ALA A 427 -24.93 6.86 -9.34
C ALA A 427 -24.37 6.88 -10.79
N PHE A 428 -23.95 5.73 -11.31
CA PHE A 428 -23.46 5.65 -12.69
C PHE A 428 -24.56 5.91 -13.71
N LEU A 429 -25.77 5.35 -13.52
CA LEU A 429 -26.90 5.62 -14.42
C LEU A 429 -27.25 7.11 -14.44
N PHE A 430 -27.26 7.75 -13.26
CA PHE A 430 -27.49 9.18 -13.11
C PHE A 430 -26.42 10.01 -13.81
N SER A 431 -25.13 9.71 -13.58
CA SER A 431 -24.02 10.38 -14.28
C SER A 431 -24.12 10.28 -15.80
N PHE A 432 -24.67 9.18 -16.32
CA PHE A 432 -24.82 8.96 -17.75
C PHE A 432 -26.00 9.73 -18.36
N LEU A 433 -27.17 9.69 -17.73
CA LEU A 433 -28.42 10.18 -18.33
C LEU A 433 -28.86 11.58 -17.86
N TYR A 434 -28.48 12.02 -16.66
CA TYR A 434 -28.85 13.35 -16.18
C TYR A 434 -28.37 14.51 -17.09
N PRO A 435 -27.16 14.47 -17.68
CA PRO A 435 -26.75 15.48 -18.66
C PRO A 435 -27.68 15.57 -19.88
N VAL A 436 -28.35 14.48 -20.25
CA VAL A 436 -29.35 14.45 -21.33
C VAL A 436 -30.62 15.22 -20.94
N THR A 437 -31.02 15.22 -19.66
CA THR A 437 -32.23 15.92 -19.18
C THR A 437 -32.11 17.44 -19.25
N GLU A 438 -30.90 18.00 -19.12
CA GLU A 438 -30.68 19.46 -19.08
C GLU A 438 -30.48 20.10 -20.47
N GLY A 439 -30.62 19.34 -21.57
CA GLY A 439 -30.41 19.87 -22.93
C GLY A 439 -28.98 20.38 -23.19
N THR A 440 -28.02 20.01 -22.33
CA THR A 440 -26.61 20.45 -22.45
C THR A 440 -25.85 19.70 -23.53
N LEU A 441 -26.36 18.54 -23.98
CA LEU A 441 -25.89 17.82 -25.16
C LEU A 441 -26.40 18.52 -26.43
N LYS A 442 -25.62 19.46 -26.98
CA LYS A 442 -25.84 19.93 -28.35
C LYS A 442 -25.46 18.81 -29.32
N PRO A 443 -26.32 18.45 -30.30
CA PRO A 443 -25.91 17.53 -31.37
C PRO A 443 -24.71 18.13 -32.09
N VAL A 444 -23.56 17.49 -31.96
CA VAL A 444 -22.27 17.99 -32.46
C VAL A 444 -22.31 18.03 -33.98
N LYS A 445 -22.41 19.22 -34.57
CA LYS A 445 -21.90 19.45 -35.93
C LYS A 445 -20.38 19.43 -35.84
N ALA A 446 -19.78 18.43 -36.49
CA ALA A 446 -18.35 18.30 -36.82
C ALA A 446 -17.43 19.29 -36.10
N VAL A 447 -16.84 18.87 -34.97
CA VAL A 447 -15.74 19.63 -34.35
C VAL A 447 -14.53 19.49 -35.26
N HIS A 448 -14.18 20.58 -35.95
CA HIS A 448 -12.81 20.79 -36.39
C HIS A 448 -11.93 20.94 -35.15
N LEU A 449 -11.01 19.98 -34.96
CA LEU A 449 -9.88 20.15 -34.07
C LEU A 449 -9.01 21.28 -34.61
N ASN A 450 -8.90 22.38 -33.86
CA ASN A 450 -7.66 23.14 -33.76
C ASN A 450 -7.59 23.80 -32.38
N GLY A 451 -6.43 23.64 -31.74
CA GLY A 451 -6.21 23.89 -30.32
C GLY A 451 -6.18 25.35 -29.87
N TYR A 452 -5.86 25.48 -28.59
CA TYR A 452 -5.61 26.69 -27.81
C TYR A 452 -6.84 27.56 -27.43
N VAL A 453 -7.16 27.56 -26.14
CA VAL A 453 -7.66 28.77 -25.46
C VAL A 453 -6.90 28.96 -24.16
N THR A 454 -6.07 30.00 -24.18
CA THR A 454 -5.35 30.62 -23.08
C THR A 454 -6.30 31.22 -22.04
N SER A 455 -5.90 31.17 -20.77
CA SER A 455 -6.47 31.99 -19.70
C SER A 455 -6.43 33.48 -20.08
N GLY A 456 -7.55 34.19 -19.95
CA GLY A 456 -7.60 35.64 -20.13
C GLY A 456 -8.88 36.26 -19.58
N THR A 457 -8.71 37.11 -18.58
CA THR A 457 -9.70 37.98 -17.93
C THR A 457 -10.20 39.11 -18.84
N ASN A 458 -11.52 39.39 -18.87
CA ASN A 458 -12.17 40.70 -18.60
C ASN A 458 -13.63 40.79 -19.11
N GLY A 459 -14.43 41.60 -18.42
CA GLY A 459 -15.90 41.63 -18.41
C GLY A 459 -16.64 42.15 -19.65
N ASN A 460 -17.93 41.83 -19.76
CA ASN A 460 -19.04 42.74 -19.36
C ASN A 460 -20.39 41.96 -19.30
N PRO A 461 -21.39 42.44 -18.53
CA PRO A 461 -22.60 41.73 -18.16
C PRO A 461 -23.76 42.04 -19.11
N ASN A 462 -24.61 41.04 -19.36
CA ASN A 462 -26.06 41.16 -19.57
C ASN A 462 -26.57 39.86 -20.20
N CYS A 463 -27.12 38.97 -19.37
CA CYS A 463 -28.25 38.09 -19.69
C CYS A 463 -28.84 37.57 -18.36
N GLY A 464 -30.17 37.54 -18.27
CA GLY A 464 -30.96 37.34 -17.04
C GLY A 464 -30.89 35.95 -16.39
N PRO A 465 -31.64 35.75 -15.29
CA PRO A 465 -31.53 34.56 -14.45
C PRO A 465 -32.33 33.41 -15.10
N ASP A 466 -31.67 32.29 -15.40
CA ASP A 466 -32.21 30.93 -15.23
C ASP A 466 -31.26 29.86 -15.81
N ALA A 467 -31.27 28.70 -15.15
CA ALA A 467 -30.44 27.49 -15.27
C ALA A 467 -29.05 27.53 -14.60
N ASP A 468 -29.04 27.29 -13.28
CA ASP A 468 -27.87 26.90 -12.46
C ASP A 468 -27.28 25.55 -12.96
N VAL A 469 -26.45 25.58 -14.00
CA VAL A 469 -25.75 24.37 -14.47
C VAL A 469 -24.53 24.09 -13.58
N ASP A 470 -24.58 22.99 -12.82
CA ASP A 470 -23.49 22.59 -11.90
C ASP A 470 -22.22 22.20 -12.68
N VAL A 471 -21.12 22.88 -12.38
CA VAL A 471 -19.80 22.67 -13.01
C VAL A 471 -19.22 21.28 -12.71
N SER A 472 -19.62 20.67 -11.59
CA SER A 472 -19.11 19.35 -11.18
C SER A 472 -19.61 18.22 -12.08
N LEU A 473 -20.86 18.28 -12.55
CA LEU A 473 -21.44 17.32 -13.51
C LEU A 473 -20.88 17.51 -14.92
N LYS A 474 -20.62 18.76 -15.34
CA LYS A 474 -19.88 19.05 -16.57
C LYS A 474 -18.47 18.46 -16.54
N LYS A 475 -17.74 18.57 -15.42
CA LYS A 475 -16.42 17.94 -15.21
C LYS A 475 -16.44 16.41 -15.13
N ILE A 476 -17.55 15.80 -14.69
CA ILE A 476 -17.71 14.34 -14.71
C ILE A 476 -17.76 13.81 -16.15
N ASN A 477 -18.33 14.59 -17.08
CA ASN A 477 -18.32 14.31 -18.51
C ASN A 477 -17.09 14.87 -19.26
N ASP A 478 -16.50 15.98 -18.79
CA ASP A 478 -15.24 16.58 -19.28
C ASP A 478 -13.99 15.90 -18.69
N VAL A 479 -14.08 14.63 -18.29
CA VAL A 479 -12.89 13.78 -18.28
C VAL A 479 -12.52 13.58 -19.76
N ASN A 480 -11.81 14.57 -20.30
CA ASN A 480 -11.35 14.72 -21.68
C ASN A 480 -11.72 13.54 -22.58
N SER A 481 -12.69 13.78 -23.46
CA SER A 481 -12.97 13.00 -24.65
C SER A 481 -11.70 12.43 -25.29
N GLY A 482 -11.41 11.15 -25.04
CA GLY A 482 -10.44 10.32 -25.78
C GLY A 482 -8.97 10.77 -25.80
N SER A 483 -8.61 11.89 -25.18
CA SER A 483 -7.21 12.31 -25.07
C SER A 483 -6.58 11.54 -23.92
N CYS A 484 -5.50 10.81 -24.22
CA CYS A 484 -4.54 10.33 -23.23
C CYS A 484 -4.12 11.54 -22.40
N THR A 485 -4.79 11.83 -21.28
CA THR A 485 -4.52 13.08 -20.57
C THR A 485 -3.10 12.95 -20.07
N ASN A 486 -2.20 13.83 -20.51
CA ASN A 486 -0.81 13.91 -20.01
C ASN A 486 -0.75 14.39 -18.54
N ASP A 487 -1.80 14.12 -17.76
CA ASP A 487 -1.92 14.55 -16.38
C ASP A 487 -0.97 13.71 -15.53
N ARG A 488 -0.10 14.42 -14.81
CA ARG A 488 0.79 13.82 -13.83
C ARG A 488 -0.02 13.28 -12.66
N ILE A 489 0.40 12.14 -12.11
CA ILE A 489 -0.16 11.55 -10.89
C ILE A 489 0.21 12.44 -9.70
N LEU A 490 1.47 12.89 -9.67
CA LEU A 490 2.00 13.76 -8.62
C LEU A 490 2.25 15.16 -9.17
N GLU A 491 1.87 16.15 -8.36
CA GLU A 491 2.12 17.56 -8.59
C GLU A 491 3.44 17.99 -7.93
N TYR A 492 3.88 19.22 -8.24
CA TYR A 492 5.10 19.79 -7.66
C TYR A 492 5.05 19.78 -6.12
N SER A 493 6.11 19.25 -5.51
CA SER A 493 6.22 19.06 -4.07
C SER A 493 7.56 19.58 -3.56
N ASN A 494 7.56 20.17 -2.37
CA ASN A 494 8.75 20.79 -1.78
C ASN A 494 9.20 20.04 -0.53
N GLN A 495 10.46 19.61 -0.50
CA GLN A 495 11.10 19.08 0.70
C GLN A 495 12.13 20.07 1.22
N ILE A 496 12.01 20.45 2.48
CA ILE A 496 12.89 21.44 3.11
C ILE A 496 13.65 20.73 4.22
N ILE A 497 14.97 20.73 4.11
CA ILE A 497 15.89 20.16 5.11
C ILE A 497 16.93 21.20 5.49
N GLU A 498 17.38 21.12 6.75
CA GLU A 498 18.49 21.92 7.24
C GLU A 498 19.73 21.05 7.39
N ILE A 499 20.80 21.40 6.66
CA ILE A 499 22.07 20.67 6.71
C ILE A 499 22.94 21.29 7.80
N ASN A 500 23.30 20.47 8.79
CA ASN A 500 24.26 20.84 9.82
C ASN A 500 25.65 20.24 9.48
N LYS A 501 26.71 21.02 9.72
CA LYS A 501 28.11 20.64 9.43
C LYS A 501 29.00 20.57 10.68
N ASP A 502 28.43 20.66 11.88
CA ASP A 502 29.19 20.70 13.13
C ASP A 502 29.85 19.36 13.47
N TYR A 503 29.31 18.25 12.92
CA TYR A 503 29.74 16.89 13.22
C TYR A 503 30.11 16.07 11.97
N LEU A 504 30.72 16.68 10.95
CA LEU A 504 31.02 16.01 9.69
C LEU A 504 31.73 14.65 9.87
N PRO A 505 31.29 13.58 9.19
CA PRO A 505 30.22 13.53 8.16
C PRO A 505 28.79 13.29 8.69
N VAL A 506 28.52 13.34 10.00
CA VAL A 506 27.15 13.27 10.53
C VAL A 506 26.40 14.57 10.19
N GLY A 507 25.10 14.47 9.88
CA GLY A 507 24.25 15.63 9.57
C GLY A 507 24.20 16.04 8.10
N ILE A 508 25.05 15.46 7.24
CA ILE A 508 24.95 15.63 5.78
C ILE A 508 24.12 14.51 5.13
N PRO A 509 23.40 14.80 4.02
CA PRO A 509 22.54 13.84 3.31
C PRO A 509 23.37 12.84 2.48
N THR A 510 24.09 11.93 3.14
CA THR A 510 24.85 10.88 2.44
C THR A 510 23.94 9.79 1.89
N LYS A 511 24.35 9.20 0.75
CA LYS A 511 23.67 8.07 0.12
C LYS A 511 23.51 6.92 1.12
N LYS A 512 22.31 6.33 1.17
CA LYS A 512 22.03 5.19 2.05
C LYS A 512 22.96 4.02 1.70
N VAL A 513 23.57 3.42 2.73
CA VAL A 513 24.40 2.22 2.59
C VAL A 513 23.59 1.09 1.96
N GLY A 514 24.15 0.49 0.91
CA GLY A 514 23.54 -0.61 0.18
C GLY A 514 22.44 -0.22 -0.81
N ALA A 515 22.15 1.08 -1.03
CA ALA A 515 21.15 1.50 -2.01
C ALA A 515 21.44 0.96 -3.42
N GLU A 516 22.70 1.04 -3.87
CA GLU A 516 23.13 0.50 -5.17
C GLU A 516 22.94 -1.01 -5.28
N LEU A 517 23.30 -1.75 -4.22
CA LEU A 517 23.09 -3.20 -4.14
C LEU A 517 21.59 -3.55 -4.18
N GLN A 518 20.73 -2.72 -3.60
CA GLN A 518 19.27 -2.91 -3.66
C GLN A 518 18.74 -2.66 -5.06
N THR A 519 19.26 -1.65 -5.76
CA THR A 519 18.83 -1.33 -7.14
C THR A 519 19.37 -2.31 -8.18
N SER A 520 20.54 -2.91 -7.96
CA SER A 520 21.13 -3.92 -8.85
C SER A 520 20.62 -5.34 -8.61
N GLY A 521 19.97 -5.60 -7.47
CA GLY A 521 19.56 -6.95 -7.04
C GLY A 521 20.67 -7.76 -6.34
N GLU A 522 21.82 -7.15 -6.03
CA GLU A 522 22.95 -7.81 -5.35
C GLU A 522 22.81 -7.83 -3.82
N ALA A 523 21.84 -7.09 -3.27
CA ALA A 523 21.56 -7.08 -1.84
C ALA A 523 20.90 -8.39 -1.37
N VAL A 524 21.69 -9.32 -0.84
CA VAL A 524 21.22 -10.62 -0.31
C VAL A 524 20.30 -10.49 0.94
N PHE A 525 19.04 -10.90 0.82
CA PHE A 525 18.12 -11.20 1.94
C PHE A 525 18.17 -12.69 2.30
N VAL A 526 17.38 -13.16 3.28
CA VAL A 526 17.53 -14.53 3.80
C VAL A 526 17.25 -15.59 2.74
N ASP A 527 16.21 -15.43 1.92
CA ASP A 527 15.88 -16.39 0.86
C ASP A 527 16.83 -16.28 -0.36
N ASP A 528 17.56 -15.17 -0.51
CA ASP A 528 18.56 -14.99 -1.57
C ASP A 528 19.87 -15.73 -1.27
N ILE A 529 20.08 -16.17 -0.03
CA ILE A 529 21.24 -17.00 0.33
C ILE A 529 21.18 -18.27 -0.53
N PRO A 530 22.25 -18.68 -1.22
CA PRO A 530 22.25 -19.93 -1.98
C PRO A 530 21.88 -21.12 -1.09
N ALA A 531 21.00 -22.00 -1.57
CA ALA A 531 20.61 -23.18 -0.81
C ALA A 531 21.83 -24.09 -0.58
N PRO A 532 22.12 -24.48 0.67
CA PRO A 532 23.13 -25.49 0.94
C PRO A 532 22.79 -26.81 0.25
N LYS A 533 23.79 -27.68 0.09
CA LYS A 533 23.56 -29.03 -0.43
C LYS A 533 22.51 -29.77 0.41
N ASP A 534 21.63 -30.52 -0.26
CA ASP A 534 20.58 -31.34 0.37
C ASP A 534 19.56 -30.56 1.23
N CYS A 535 19.47 -29.24 1.04
CA CYS A 535 18.50 -28.36 1.71
C CYS A 535 17.05 -28.74 1.37
N VAL A 536 16.17 -28.77 2.37
CA VAL A 536 14.73 -29.05 2.23
C VAL A 536 13.90 -27.85 2.69
N TYR A 537 12.60 -27.85 2.38
CA TYR A 537 11.73 -26.70 2.55
C TYR A 537 10.55 -26.99 3.46
N GLY A 538 10.21 -26.04 4.34
CA GLY A 538 9.12 -26.16 5.29
C GLY A 538 7.96 -25.19 5.03
N ALA A 539 6.73 -25.64 5.31
CA ALA A 539 5.53 -24.80 5.31
C ALA A 539 4.63 -25.13 6.51
N PHE A 540 4.08 -24.09 7.17
CA PHE A 540 3.19 -24.29 8.31
C PHE A 540 1.87 -24.92 7.90
N ILE A 541 1.44 -25.91 8.67
CA ILE A 541 0.03 -26.27 8.83
C ILE A 541 -0.51 -25.40 9.96
N TYR A 542 -1.61 -24.70 9.73
CA TYR A 542 -2.25 -23.86 10.74
C TYR A 542 -3.71 -24.28 10.97
N SER A 543 -4.23 -23.93 12.14
CA SER A 543 -5.59 -24.23 12.52
C SER A 543 -6.61 -23.44 11.69
N THR A 544 -7.67 -24.09 11.26
CA THR A 544 -8.86 -23.44 10.67
C THR A 544 -9.97 -23.24 11.70
N LYS A 545 -9.75 -23.64 12.96
CA LYS A 545 -10.72 -23.54 14.05
C LYS A 545 -10.22 -22.65 15.18
N PRO A 546 -11.09 -21.79 15.75
CA PRO A 546 -10.69 -20.86 16.81
C PRO A 546 -10.44 -21.54 18.16
N LEU A 547 -11.08 -22.68 18.42
CA LEU A 547 -10.90 -23.44 19.64
C LEU A 547 -11.31 -24.89 19.40
N ALA A 548 -10.36 -25.81 19.42
CA ALA A 548 -10.61 -27.23 19.16
C ALA A 548 -9.47 -28.13 19.66
N HIS A 549 -9.80 -29.36 20.06
CA HIS A 549 -8.81 -30.42 20.21
C HIS A 549 -8.29 -30.85 18.83
N VAL A 550 -6.97 -30.98 18.71
CA VAL A 550 -6.31 -31.53 17.50
C VAL A 550 -6.11 -33.03 17.71
N LYS A 551 -6.94 -33.86 17.09
CA LYS A 551 -6.88 -35.33 17.28
C LYS A 551 -5.79 -35.96 16.42
N SER A 552 -5.70 -35.55 15.16
CA SER A 552 -4.64 -35.99 14.24
C SER A 552 -4.45 -35.01 13.10
N ILE A 553 -3.24 -34.99 12.55
CA ILE A 553 -2.87 -34.29 11.32
C ILE A 553 -2.46 -35.37 10.33
N LYS A 554 -3.16 -35.48 9.21
CA LYS A 554 -2.88 -36.46 8.16
C LYS A 554 -2.58 -35.74 6.86
N LEU A 555 -1.52 -36.18 6.19
CA LEU A 555 -1.31 -35.82 4.79
C LEU A 555 -2.15 -36.78 3.94
N ASP A 556 -2.84 -36.22 2.93
CA ASP A 556 -3.55 -37.02 1.95
C ASP A 556 -2.56 -37.96 1.21
N LEU A 557 -2.88 -39.25 1.12
CA LEU A 557 -2.04 -40.27 0.49
C LEU A 557 -1.88 -40.03 -1.03
N SER A 558 -2.77 -39.24 -1.65
CA SER A 558 -2.61 -38.80 -3.05
C SER A 558 -1.40 -37.89 -3.28
N LEU A 559 -0.71 -37.47 -2.20
CA LEU A 559 0.41 -36.54 -2.20
C LEU A 559 1.79 -37.23 -2.31
N GLU A 560 1.88 -38.53 -2.59
CA GLU A 560 3.16 -39.21 -2.88
C GLU A 560 3.94 -38.51 -4.02
N GLN A 561 3.21 -37.88 -4.96
CA GLN A 561 3.79 -37.07 -6.04
C GLN A 561 4.46 -35.77 -5.56
N LEU A 562 4.12 -35.26 -4.37
CA LEU A 562 4.64 -34.00 -3.83
C LEU A 562 6.01 -34.16 -3.15
N LYS A 563 6.61 -35.35 -3.16
CA LYS A 563 7.93 -35.62 -2.54
C LYS A 563 8.02 -35.03 -1.13
N THR A 564 6.93 -35.19 -0.39
CA THR A 564 6.84 -34.75 1.00
C THR A 564 7.60 -35.75 1.85
N LEU A 565 8.47 -35.25 2.72
CA LEU A 565 9.36 -36.08 3.52
C LEU A 565 8.70 -36.44 4.85
N GLU A 566 8.18 -35.44 5.57
CA GLU A 566 7.55 -35.67 6.87
C GLU A 566 6.73 -34.44 7.35
N VAL A 567 6.03 -34.60 8.47
CA VAL A 567 5.41 -33.51 9.23
C VAL A 567 6.11 -33.40 10.59
N VAL A 568 6.62 -32.21 10.91
CA VAL A 568 7.19 -31.87 12.22
C VAL A 568 6.10 -31.26 13.10
N THR A 569 5.94 -31.77 14.31
CA THR A 569 4.89 -31.41 15.28
C THR A 569 5.50 -31.22 16.68
N VAL A 570 4.67 -30.97 17.70
CA VAL A 570 5.14 -30.90 19.10
C VAL A 570 5.87 -32.17 19.56
N LYS A 571 5.54 -33.33 18.99
CA LYS A 571 6.13 -34.63 19.36
C LYS A 571 7.59 -34.77 18.94
N ASP A 572 8.05 -33.88 18.06
CA ASP A 572 9.39 -33.88 17.50
C ASP A 572 10.34 -32.96 18.25
N ILE A 573 9.83 -32.24 19.26
CA ILE A 573 10.65 -31.46 20.17
C ILE A 573 11.51 -32.45 20.99
N PRO A 574 12.85 -32.31 20.99
CA PRO A 574 13.74 -33.25 21.65
C PRO A 574 13.58 -33.26 23.17
N GLU A 575 14.07 -34.31 23.81
CA GLU A 575 14.11 -34.42 25.27
C GLU A 575 14.93 -33.25 25.87
N GLY A 576 14.39 -32.60 26.92
CA GLY A 576 14.96 -31.37 27.49
C GLY A 576 14.53 -30.08 26.78
N GLY A 577 13.91 -30.19 25.60
CA GLY A 577 13.25 -29.09 24.90
C GLY A 577 11.88 -28.73 25.48
N SER A 578 11.28 -27.66 24.97
CA SER A 578 9.93 -27.23 25.36
C SER A 578 9.17 -26.61 24.19
N ASN A 579 7.85 -26.76 24.16
CA ASN A 579 6.99 -26.15 23.14
C ASN A 579 6.94 -24.62 23.31
N VAL A 580 7.94 -23.93 22.77
CA VAL A 580 8.08 -22.48 22.80
C VAL A 580 8.45 -21.96 21.41
N GLY A 581 7.61 -21.09 20.84
CA GLY A 581 7.85 -20.48 19.53
C GLY A 581 8.20 -19.00 19.61
N ALA A 582 7.83 -18.35 20.70
CA ALA A 582 8.23 -16.98 21.00
C ALA A 582 8.38 -16.80 22.51
N ASN A 583 9.15 -15.80 22.92
CA ASN A 583 9.29 -15.44 24.32
C ASN A 583 9.51 -13.93 24.45
N THR A 584 8.70 -13.29 25.28
CA THR A 584 8.88 -11.89 25.67
C THR A 584 9.12 -11.80 27.17
N ILE A 585 9.35 -10.59 27.69
CA ILE A 585 9.42 -10.36 29.13
C ILE A 585 8.11 -10.69 29.86
N PHE A 586 7.00 -10.88 29.12
CA PHE A 586 5.67 -11.16 29.67
C PHE A 586 5.30 -12.66 29.64
N GLY A 587 6.18 -13.50 29.10
CA GLY A 587 6.06 -14.96 29.10
C GLY A 587 6.28 -15.60 27.73
N PRO A 588 6.32 -16.94 27.69
CA PRO A 588 6.47 -17.71 26.46
C PRO A 588 5.13 -17.88 25.72
N GLU A 589 5.23 -18.10 24.40
CA GLU A 589 4.13 -18.53 23.54
C GLU A 589 4.48 -19.90 22.93
N PRO A 590 3.51 -20.82 22.77
CA PRO A 590 3.78 -22.12 22.18
C PRO A 590 4.21 -22.00 20.71
N LEU A 591 5.02 -22.96 20.25
CA LEU A 591 5.37 -23.07 18.83
C LEU A 591 4.23 -23.70 18.04
N PHE A 592 3.62 -24.75 18.60
CA PHE A 592 2.48 -25.45 18.01
C PHE A 592 1.31 -25.55 18.99
N GLY A 593 0.09 -25.37 18.49
CA GLY A 593 -1.15 -25.61 19.24
C GLY A 593 -1.43 -27.10 19.42
N ASP A 594 -1.05 -27.66 20.56
CA ASP A 594 -1.28 -29.08 20.94
C ASP A 594 -1.45 -29.22 22.46
N PRO A 595 -2.36 -30.09 22.96
CA PRO A 595 -3.35 -30.88 22.20
C PRO A 595 -4.60 -30.07 21.81
N VAL A 596 -4.63 -28.77 22.14
CA VAL A 596 -5.74 -27.85 21.87
C VAL A 596 -5.20 -26.66 21.08
N THR A 597 -5.82 -26.39 19.95
CA THR A 597 -5.64 -25.11 19.26
C THR A 597 -6.56 -24.04 19.87
N GLN A 598 -6.04 -22.83 20.03
CA GLN A 598 -6.66 -21.73 20.75
C GLN A 598 -7.02 -20.54 19.87
N CYS A 599 -6.59 -20.50 18.60
CA CYS A 599 -7.10 -19.54 17.64
C CYS A 599 -6.98 -20.04 16.19
N ALA A 600 -7.81 -19.51 15.30
CA ALA A 600 -7.69 -19.77 13.88
C ALA A 600 -6.42 -19.08 13.35
N GLY A 601 -5.61 -19.83 12.59
CA GLY A 601 -4.29 -19.41 12.14
C GLY A 601 -3.14 -19.82 13.06
N GLU A 602 -3.39 -20.45 14.20
CA GLU A 602 -2.34 -20.98 15.06
C GLU A 602 -1.57 -22.12 14.36
N PRO A 603 -0.22 -22.09 14.31
CA PRO A 603 0.56 -23.19 13.77
C PRO A 603 0.32 -24.49 14.55
N LEU A 604 0.13 -25.60 13.84
CA LEU A 604 -0.06 -26.94 14.41
C LEU A 604 1.14 -27.87 14.11
N GLY A 605 1.89 -27.55 13.07
CA GLY A 605 3.06 -28.31 12.61
C GLY A 605 3.66 -27.71 11.35
N VAL A 606 4.72 -28.33 10.84
CA VAL A 606 5.38 -27.96 9.58
C VAL A 606 5.47 -29.17 8.67
N VAL A 607 4.99 -29.04 7.43
CA VAL A 607 5.28 -30.03 6.39
C VAL A 607 6.66 -29.75 5.80
N ILE A 608 7.47 -30.79 5.64
CA ILE A 608 8.79 -30.72 4.99
C ILE A 608 8.75 -31.43 3.63
N ALA A 609 9.25 -30.77 2.59
CA ALA A 609 9.33 -31.33 1.24
C ALA A 609 10.63 -30.92 0.50
N GLU A 610 10.91 -31.55 -0.64
CA GLU A 610 12.08 -31.21 -1.48
C GLU A 610 12.04 -29.80 -2.07
N THR A 611 10.86 -29.18 -2.20
CA THR A 611 10.70 -27.82 -2.72
C THR A 611 9.67 -27.03 -1.92
N GLN A 612 9.81 -25.70 -1.85
CA GLN A 612 8.82 -24.85 -1.17
C GLN A 612 7.43 -24.98 -1.79
N ARG A 613 7.32 -25.11 -3.12
CA ARG A 613 6.03 -25.28 -3.81
C ARG A 613 5.29 -26.50 -3.26
N PHE A 614 5.98 -27.63 -3.13
CA PHE A 614 5.37 -28.86 -2.61
C PHE A 614 5.02 -28.75 -1.14
N ALA A 615 5.89 -28.18 -0.31
CA ALA A 615 5.59 -27.92 1.10
C ALA A 615 4.31 -27.08 1.25
N ASN A 616 4.15 -26.02 0.45
CA ASN A 616 2.97 -25.15 0.48
C ASN A 616 1.68 -25.86 0.03
N ILE A 617 1.74 -26.71 -1.02
CA ILE A 617 0.57 -27.48 -1.48
C ILE A 617 0.19 -28.53 -0.44
N ALA A 618 1.16 -29.27 0.08
CA ALA A 618 0.93 -30.31 1.08
C ALA A 618 0.37 -29.73 2.39
N ALA A 619 0.89 -28.60 2.87
CA ALA A 619 0.36 -27.92 4.04
C ALA A 619 -1.10 -27.45 3.86
N LYS A 620 -1.46 -26.96 2.67
CA LYS A 620 -2.85 -26.55 2.36
C LYS A 620 -3.83 -27.72 2.24
N ARG A 621 -3.33 -28.92 1.96
CA ARG A 621 -4.11 -30.17 1.83
C ARG A 621 -4.09 -31.03 3.07
N ALA A 622 -3.34 -30.65 4.11
CA ALA A 622 -3.31 -31.39 5.36
C ALA A 622 -4.74 -31.49 5.94
N VAL A 623 -5.18 -32.71 6.21
CA VAL A 623 -6.47 -33.00 6.80
C VAL A 623 -6.29 -33.05 8.31
N ILE A 624 -6.94 -32.13 9.00
CA ILE A 624 -6.85 -31.99 10.46
C ILE A 624 -8.18 -32.45 11.05
N ASP A 625 -8.11 -33.43 11.94
CA ASP A 625 -9.26 -33.94 12.69
C ASP A 625 -9.45 -33.10 13.97
N TYR A 626 -10.53 -32.32 14.01
CA TYR A 626 -10.87 -31.44 15.11
C TYR A 626 -12.04 -32.01 15.93
N SER A 627 -11.98 -31.85 17.25
CA SER A 627 -13.13 -32.05 18.13
C SER A 627 -13.35 -30.83 19.00
N THR A 628 -14.59 -30.34 19.02
CA THR A 628 -15.03 -29.22 19.89
C THR A 628 -15.75 -29.73 21.15
N GLU A 629 -15.72 -31.04 21.40
CA GLU A 629 -16.37 -31.64 22.57
C GLU A 629 -15.70 -31.15 23.86
N ASN A 630 -16.52 -30.83 24.87
CA ASN A 630 -16.08 -30.35 26.19
C ASN A 630 -15.24 -29.05 26.17
N LEU A 631 -15.32 -28.26 25.09
CA LEU A 631 -14.74 -26.93 25.01
C LEU A 631 -15.85 -25.87 25.04
N ASP A 632 -15.56 -24.74 25.66
CA ASP A 632 -16.43 -23.57 25.59
C ASP A 632 -16.50 -23.01 24.16
N ALA A 633 -17.52 -22.19 23.89
CA ALA A 633 -17.52 -21.37 22.67
C ALA A 633 -16.30 -20.42 22.66
N PRO A 634 -15.69 -20.18 21.48
CA PRO A 634 -14.58 -19.25 21.34
C PRO A 634 -15.02 -17.81 21.63
N ILE A 635 -14.10 -16.99 22.15
CA ILE A 635 -14.28 -15.55 22.38
C ILE A 635 -13.65 -14.81 21.21
N LEU A 636 -14.44 -14.23 20.31
CA LEU A 636 -13.91 -13.65 19.06
C LEU A 636 -13.95 -12.11 19.04
N SER A 637 -14.73 -11.51 19.94
CA SER A 637 -14.91 -10.06 20.04
C SER A 637 -14.47 -9.49 21.39
N ILE A 638 -14.27 -8.16 21.42
CA ILE A 638 -14.02 -7.43 22.67
C ILE A 638 -15.24 -7.54 23.59
N GLU A 639 -16.44 -7.42 23.03
CA GLU A 639 -17.71 -7.51 23.74
C GLU A 639 -17.86 -8.85 24.46
N GLU A 640 -17.54 -9.96 23.81
CA GLU A 640 -17.57 -11.28 24.44
C GLU A 640 -16.48 -11.44 25.52
N ALA A 641 -15.28 -10.93 25.26
CA ALA A 641 -14.21 -10.96 26.26
C ALA A 641 -14.60 -10.19 27.52
N VAL A 642 -15.28 -9.04 27.35
CA VAL A 642 -15.80 -8.26 28.47
C VAL A 642 -16.90 -9.01 29.22
N LYS A 643 -17.87 -9.58 28.50
CA LYS A 643 -18.98 -10.36 29.08
C LYS A 643 -18.48 -11.56 29.89
N ARG A 644 -17.38 -12.20 29.48
CA ARG A 644 -16.79 -13.40 30.11
C ARG A 644 -15.60 -13.09 31.01
N CYS A 645 -15.28 -11.82 31.25
CA CYS A 645 -14.12 -11.38 32.02
C CYS A 645 -12.79 -12.00 31.58
N SER A 646 -12.61 -12.20 30.27
CA SER A 646 -11.40 -12.79 29.67
C SER A 646 -10.34 -11.72 29.41
N TYR A 647 -9.45 -11.51 30.38
CA TYR A 647 -8.42 -10.47 30.33
C TYR A 647 -7.03 -10.98 30.67
N PHE A 648 -6.02 -10.26 30.19
CA PHE A 648 -4.66 -10.33 30.75
C PHE A 648 -4.49 -9.26 31.83
N GLU A 649 -3.96 -9.66 32.98
CA GLU A 649 -3.62 -8.73 34.05
C GLU A 649 -2.43 -7.83 33.64
N THR A 650 -2.59 -6.53 33.86
CA THR A 650 -1.55 -5.53 33.58
C THR A 650 -0.92 -5.08 34.89
N PRO A 651 0.41 -5.25 35.07
CA PRO A 651 1.10 -4.75 36.25
C PRO A 651 0.94 -3.23 36.41
N PRO A 652 0.66 -2.71 37.62
CA PRO A 652 0.43 -1.28 37.84
C PRO A 652 1.58 -0.35 37.41
N PHE A 653 2.84 -0.81 37.45
CA PHE A 653 4.00 -0.01 37.04
C PHE A 653 4.08 0.22 35.53
N LEU A 654 3.30 -0.52 34.71
CA LEU A 654 3.19 -0.30 33.27
C LEU A 654 2.10 0.71 32.92
N LEU A 655 1.41 1.30 33.89
CA LEU A 655 0.29 2.20 33.66
C LEU A 655 0.70 3.66 33.98
N PRO A 656 0.50 4.61 33.05
CA PRO A 656 0.75 6.02 33.33
C PRO A 656 -0.07 6.56 34.51
N GLN A 657 0.46 7.56 35.20
CA GLN A 657 -0.28 8.23 36.29
C GLN A 657 -1.52 8.97 35.77
N LYS A 658 -2.60 8.92 36.57
CA LYS A 658 -3.80 9.75 36.42
C LYS A 658 -3.48 11.18 36.88
N ILE A 659 -4.19 12.19 36.35
CA ILE A 659 -3.89 13.61 36.57
C ILE A 659 -5.11 14.31 37.14
N GLY A 660 -4.97 14.97 38.28
CA GLY A 660 -6.06 15.72 38.92
C GLY A 660 -7.24 14.87 39.39
N ASP A 661 -8.34 15.54 39.73
CA ASP A 661 -9.59 14.93 40.19
C ASP A 661 -10.64 15.02 39.07
N PHE A 662 -10.99 13.86 38.50
CA PHE A 662 -11.95 13.78 37.39
C PHE A 662 -13.34 14.27 37.78
N SER A 663 -13.83 13.93 38.98
CA SER A 663 -15.16 14.35 39.46
C SER A 663 -15.23 15.86 39.61
N LYS A 664 -14.16 16.48 40.12
CA LYS A 664 -14.06 17.94 40.20
C LYS A 664 -14.01 18.59 38.81
N GLY A 665 -13.16 18.11 37.91
CA GLY A 665 -13.06 18.67 36.55
C GLY A 665 -14.36 18.53 35.75
N MET A 666 -15.12 17.44 35.93
CA MET A 666 -16.45 17.27 35.35
C MET A 666 -17.52 18.17 35.99
N ALA A 667 -17.37 18.57 37.26
CA ALA A 667 -18.28 19.53 37.89
C ALA A 667 -18.06 20.96 37.37
N GLU A 668 -16.83 21.29 36.96
CA GLU A 668 -16.46 22.60 36.37
C GLU A 668 -16.84 22.75 34.89
N ALA A 669 -17.29 21.68 34.24
CA ALA A 669 -17.64 21.66 32.82
C ALA A 669 -19.04 22.24 32.57
N ASP A 670 -19.17 23.12 31.57
CA ASP A 670 -20.46 23.64 31.11
C ASP A 670 -21.25 22.57 30.35
N GLN A 671 -20.53 21.75 29.57
CA GLN A 671 -21.08 20.73 28.69
C GLN A 671 -20.29 19.42 28.82
N LYS A 672 -20.98 18.29 28.55
CA LYS A 672 -20.47 16.94 28.79
C LYS A 672 -20.89 16.02 27.65
N ILE A 673 -19.95 15.23 27.16
CA ILE A 673 -20.18 14.22 26.11
C ILE A 673 -19.80 12.86 26.67
N SER A 674 -20.54 11.82 26.31
CA SER A 674 -20.12 10.42 26.46
C SER A 674 -20.36 9.67 25.15
N SER A 675 -19.34 8.99 24.64
CA SER A 675 -19.41 8.27 23.35
C SER A 675 -18.39 7.14 23.29
N GLU A 676 -18.35 6.42 22.15
CA GLU A 676 -17.37 5.38 21.87
C GLU A 676 -16.64 5.59 20.54
N VAL A 677 -15.42 5.04 20.43
CA VAL A 677 -14.64 4.94 19.19
C VAL A 677 -14.19 3.48 19.04
N LYS A 678 -14.33 2.92 17.83
CA LYS A 678 -13.83 1.60 17.48
C LYS A 678 -12.72 1.71 16.44
N LEU A 679 -11.65 0.95 16.65
CA LEU A 679 -10.48 0.92 15.78
C LEU A 679 -10.19 -0.52 15.35
N ASN A 680 -10.04 -0.71 14.04
CA ASN A 680 -9.73 -2.01 13.45
C ASN A 680 -8.22 -2.32 13.45
N SER A 681 -7.87 -3.55 13.08
CA SER A 681 -6.48 -3.99 12.94
C SER A 681 -5.83 -3.44 11.66
N GLN A 682 -4.52 -3.56 11.57
CA GLN A 682 -3.71 -3.22 10.40
C GLN A 682 -2.60 -4.28 10.23
N TYR A 683 -2.24 -4.60 9.00
CA TYR A 683 -1.15 -5.51 8.67
C TYR A 683 0.16 -4.79 8.30
N TYR A 684 1.29 -5.40 8.67
CA TYR A 684 2.64 -4.88 8.43
C TYR A 684 2.93 -4.62 6.95
N PHE A 685 2.66 -5.65 6.14
CA PHE A 685 2.94 -5.69 4.70
C PHE A 685 4.40 -5.36 4.34
N TYR A 686 5.36 -5.82 5.16
CA TYR A 686 6.77 -5.86 4.77
C TYR A 686 6.94 -6.64 3.47
N MET A 687 7.83 -6.19 2.57
CA MET A 687 7.91 -6.76 1.22
C MET A 687 8.56 -8.15 1.22
N GLU A 688 9.60 -8.36 2.03
CA GLU A 688 10.14 -9.69 2.35
C GLU A 688 9.28 -10.32 3.44
N THR A 689 8.65 -11.47 3.21
CA THR A 689 7.87 -12.19 4.25
C THR A 689 8.75 -12.73 5.37
N GLN A 690 8.17 -13.37 6.39
CA GLN A 690 8.96 -14.09 7.38
C GLN A 690 9.79 -15.18 6.71
N ALA A 691 11.09 -15.21 7.01
CA ALA A 691 12.05 -16.13 6.40
C ALA A 691 13.14 -16.57 7.38
N ALA A 692 13.53 -17.84 7.28
CA ALA A 692 14.62 -18.44 8.03
C ALA A 692 15.31 -19.57 7.23
N LEU A 693 16.62 -19.71 7.41
CA LEU A 693 17.43 -20.83 6.93
C LEU A 693 18.25 -21.36 8.12
N ALA A 694 17.98 -22.59 8.54
CA ALA A 694 18.69 -23.27 9.61
C ALA A 694 19.63 -24.33 9.04
N ILE A 695 20.88 -24.34 9.49
CA ILE A 695 21.95 -25.20 9.02
C ILE A 695 22.58 -25.88 10.24
N PRO A 696 22.44 -27.21 10.39
CA PRO A 696 23.20 -27.98 11.39
C PRO A 696 24.69 -27.84 11.19
N ASP A 697 25.41 -27.71 12.29
CA ASP A 697 26.86 -27.57 12.37
C ASP A 697 27.46 -28.68 13.27
N GLU A 698 28.78 -28.73 13.41
CA GLU A 698 29.45 -29.66 14.32
C GLU A 698 29.07 -29.45 15.79
N ASP A 699 29.37 -30.42 16.67
CA ASP A 699 29.14 -30.33 18.12
C ASP A 699 27.69 -30.00 18.55
N ASN A 700 26.71 -30.53 17.82
CA ASN A 700 25.28 -30.22 18.01
C ASN A 700 24.98 -28.71 17.94
N CYS A 701 25.76 -27.97 17.15
CA CYS A 701 25.53 -26.56 16.92
C CYS A 701 24.58 -26.32 15.74
N LEU A 702 23.99 -25.13 15.69
CA LEU A 702 23.07 -24.73 14.64
C LEU A 702 23.32 -23.26 14.26
N VAL A 703 23.50 -23.00 12.98
CA VAL A 703 23.51 -21.65 12.42
C VAL A 703 22.15 -21.35 11.81
N VAL A 704 21.52 -20.27 12.26
CA VAL A 704 20.20 -19.84 11.76
C VAL A 704 20.29 -18.44 11.17
N TYR A 705 20.12 -18.33 9.86
CA TYR A 705 19.90 -17.06 9.21
C TYR A 705 18.43 -16.69 9.35
N SER A 706 18.13 -15.52 9.92
CA SER A 706 16.76 -15.12 10.21
C SER A 706 16.46 -13.69 9.81
N SER A 707 15.28 -13.49 9.21
CA SER A 707 14.75 -12.16 8.93
C SER A 707 14.04 -11.63 10.19
N SER A 708 14.83 -11.11 11.13
CA SER A 708 14.37 -10.75 12.49
C SER A 708 14.87 -9.39 12.95
N GLN A 709 14.09 -8.69 13.77
CA GLN A 709 14.50 -7.47 14.49
C GLN A 709 15.21 -7.77 15.82
N CYS A 710 15.20 -9.04 16.26
CA CYS A 710 15.64 -9.48 17.59
C CYS A 710 16.39 -10.83 17.55
N PRO A 711 17.58 -10.92 16.92
CA PRO A 711 18.30 -12.20 16.76
C PRO A 711 18.64 -12.91 18.07
N GLU A 712 18.99 -12.17 19.12
CA GLU A 712 19.28 -12.74 20.44
C GLU A 712 18.05 -13.41 21.06
N THR A 713 16.86 -12.81 20.92
CA THR A 713 15.62 -13.45 21.36
C THR A 713 15.35 -14.73 20.56
N ALA A 714 15.63 -14.74 19.25
CA ALA A 714 15.50 -15.95 18.43
C ALA A 714 16.46 -17.05 18.91
N GLN A 715 17.72 -16.72 19.19
CA GLN A 715 18.71 -17.65 19.75
C GLN A 715 18.19 -18.30 21.02
N ASN A 716 17.71 -17.48 21.97
CA ASN A 716 17.20 -17.96 23.26
C ASN A 716 15.97 -18.87 23.10
N VAL A 717 15.04 -18.53 22.20
CA VAL A 717 13.84 -19.33 21.94
C VAL A 717 14.19 -20.64 21.25
N ILE A 718 15.06 -20.61 20.23
CA ILE A 718 15.53 -21.82 19.54
C ILE A 718 16.23 -22.75 20.52
N ALA A 719 17.18 -22.24 21.31
CA ALA A 719 17.90 -23.00 22.32
C ALA A 719 16.94 -23.67 23.31
N LYS A 720 15.95 -22.92 23.82
CA LYS A 720 14.93 -23.44 24.74
C LYS A 720 13.98 -24.45 24.09
N CYS A 721 13.64 -24.28 22.81
CA CYS A 721 12.83 -25.23 22.07
C CYS A 721 13.58 -26.56 21.89
N LEU A 722 14.86 -26.50 21.53
CA LEU A 722 15.68 -27.68 21.26
C LEU A 722 16.34 -28.30 22.50
N GLY A 723 16.22 -27.69 23.68
CA GLY A 723 16.90 -28.15 24.89
C GLY A 723 18.42 -27.96 24.84
N LEU A 724 18.90 -27.02 24.02
CA LEU A 724 20.32 -26.74 23.83
C LEU A 724 20.77 -25.53 24.67
N PRO A 725 22.05 -25.46 25.06
CA PRO A 725 22.66 -24.21 25.53
C PRO A 725 22.66 -23.14 24.43
N CYS A 726 22.50 -21.86 24.80
CA CYS A 726 22.48 -20.77 23.80
C CYS A 726 23.77 -20.66 22.97
N HIS A 727 24.91 -21.14 23.47
CA HIS A 727 26.17 -21.12 22.72
C HIS A 727 26.20 -22.12 21.56
N ASN A 728 25.36 -23.17 21.58
CA ASN A 728 25.18 -24.08 20.45
C ASN A 728 24.30 -23.49 19.36
N VAL A 729 23.65 -22.35 19.59
CA VAL A 729 22.77 -21.71 18.61
C VAL A 729 23.38 -20.37 18.20
N ARG A 730 23.63 -20.18 16.91
CA ARG A 730 24.11 -18.91 16.35
C ARG A 730 23.06 -18.34 15.42
N VAL A 731 22.54 -17.15 15.71
CA VAL A 731 21.59 -16.46 14.83
C VAL A 731 22.29 -15.31 14.12
N ILE A 732 22.15 -15.28 12.80
CA ILE A 732 22.75 -14.26 11.94
C ILE A 732 21.64 -13.49 11.22
N THR A 733 21.65 -12.17 11.36
CA THR A 733 20.76 -11.28 10.60
C THR A 733 21.57 -10.18 9.93
N ARG A 734 21.63 -10.25 8.60
CA ARG A 734 22.31 -9.24 7.79
C ARG A 734 21.43 -8.01 7.57
N ARG A 735 20.24 -8.19 7.03
CA ARG A 735 19.28 -7.12 6.71
C ARG A 735 17.88 -7.72 6.60
N VAL A 736 16.87 -6.87 6.64
CA VAL A 736 15.46 -7.27 6.61
C VAL A 736 14.68 -6.38 5.64
N GLY A 737 13.88 -6.98 4.75
CA GLY A 737 13.07 -6.31 3.73
C GLY A 737 11.78 -5.68 4.27
N GLY A 738 11.93 -4.83 5.29
CA GLY A 738 10.85 -4.24 6.08
C GLY A 738 10.47 -5.09 7.30
N GLY A 739 10.28 -4.45 8.46
CA GLY A 739 9.87 -5.13 9.69
C GLY A 739 8.61 -4.51 10.31
N PHE A 740 8.63 -3.20 10.54
CA PHE A 740 7.49 -2.43 11.06
C PHE A 740 6.91 -2.96 12.39
N GLY A 741 7.72 -3.69 13.18
CA GLY A 741 7.32 -4.35 14.42
C GLY A 741 6.99 -5.83 14.24
N GLY A 742 6.45 -6.21 13.08
CA GLY A 742 6.03 -7.58 12.79
C GLY A 742 7.17 -8.60 12.67
N LYS A 743 8.43 -8.16 12.66
CA LYS A 743 9.60 -9.07 12.68
C LYS A 743 10.36 -9.04 13.99
N ALA A 744 9.81 -8.40 15.04
CA ALA A 744 10.34 -8.50 16.40
C ALA A 744 9.99 -9.86 17.02
N VAL A 745 8.75 -10.03 17.50
CA VAL A 745 8.31 -11.28 18.15
C VAL A 745 7.82 -12.31 17.14
N ARG A 746 7.11 -11.88 16.09
CA ARG A 746 6.42 -12.80 15.17
C ARG A 746 7.35 -13.47 14.14
N SER A 747 8.62 -13.09 14.08
CA SER A 747 9.66 -13.81 13.32
C SER A 747 10.19 -15.05 14.06
N LEU A 748 10.06 -15.07 15.39
CA LEU A 748 10.63 -16.11 16.25
C LEU A 748 10.02 -17.50 16.00
N PRO A 749 8.69 -17.66 15.82
CA PRO A 749 8.11 -18.98 15.55
C PRO A 749 8.60 -19.59 14.23
N VAL A 750 8.83 -18.75 13.21
CA VAL A 750 9.34 -19.21 11.89
C VAL A 750 10.78 -19.68 12.00
N ALA A 751 11.64 -18.90 12.68
CA ALA A 751 13.03 -19.29 12.92
C ALA A 751 13.12 -20.57 13.78
N THR A 752 12.27 -20.68 14.80
CA THR A 752 12.24 -21.82 15.72
C THR A 752 11.73 -23.09 15.05
N ALA A 753 10.66 -23.02 14.26
CA ALA A 753 10.16 -24.16 13.50
C ALA A 753 11.18 -24.64 12.46
N CYS A 754 11.85 -23.70 11.79
CA CYS A 754 12.92 -24.00 10.83
C CYS A 754 14.11 -24.70 11.52
N ALA A 755 14.52 -24.21 12.69
CA ALA A 755 15.56 -24.81 13.51
C ALA A 755 15.20 -26.20 14.02
N LEU A 756 13.97 -26.41 14.49
CA LEU A 756 13.47 -27.71 14.94
C LEU A 756 13.47 -28.75 13.82
N ALA A 757 13.00 -28.36 12.63
CA ALA A 757 13.04 -29.24 11.47
C ALA A 757 14.48 -29.59 11.06
N ALA A 758 15.39 -28.61 11.05
CA ALA A 758 16.79 -28.84 10.71
C ALA A 758 17.51 -29.74 11.72
N PHE A 759 17.22 -29.54 13.01
CA PHE A 759 17.75 -30.35 14.10
C PHE A 759 17.28 -31.81 13.98
N LYS A 760 15.96 -32.03 13.81
CA LYS A 760 15.37 -33.37 13.65
C LYS A 760 15.95 -34.13 12.45
N LEU A 761 16.06 -33.45 11.30
CA LEU A 761 16.45 -34.08 10.04
C LEU A 761 17.97 -34.18 9.85
N CYS A 762 18.75 -33.52 10.71
CA CYS A 762 20.19 -33.33 10.52
C CYS A 762 20.54 -32.81 9.12
N ARG A 763 19.70 -31.91 8.59
CA ARG A 763 19.81 -31.34 7.24
C ARG A 763 19.49 -29.84 7.26
N PRO A 764 20.06 -29.05 6.33
CA PRO A 764 19.64 -27.67 6.15
C PRO A 764 18.15 -27.59 5.82
N VAL A 765 17.43 -26.70 6.52
CA VAL A 765 16.01 -26.42 6.25
C VAL A 765 15.83 -24.96 5.95
N ARG A 766 15.04 -24.66 4.91
CA ARG A 766 14.59 -23.31 4.60
C ARG A 766 13.09 -23.19 4.80
N MET A 767 12.67 -22.06 5.40
CA MET A 767 11.28 -21.67 5.47
C MET A 767 11.15 -20.21 5.06
N TYR A 768 10.28 -19.93 4.09
CA TYR A 768 9.78 -18.58 3.85
C TYR A 768 8.26 -18.66 3.62
N LEU A 769 7.52 -17.78 4.28
CA LEU A 769 6.06 -17.84 4.24
C LEU A 769 5.53 -17.23 2.95
N ASP A 770 4.58 -17.90 2.30
CA ASP A 770 3.77 -17.22 1.27
C ASP A 770 2.96 -16.08 1.93
N ARG A 771 2.64 -15.03 1.18
CA ARG A 771 1.98 -13.83 1.73
C ARG A 771 0.71 -14.15 2.51
N LYS A 772 -0.05 -15.15 2.06
CA LYS A 772 -1.29 -15.60 2.70
C LYS A 772 -1.03 -16.18 4.08
N THR A 773 -0.13 -17.16 4.17
CA THR A 773 0.22 -17.79 5.45
C THR A 773 0.85 -16.78 6.39
N ASP A 774 1.76 -15.93 5.88
CA ASP A 774 2.38 -14.83 6.62
C ASP A 774 1.32 -13.94 7.29
N MET A 775 0.30 -13.50 6.54
CA MET A 775 -0.80 -12.68 7.04
C MET A 775 -1.68 -13.38 8.07
N ILE A 776 -1.92 -14.68 7.89
CA ILE A 776 -2.76 -15.49 8.80
C ILE A 776 -2.06 -15.70 10.15
N VAL A 777 -0.79 -16.09 10.17
CA VAL A 777 -0.12 -16.58 11.40
C VAL A 777 0.53 -15.48 12.23
N THR A 778 0.88 -14.34 11.62
CA THR A 778 1.69 -13.31 12.30
C THR A 778 0.87 -12.27 13.06
N GLY A 779 -0.41 -12.09 12.75
CA GLY A 779 -1.30 -11.16 13.46
C GLY A 779 -1.32 -9.76 12.84
N GLY A 780 -1.12 -8.71 13.66
CA GLY A 780 -1.17 -7.31 13.23
C GLY A 780 -1.35 -6.34 14.40
N ARG A 781 -1.69 -5.08 14.10
CA ARG A 781 -2.01 -4.03 15.07
C ARG A 781 -3.24 -4.38 15.91
N HIS A 782 -3.23 -4.03 17.20
CA HIS A 782 -4.36 -4.27 18.11
C HIS A 782 -5.63 -3.50 17.71
N PRO A 783 -6.76 -4.21 17.48
CA PRO A 783 -8.08 -3.61 17.49
C PRO A 783 -8.43 -3.08 18.87
N MET A 784 -9.20 -1.99 18.93
CA MET A 784 -9.58 -1.34 20.18
C MET A 784 -11.03 -0.89 20.17
N LYS A 785 -11.66 -0.96 21.35
CA LYS A 785 -12.89 -0.24 21.66
C LYS A 785 -12.58 0.74 22.79
N ILE A 786 -12.94 1.99 22.59
CA ILE A 786 -12.66 3.07 23.52
C ILE A 786 -13.98 3.74 23.87
N CYS A 787 -14.37 3.76 25.14
CA CYS A 787 -15.47 4.59 25.61
C CYS A 787 -14.89 5.81 26.33
N TYR A 788 -15.46 6.99 26.13
CA TYR A 788 -14.95 8.20 26.75
C TYR A 788 -16.06 9.10 27.30
N SER A 789 -15.71 9.84 28.34
CA SER A 789 -16.52 10.93 28.88
C SER A 789 -15.66 12.19 29.00
N VAL A 790 -16.06 13.26 28.34
CA VAL A 790 -15.32 14.53 28.30
C VAL A 790 -16.18 15.69 28.80
N GLY A 791 -15.60 16.54 29.64
CA GLY A 791 -16.20 17.77 30.13
C GLY A 791 -15.43 18.99 29.63
N PHE A 792 -16.15 20.00 29.15
CA PHE A 792 -15.55 21.20 28.56
C PHE A 792 -16.44 22.43 28.77
N LYS A 793 -15.82 23.61 28.63
CA LYS A 793 -16.46 24.91 28.71
C LYS A 793 -16.98 25.37 27.35
N SER A 794 -17.87 26.35 27.37
CA SER A 794 -18.48 26.94 26.18
C SER A 794 -17.48 27.59 25.22
N ASP A 795 -16.27 27.92 25.69
CA ASP A 795 -15.17 28.45 24.88
C ASP A 795 -14.23 27.36 24.30
N GLY A 796 -14.61 26.09 24.43
CA GLY A 796 -13.83 24.93 23.96
C GLY A 796 -12.71 24.48 24.90
N LYS A 797 -12.51 25.12 26.06
CA LYS A 797 -11.51 24.65 27.03
C LYS A 797 -11.97 23.37 27.72
N ILE A 798 -11.16 22.31 27.63
CA ILE A 798 -11.45 21.04 28.30
C ILE A 798 -11.07 21.11 29.78
N THR A 799 -11.93 20.56 30.64
CA THR A 799 -11.73 20.51 32.09
C THR A 799 -11.52 19.10 32.62
N ALA A 800 -12.06 18.07 31.94
CA ALA A 800 -11.85 16.67 32.31
C ALA A 800 -12.03 15.68 31.15
N LEU A 801 -11.31 14.55 31.21
CA LEU A 801 -11.46 13.39 30.34
C LEU A 801 -11.33 12.08 31.14
N HIS A 802 -12.27 11.14 30.91
CA HIS A 802 -12.17 9.74 31.31
C HIS A 802 -12.21 8.82 30.09
N ILE A 803 -11.40 7.76 30.11
CA ILE A 803 -11.33 6.75 29.06
C ILE A 803 -11.47 5.33 29.65
N ASP A 804 -12.40 4.54 29.13
CA ASP A 804 -12.40 3.08 29.26
C ASP A 804 -11.80 2.47 27.98
N LEU A 805 -10.59 1.91 28.10
CA LEU A 805 -9.81 1.37 26.99
C LEU A 805 -9.88 -0.15 26.98
N PHE A 806 -10.48 -0.73 25.94
CA PHE A 806 -10.51 -2.17 25.71
C PHE A 806 -9.64 -2.53 24.49
N ILE A 807 -8.59 -3.30 24.72
CA ILE A 807 -7.60 -3.66 23.68
C ILE A 807 -7.73 -5.15 23.39
N ASN A 808 -7.92 -5.54 22.13
CA ASN A 808 -7.93 -6.95 21.75
C ASN A 808 -6.50 -7.44 21.50
N ALA A 809 -5.97 -8.26 22.41
CA ALA A 809 -4.60 -8.81 22.32
C ALA A 809 -4.50 -10.09 21.47
N GLY A 810 -5.63 -10.74 21.18
CA GLY A 810 -5.62 -12.11 20.69
C GLY A 810 -5.33 -13.12 21.82
N MET A 811 -4.73 -14.24 21.46
CA MET A 811 -4.63 -15.40 22.37
C MET A 811 -3.51 -15.32 23.41
N THR A 812 -2.40 -14.66 23.10
CA THR A 812 -1.22 -14.56 23.99
C THR A 812 -0.87 -13.10 24.30
N LYS A 813 0.02 -12.90 25.28
CA LYS A 813 0.39 -11.57 25.75
C LYS A 813 1.23 -10.79 24.74
N ASP A 814 2.18 -11.43 24.05
CA ASP A 814 3.17 -10.78 23.17
C ASP A 814 3.74 -9.50 23.82
N VAL A 815 3.60 -8.33 23.18
CA VAL A 815 3.87 -6.99 23.74
C VAL A 815 2.59 -6.23 24.16
N SER A 816 1.44 -6.89 24.21
CA SER A 816 0.14 -6.23 24.46
C SER A 816 0.08 -5.47 25.79
N LEU A 817 0.85 -5.90 26.79
CA LEU A 817 0.86 -5.28 28.13
C LEU A 817 1.46 -3.87 28.15
N ILE A 818 2.22 -3.45 27.13
CA ILE A 818 2.73 -2.06 27.02
C ILE A 818 1.82 -1.14 26.21
N ILE A 819 0.82 -1.69 25.51
CA ILE A 819 -0.06 -0.92 24.62
C ILE A 819 -0.89 0.13 25.38
N PRO A 820 -1.46 -0.13 26.58
CA PRO A 820 -2.15 0.90 27.35
C PRO A 820 -1.27 2.12 27.66
N HIS A 821 -0.01 1.89 28.07
CA HIS A 821 0.94 2.98 28.33
C HIS A 821 1.12 3.87 27.10
N ASN A 822 1.47 3.26 25.97
CA ASN A 822 1.76 3.95 24.73
C ASN A 822 0.53 4.71 24.19
N PHE A 823 -0.66 4.09 24.26
CA PHE A 823 -1.92 4.74 23.90
C PHE A 823 -2.15 6.00 24.73
N ILE A 824 -2.03 5.89 26.06
CA ILE A 824 -2.31 6.99 26.98
C ILE A 824 -1.27 8.11 26.82
N GLU A 825 0.01 7.80 26.65
CA GLU A 825 1.04 8.83 26.42
C GLU A 825 0.81 9.62 25.12
N ALA A 826 0.32 8.98 24.06
CA ALA A 826 -0.03 9.70 22.82
C ALA A 826 -1.36 10.48 22.93
N LEU A 827 -2.33 9.97 23.70
CA LEU A 827 -3.59 10.67 23.99
C LEU A 827 -3.34 11.98 24.74
N LYS A 828 -2.33 12.02 25.62
CA LYS A 828 -1.91 13.21 26.40
C LYS A 828 -1.30 14.35 25.56
N LYS A 829 -1.41 14.33 24.23
CA LYS A 829 -0.94 15.45 23.38
C LYS A 829 -1.69 16.77 23.61
N TYR A 830 -2.85 16.73 24.26
CA TYR A 830 -3.62 17.89 24.69
C TYR A 830 -3.76 17.96 26.20
N ASN A 831 -3.91 19.17 26.71
CA ASN A 831 -4.24 19.44 28.10
C ASN A 831 -5.73 19.17 28.34
N TRP A 832 -6.03 17.96 28.82
CA TRP A 832 -7.38 17.49 29.17
C TRP A 832 -7.91 18.01 30.51
N GLY A 833 -7.16 18.86 31.24
CA GLY A 833 -7.48 19.23 32.61
C GLY A 833 -7.28 18.04 33.55
N ALA A 834 -8.35 17.57 34.20
CA ALA A 834 -8.32 16.32 34.96
C ALA A 834 -8.43 15.10 34.03
N PHE A 835 -7.48 14.18 34.11
CA PHE A 835 -7.39 13.03 33.22
C PHE A 835 -7.37 11.72 34.01
N SER A 836 -8.28 10.81 33.67
CA SER A 836 -8.35 9.47 34.25
C SER A 836 -8.67 8.43 33.19
N TYR A 837 -8.39 7.16 33.48
CA TYR A 837 -8.69 6.06 32.57
C TYR A 837 -8.74 4.73 33.32
N GLU A 838 -9.35 3.74 32.67
CA GLU A 838 -9.27 2.31 32.98
C GLU A 838 -8.89 1.54 31.71
N ALA A 839 -8.05 0.52 31.83
CA ALA A 839 -7.57 -0.24 30.68
C ALA A 839 -7.73 -1.74 30.89
N LYS A 840 -8.32 -2.43 29.91
CA LYS A 840 -8.55 -3.87 29.89
C LYS A 840 -8.00 -4.49 28.62
N ILE A 841 -7.08 -5.44 28.79
CA ILE A 841 -6.46 -6.17 27.69
C ILE A 841 -7.22 -7.48 27.52
N CYS A 842 -8.09 -7.52 26.50
CA CYS A 842 -8.97 -8.64 26.20
C CYS A 842 -8.19 -9.81 25.60
N LYS A 843 -8.34 -11.00 26.20
CA LYS A 843 -7.85 -12.27 25.67
C LYS A 843 -8.94 -12.92 24.84
N THR A 844 -8.65 -13.22 23.58
CA THR A 844 -9.61 -13.72 22.58
C THR A 844 -9.01 -14.84 21.74
N ASN A 845 -9.86 -15.67 21.14
CA ASN A 845 -9.54 -16.78 20.23
C ASN A 845 -9.21 -16.33 18.79
N ILE A 846 -8.54 -15.17 18.65
CA ILE A 846 -7.99 -14.71 17.37
C ILE A 846 -6.45 -14.72 17.42
N ALA A 847 -5.82 -14.66 16.25
CA ALA A 847 -4.37 -14.58 16.14
C ALA A 847 -3.80 -13.42 17.00
N THR A 848 -2.76 -13.75 17.77
CA THR A 848 -2.05 -12.82 18.66
C THR A 848 -1.65 -11.54 17.94
N LYS A 849 -1.97 -10.40 18.55
CA LYS A 849 -1.57 -9.07 18.07
C LYS A 849 -0.22 -8.68 18.65
N SER A 850 0.56 -7.91 17.89
CA SER A 850 1.95 -7.60 18.25
C SER A 850 2.30 -6.15 17.90
N ALA A 851 3.56 -5.76 18.15
CA ALA A 851 4.05 -4.43 17.84
C ALA A 851 3.84 -4.12 16.36
N MET A 852 3.24 -2.97 16.05
CA MET A 852 3.18 -2.37 14.72
C MET A 852 3.53 -0.90 14.81
N ARG A 853 4.38 -0.38 13.91
CA ARG A 853 4.93 1.00 13.89
C ARG A 853 3.97 2.02 14.54
N GLY A 854 4.39 2.63 15.65
CA GLY A 854 3.50 3.37 16.56
C GLY A 854 2.54 2.45 17.32
N PRO A 855 3.03 1.45 18.09
CA PRO A 855 2.22 0.46 18.78
C PRO A 855 1.42 1.07 19.96
N GLY A 856 0.16 1.41 19.68
CA GLY A 856 -0.74 2.08 20.63
C GLY A 856 -0.78 3.58 20.44
N GLU A 857 0.35 4.22 20.09
CA GLU A 857 0.43 5.67 19.95
C GLU A 857 -0.39 6.22 18.78
N VAL A 858 -0.46 5.51 17.64
CA VAL A 858 -1.32 5.96 16.53
C VAL A 858 -2.79 5.95 16.91
N GLN A 859 -3.22 4.90 17.64
CA GLN A 859 -4.59 4.79 18.11
C GLN A 859 -4.90 5.87 19.15
N GLY A 860 -4.01 6.08 20.12
CA GLY A 860 -4.17 7.10 21.17
C GLY A 860 -4.20 8.52 20.61
N SER A 861 -3.27 8.84 19.70
CA SER A 861 -3.24 10.15 19.03
C SER A 861 -4.49 10.40 18.19
N TYR A 862 -5.02 9.39 17.49
CA TYR A 862 -6.25 9.53 16.73
C TYR A 862 -7.48 9.71 17.61
N VAL A 863 -7.60 8.94 18.71
CA VAL A 863 -8.73 9.08 19.64
C VAL A 863 -8.77 10.49 20.25
N ALA A 864 -7.61 11.09 20.53
CA ALA A 864 -7.54 12.49 20.93
C ALA A 864 -8.16 13.44 19.89
N GLU A 865 -7.92 13.22 18.59
CA GLU A 865 -8.54 14.00 17.52
C GLU A 865 -10.05 13.79 17.44
N ALA A 866 -10.50 12.53 17.52
CA ALA A 866 -11.92 12.21 17.47
C ALA A 866 -12.70 12.89 18.60
N ILE A 867 -12.12 12.93 19.82
CA ILE A 867 -12.72 13.63 20.97
C ILE A 867 -12.76 15.15 20.74
N ILE A 868 -11.65 15.75 20.28
CA ILE A 868 -11.58 17.19 20.00
C ILE A 868 -12.59 17.59 18.93
N GLU A 869 -12.72 16.81 17.86
CA GLU A 869 -13.69 17.07 16.79
C GLU A 869 -15.14 16.89 17.25
N HIS A 870 -15.41 15.96 18.18
CA HIS A 870 -16.73 15.85 18.80
C HIS A 870 -17.04 17.09 19.64
N VAL A 871 -16.12 17.53 20.50
CA VAL A 871 -16.27 18.76 21.29
C VAL A 871 -16.54 19.97 20.38
N ALA A 872 -15.75 20.12 19.31
CA ALA A 872 -15.92 21.22 18.36
C ALA A 872 -17.28 21.17 17.65
N SER A 873 -17.72 19.98 17.23
CA SER A 873 -19.03 19.76 16.63
C SER A 873 -20.19 20.11 17.57
N THR A 874 -20.10 19.73 18.85
CA THR A 874 -21.11 20.08 19.87
C THR A 874 -21.20 21.60 20.08
N LEU A 875 -20.05 22.30 20.04
CA LEU A 875 -19.99 23.76 20.14
C LEU A 875 -20.32 24.48 18.82
N SER A 876 -20.49 23.75 17.72
CA SER A 876 -20.55 24.32 16.36
C SER A 876 -19.37 25.26 16.07
N ALA A 877 -18.18 24.90 16.55
CA ALA A 877 -16.94 25.67 16.44
C ALA A 877 -15.95 24.99 15.49
N ASP A 878 -14.95 25.75 14.99
CA ASP A 878 -13.82 25.18 14.26
C ASP A 878 -12.98 24.29 15.19
N ALA A 879 -12.78 23.03 14.79
CA ALA A 879 -11.96 22.07 15.53
C ALA A 879 -10.54 22.58 15.77
N ASN A 880 -9.96 23.36 14.84
CA ASN A 880 -8.62 23.92 15.00
C ASN A 880 -8.54 24.91 16.17
N LEU A 881 -9.60 25.70 16.41
CA LEU A 881 -9.65 26.59 17.58
C LEU A 881 -9.67 25.80 18.88
N VAL A 882 -10.43 24.70 18.93
CA VAL A 882 -10.47 23.79 20.08
C VAL A 882 -9.11 23.11 20.29
N ARG A 883 -8.43 22.68 19.23
CA ARG A 883 -7.06 22.16 19.29
C ARG A 883 -6.10 23.18 19.91
N HIS A 884 -6.04 24.39 19.35
CA HIS A 884 -5.15 25.45 19.82
C HIS A 884 -5.40 25.83 21.29
N LYS A 885 -6.67 25.90 21.72
CA LYS A 885 -7.06 26.20 23.11
C LYS A 885 -6.57 25.16 24.11
N ASN A 886 -6.39 23.91 23.67
CA ASN A 886 -6.04 22.77 24.50
C ASN A 886 -4.61 22.25 24.26
N LEU A 887 -3.78 22.93 23.45
CA LEU A 887 -2.34 22.67 23.44
C LEU A 887 -1.73 22.95 24.84
N HIS A 888 -0.68 22.21 25.19
CA HIS A 888 0.01 22.41 26.46
C HIS A 888 0.72 23.77 26.53
N THR A 889 0.74 24.37 27.72
CA THR A 889 1.83 25.26 28.16
C THR A 889 3.00 24.41 28.66
N VAL A 890 4.19 25.00 28.82
CA VAL A 890 5.38 24.31 29.34
C VAL A 890 5.10 23.67 30.71
N GLU A 891 4.39 24.37 31.58
CA GLU A 891 4.02 23.90 32.93
C GLU A 891 3.06 22.71 32.84
N SER A 892 2.03 22.80 32.00
CA SER A 892 1.08 21.70 31.83
C SER A 892 1.70 20.50 31.11
N LEU A 893 2.67 20.71 30.22
CA LEU A 893 3.40 19.64 29.56
C LEU A 893 4.22 18.85 30.57
N ALA A 894 4.94 19.56 31.45
CA ALA A 894 5.71 18.96 32.54
C ALA A 894 4.81 18.20 33.54
N LEU A 895 3.57 18.64 33.74
CA LEU A 895 2.60 17.90 34.56
C LEU A 895 2.15 16.59 33.88
N PHE A 896 1.87 16.62 32.58
CA PHE A 896 1.36 15.45 31.84
C PHE A 896 2.46 14.44 31.48
N HIS A 897 3.68 14.91 31.28
CA HIS A 897 4.87 14.14 30.95
C HIS A 897 6.01 14.44 31.93
N SER A 898 5.80 14.16 33.21
CA SER A 898 6.77 14.46 34.29
C SER A 898 8.15 13.82 34.12
N GLU A 899 8.25 12.72 33.36
CA GLU A 899 9.50 12.05 33.01
C GLU A 899 10.30 12.77 31.90
N CYS A 900 9.66 13.72 31.21
CA CYS A 900 10.24 14.49 30.11
C CYS A 900 10.15 15.98 30.45
N SER A 901 11.12 16.49 31.19
CA SER A 901 11.23 17.93 31.44
C SER A 901 11.79 18.64 30.20
N GLU A 902 10.99 19.47 29.56
CA GLU A 902 11.43 20.38 28.49
C GLU A 902 11.23 21.83 28.94
N ASP A 903 12.16 22.70 28.55
CA ASP A 903 11.99 24.15 28.70
C ASP A 903 11.19 24.72 27.52
N ALA A 904 10.94 26.03 27.54
CA ALA A 904 10.19 26.71 26.48
C ALA A 904 10.82 26.57 25.08
N MET A 905 12.15 26.36 24.98
CA MET A 905 12.83 26.16 23.71
C MET A 905 12.73 24.72 23.22
N GLY A 906 12.67 23.75 24.14
CA GLY A 906 12.49 22.34 23.83
C GLY A 906 11.10 21.99 23.30
N TYR A 907 10.06 22.70 23.77
CA TYR A 907 8.68 22.48 23.35
C TYR A 907 8.33 23.19 22.03
N THR A 908 8.73 22.58 20.91
CA THR A 908 8.61 23.18 19.57
C THR A 908 7.22 23.10 18.95
N LEU A 909 6.31 22.29 19.50
CA LEU A 909 4.99 22.01 18.91
C LEU A 909 4.17 23.27 18.63
N ARG A 910 4.13 24.23 19.56
CA ARG A 910 3.33 25.45 19.41
C ARG A 910 3.79 26.28 18.21
N SER A 911 5.10 26.50 18.09
CA SER A 911 5.69 27.20 16.93
C SER A 911 5.44 26.45 15.62
N ILE A 912 5.49 25.12 15.65
CA ILE A 912 5.17 24.29 14.49
C ILE A 912 3.70 24.47 14.07
N CYS A 913 2.77 24.40 15.02
CA CYS A 913 1.35 24.64 14.75
C CYS A 913 1.12 26.02 14.14
N ASP A 914 1.70 27.06 14.75
CA ASP A 914 1.56 28.44 14.29
C ASP A 914 2.14 28.62 12.87
N GLN A 915 3.29 27.98 12.55
CA GLN A 915 3.85 28.01 11.19
C GLN A 915 2.93 27.37 10.14
N VAL A 916 2.23 26.28 10.50
CA VAL A 916 1.29 25.63 9.58
C VAL A 916 0.03 26.48 9.39
N THR A 917 -0.56 26.96 10.48
CA THR A 917 -1.89 27.62 10.45
C THR A 917 -1.86 29.11 10.14
N ALA A 918 -0.77 29.83 10.46
CA ALA A 918 -0.63 31.26 10.21
C ALA A 918 -0.07 31.60 8.81
N SER A 919 0.26 30.58 8.00
CA SER A 919 0.72 30.83 6.63
C SER A 919 -0.40 31.41 5.76
N GLU A 920 -0.10 32.43 4.94
CA GLU A 920 -1.05 33.00 3.97
C GLU A 920 -1.64 31.92 3.05
N ASN A 921 -0.85 30.88 2.77
CA ASN A 921 -1.25 29.70 2.00
C ASN A 921 -2.37 28.91 2.68
N TYR A 922 -2.35 28.74 4.01
CA TYR A 922 -3.39 28.02 4.74
C TYR A 922 -4.73 28.76 4.69
N GLN A 923 -4.73 30.07 4.93
CA GLN A 923 -5.95 30.89 4.88
C GLN A 923 -6.54 30.94 3.45
N HIS A 924 -5.70 31.16 2.44
CA HIS A 924 -6.12 31.15 1.05
C HIS A 924 -6.77 29.83 0.63
N ARG A 925 -6.26 28.69 1.13
CA ARG A 925 -6.86 27.37 0.88
C ARG A 925 -8.22 27.21 1.53
N LEU A 926 -8.42 27.70 2.75
CA LEU A 926 -9.74 27.68 3.40
C LEU A 926 -10.78 28.42 2.56
N GLU A 927 -10.45 29.63 2.10
CA GLU A 927 -11.34 30.43 1.24
C GLU A 927 -11.64 29.71 -0.09
N THR A 928 -10.60 29.13 -0.70
CA THR A 928 -10.73 28.36 -1.95
C THR A 928 -11.63 27.14 -1.76
N ILE A 929 -11.51 26.42 -0.65
CA ILE A 929 -12.33 25.26 -0.32
C ILE A 929 -13.78 25.66 -0.05
N GLN A 930 -14.01 26.77 0.66
CA GLN A 930 -15.37 27.28 0.87
C GLN A 930 -16.05 27.63 -0.47
N SER A 931 -15.33 28.32 -1.36
CA SER A 931 -15.80 28.62 -2.72
C SER A 931 -16.05 27.34 -3.53
N PHE A 932 -15.13 26.37 -3.48
CA PHE A 932 -15.30 25.07 -4.12
C PHE A 932 -16.55 24.35 -3.62
N ASN A 933 -16.74 24.25 -2.31
CA ASN A 933 -17.87 23.58 -1.69
C ASN A 933 -19.21 24.26 -2.01
N LYS A 934 -19.23 25.58 -2.18
CA LYS A 934 -20.44 26.31 -2.59
C LYS A 934 -20.79 26.05 -4.07
N ASN A 935 -19.78 25.89 -4.91
CA ASN A 935 -19.95 25.82 -6.37
C ASN A 935 -20.03 24.38 -6.94
N ASN A 936 -19.87 23.35 -6.12
CA ASN A 936 -19.91 21.95 -6.55
C ASN A 936 -20.89 21.17 -5.67
N LYS A 937 -21.99 20.64 -6.23
CA LYS A 937 -22.99 19.89 -5.44
C LYS A 937 -22.52 18.46 -5.16
N TRP A 938 -21.85 17.82 -6.12
CA TRP A 938 -21.45 16.40 -6.05
C TRP A 938 -20.01 16.14 -5.61
N LYS A 939 -19.25 17.19 -5.36
CA LYS A 939 -17.87 17.10 -4.86
C LYS A 939 -17.65 18.09 -3.74
N LYS A 940 -16.99 17.64 -2.67
CA LYS A 940 -16.68 18.49 -1.51
C LYS A 940 -15.22 18.35 -1.11
N ARG A 941 -14.64 19.42 -0.61
CA ARG A 941 -13.30 19.46 -0.04
C ARG A 941 -13.34 19.76 1.44
N GLY A 942 -12.37 19.21 2.15
CA GLY A 942 -12.11 19.49 3.56
C GLY A 942 -10.63 19.70 3.79
N LEU A 943 -10.31 20.53 4.79
CA LEU A 943 -8.96 20.83 5.25
C LEU A 943 -8.93 20.65 6.76
N SER A 944 -7.95 19.90 7.26
CA SER A 944 -7.74 19.76 8.70
C SER A 944 -6.26 19.69 9.04
N PHE A 945 -5.95 20.17 10.24
CA PHE A 945 -4.60 20.18 10.80
C PHE A 945 -4.54 19.30 12.06
N VAL A 946 -3.50 18.47 12.17
CA VAL A 946 -3.28 17.56 13.30
C VAL A 946 -1.88 17.73 13.88
N PRO A 947 -1.75 18.09 15.18
CA PRO A 947 -0.49 18.06 15.91
C PRO A 947 -0.20 16.67 16.52
N ILE A 948 1.07 16.38 16.76
CA ILE A 948 1.51 15.16 17.43
C ILE A 948 2.48 15.45 18.58
N VAL A 949 2.37 14.64 19.63
CA VAL A 949 3.37 14.45 20.67
C VAL A 949 3.67 12.96 20.70
N HIS A 950 4.94 12.58 20.64
CA HIS A 950 5.35 11.18 20.68
C HIS A 950 6.55 10.98 21.60
N LYS A 951 6.34 10.23 22.68
CA LYS A 951 7.38 9.91 23.66
C LYS A 951 8.19 8.72 23.19
N VAL A 952 9.52 8.84 23.28
CA VAL A 952 10.44 7.73 23.02
C VAL A 952 11.37 7.52 24.20
N LEU A 953 11.93 6.32 24.29
CA LEU A 953 12.91 5.93 25.30
C LEU A 953 14.12 5.31 24.60
N SER A 954 15.31 5.85 24.88
CA SER A 954 16.58 5.25 24.47
C SER A 954 16.86 3.97 25.27
N ARG A 955 17.49 2.98 24.65
CA ARG A 955 17.73 1.67 25.28
C ARG A 955 19.22 1.33 25.32
N PRO A 956 19.67 0.59 26.35
CA PRO A 956 21.03 0.08 26.38
C PRO A 956 21.39 -0.72 25.12
N THR A 957 22.53 -0.41 24.50
CA THR A 957 22.89 -0.96 23.18
C THR A 957 24.40 -1.20 23.07
N PRO A 958 24.85 -2.38 22.58
CA PRO A 958 26.26 -2.65 22.34
C PRO A 958 26.72 -2.14 20.96
N GLY A 959 27.98 -1.73 20.89
CA GLY A 959 28.68 -1.38 19.65
C GLY A 959 30.14 -1.81 19.71
N LYS A 960 30.69 -2.23 18.59
CA LYS A 960 32.09 -2.63 18.47
C LYS A 960 32.70 -2.10 17.18
N VAL A 961 33.92 -1.58 17.29
CA VAL A 961 34.70 -1.04 16.18
C VAL A 961 36.06 -1.74 16.19
N SER A 962 36.45 -2.28 15.04
CA SER A 962 37.73 -2.95 14.83
C SER A 962 38.44 -2.34 13.62
N ILE A 963 39.67 -1.89 13.80
CA ILE A 963 40.54 -1.43 12.72
C ILE A 963 41.44 -2.59 12.31
N LEU A 964 41.37 -3.00 11.04
CA LEU A 964 42.14 -4.10 10.48
C LEU A 964 43.56 -3.66 10.10
N ASN A 965 44.42 -4.62 9.79
CA ASN A 965 45.84 -4.36 9.54
C ASN A 965 46.11 -3.45 8.33
N ASP A 966 45.19 -3.42 7.36
CA ASP A 966 45.23 -2.53 6.19
C ASP A 966 44.58 -1.16 6.44
N GLY A 967 44.17 -0.89 7.68
CA GLY A 967 43.45 0.33 8.05
C GLY A 967 41.97 0.34 7.66
N SER A 968 41.41 -0.73 7.08
CA SER A 968 39.96 -0.84 6.91
C SER A 968 39.26 -1.02 8.27
N ILE A 969 38.00 -0.60 8.36
CA ILE A 969 37.27 -0.51 9.63
C ILE A 969 35.99 -1.35 9.55
N ALA A 970 35.87 -2.34 10.44
CA ALA A 970 34.66 -3.13 10.62
C ALA A 970 33.87 -2.64 11.84
N VAL A 971 32.57 -2.43 11.66
CA VAL A 971 31.66 -1.96 12.72
C VAL A 971 30.53 -2.97 12.92
N GLU A 972 30.31 -3.36 14.17
CA GLU A 972 29.24 -4.26 14.61
C GLU A 972 28.33 -3.52 15.59
N VAL A 973 27.02 -3.63 15.41
CA VAL A 973 26.01 -3.06 16.31
C VAL A 973 24.92 -4.08 16.58
N GLY A 974 24.22 -3.96 17.70
CA GLY A 974 23.06 -4.81 18.00
C GLY A 974 21.84 -4.54 17.11
N GLY A 975 21.71 -3.30 16.61
CA GLY A 975 20.60 -2.90 15.74
C GLY A 975 20.63 -3.54 14.34
N ILE A 976 19.45 -3.78 13.78
CA ILE A 976 19.25 -4.43 12.48
C ILE A 976 18.88 -3.41 11.40
N GLU A 977 19.46 -3.52 10.21
CA GLU A 977 19.08 -2.73 9.03
C GLU A 977 17.77 -3.29 8.42
N LEU A 978 16.69 -2.51 8.56
CA LEU A 978 15.34 -2.81 8.07
C LEU A 978 14.96 -1.94 6.85
N GLY A 979 15.88 -1.09 6.38
CA GLY A 979 15.63 -0.03 5.40
C GLY A 979 15.66 1.38 5.99
N GLN A 980 15.67 1.53 7.33
CA GLN A 980 15.68 2.81 8.04
C GLN A 980 17.02 3.54 8.01
N GLY A 981 18.04 3.00 7.33
CA GLY A 981 19.34 3.64 7.18
C GLY A 981 20.17 3.66 8.46
N LEU A 982 19.97 2.67 9.34
CA LEU A 982 20.76 2.46 10.55
C LEU A 982 22.25 2.40 10.21
N TRP A 983 22.61 1.57 9.23
CA TRP A 983 24.01 1.37 8.84
C TRP A 983 24.63 2.63 8.27
N THR A 984 23.85 3.46 7.56
CA THR A 984 24.31 4.77 7.07
C THR A 984 24.68 5.69 8.23
N LYS A 985 23.79 5.81 9.23
CA LYS A 985 24.00 6.65 10.41
C LYS A 985 25.18 6.16 11.24
N VAL A 986 25.27 4.85 11.48
CA VAL A 986 26.40 4.21 12.20
C VAL A 986 27.72 4.43 11.46
N LYS A 987 27.73 4.29 10.13
CA LYS A 987 28.91 4.53 9.29
C LYS A 987 29.38 5.98 9.37
N GLN A 988 28.46 6.95 9.31
CA GLN A 988 28.79 8.36 9.50
C GLN A 988 29.33 8.64 10.91
N MET A 989 28.73 8.01 11.93
CA MET A 989 29.16 8.18 13.32
C MET A 989 30.55 7.59 13.58
N ALA A 990 30.87 6.43 13.01
CA ALA A 990 32.21 5.85 13.12
C ALA A 990 33.27 6.74 12.47
N ALA A 991 32.97 7.30 11.28
CA ALA A 991 33.84 8.25 10.59
C ALA A 991 34.05 9.54 11.40
N PHE A 992 32.98 10.07 12.01
CA PHE A 992 33.06 11.23 12.90
C PHE A 992 33.91 10.92 14.15
N GLY A 993 33.65 9.79 14.82
CA GLY A 993 34.35 9.39 16.04
C GLY A 993 35.86 9.23 15.83
N LEU A 994 36.26 8.46 14.81
CA LEU A 994 37.68 8.25 14.45
C LEU A 994 38.30 9.48 13.77
N GLY A 995 37.49 10.34 13.16
CA GLY A 995 37.90 11.57 12.49
C GLY A 995 38.63 12.56 13.39
N GLN A 996 38.56 12.42 14.71
CA GLN A 996 39.41 13.19 15.64
C GLN A 996 40.91 12.96 15.41
N LEU A 997 41.30 11.81 14.84
CA LEU A 997 42.67 11.53 14.43
C LEU A 997 43.01 12.17 13.07
N CYS A 998 42.05 12.67 12.30
CA CYS A 998 42.26 13.33 11.01
C CYS A 998 41.11 14.31 10.67
N PRO A 999 41.02 15.46 11.37
CA PRO A 999 39.84 16.34 11.31
C PRO A 999 39.49 16.84 9.90
N ASP A 1000 40.50 17.16 9.09
CA ASP A 1000 40.31 17.66 7.72
C ASP A 1000 39.91 16.58 6.70
N ARG A 1001 39.95 15.29 7.10
CA ARG A 1001 39.80 14.12 6.21
C ARG A 1001 38.83 13.08 6.76
N SER A 1002 37.98 13.43 7.73
CA SER A 1002 37.03 12.48 8.36
C SER A 1002 36.06 11.84 7.35
N GLN A 1003 35.74 12.55 6.26
CA GLN A 1003 34.89 12.04 5.18
C GLN A 1003 35.55 10.89 4.41
N GLU A 1004 36.88 10.90 4.27
CA GLU A 1004 37.62 9.85 3.56
C GLU A 1004 37.56 8.50 4.31
N LEU A 1005 37.34 8.54 5.63
CA LEU A 1005 37.14 7.33 6.42
C LEU A 1005 35.85 6.59 6.05
N LEU A 1006 34.85 7.27 5.45
CA LEU A 1006 33.61 6.62 5.04
C LEU A 1006 33.89 5.44 4.11
N GLU A 1007 34.80 5.57 3.14
CA GLU A 1007 35.07 4.48 2.20
C GLU A 1007 35.75 3.27 2.86
N ARG A 1008 36.44 3.50 3.98
CA ARG A 1008 37.13 2.46 4.77
C ARG A 1008 36.21 1.75 5.75
N ILE A 1009 35.01 2.29 6.02
CA ILE A 1009 34.09 1.73 7.02
C ILE A 1009 33.05 0.82 6.39
N ARG A 1010 32.96 -0.40 6.93
CA ARG A 1010 31.92 -1.37 6.65
C ARG A 1010 31.19 -1.76 7.93
N VAL A 1011 29.88 -1.49 7.96
CA VAL A 1011 28.99 -2.08 8.97
C VAL A 1011 28.65 -3.51 8.53
N ILE A 1012 28.80 -4.48 9.42
CA ILE A 1012 28.57 -5.90 9.13
C ILE A 1012 27.28 -6.41 9.80
N GLN A 1013 26.92 -7.66 9.50
CA GLN A 1013 25.71 -8.30 10.02
C GLN A 1013 25.69 -8.38 11.55
N ALA A 1014 24.49 -8.43 12.13
CA ALA A 1014 24.32 -8.82 13.52
C ALA A 1014 24.52 -10.34 13.66
N ASP A 1015 25.28 -10.73 14.67
CA ASP A 1015 25.67 -12.11 14.97
C ASP A 1015 25.65 -12.30 16.49
N THR A 1016 24.82 -13.23 16.96
CA THR A 1016 24.58 -13.43 18.40
C THR A 1016 25.79 -13.93 19.18
N LEU A 1017 26.79 -14.51 18.51
CA LEU A 1017 28.04 -14.93 19.16
C LEU A 1017 29.15 -13.88 19.06
N SER A 1018 29.11 -13.01 18.05
CA SER A 1018 30.11 -11.93 17.90
C SER A 1018 29.81 -10.73 18.80
N ASN A 1019 28.53 -10.38 18.97
CA ASN A 1019 28.11 -9.24 19.78
C ASN A 1019 26.84 -9.55 20.59
N VAL A 1020 27.03 -10.03 21.82
CA VAL A 1020 25.96 -10.34 22.77
C VAL A 1020 25.23 -9.09 23.28
N GLN A 1021 24.03 -9.27 23.80
CA GLN A 1021 23.14 -8.21 24.30
C GLN A 1021 22.69 -7.24 23.19
N GLY A 1022 22.53 -7.74 21.97
CA GLY A 1022 22.14 -6.95 20.80
C GLY A 1022 20.76 -6.29 20.94
N GLY A 1023 19.89 -6.82 21.80
CA GLY A 1023 18.61 -6.21 22.14
C GLY A 1023 17.62 -6.19 20.98
N TRP A 1024 16.75 -5.17 20.96
CA TRP A 1024 15.63 -5.07 20.04
C TRP A 1024 15.78 -3.87 19.12
N THR A 1025 15.57 -4.07 17.82
CA THR A 1025 15.45 -2.95 16.87
C THR A 1025 14.02 -2.43 16.87
N THR A 1026 13.68 -1.51 17.77
CA THR A 1026 12.31 -1.00 17.99
C THR A 1026 12.31 0.36 18.73
N GLY A 1027 11.14 0.98 18.90
CA GLY A 1027 10.96 2.20 19.72
C GLY A 1027 11.64 3.45 19.16
N SER A 1028 11.96 3.44 17.87
CA SER A 1028 12.56 4.54 17.10
C SER A 1028 13.95 5.07 17.54
N THR A 1029 14.53 4.56 18.62
CA THR A 1029 15.80 5.04 19.20
C THR A 1029 16.99 4.12 18.95
N THR A 1030 16.80 2.96 18.29
CA THR A 1030 17.89 2.01 18.00
C THR A 1030 19.01 2.64 17.19
N SER A 1031 18.69 3.51 16.23
CA SER A 1031 19.72 4.21 15.43
C SER A 1031 20.58 5.14 16.27
N GLU A 1032 19.96 5.94 17.13
CA GLU A 1032 20.68 6.86 18.01
C GLU A 1032 21.56 6.09 19.01
N SER A 1033 20.98 5.06 19.64
CA SER A 1033 21.68 4.25 20.64
C SER A 1033 22.84 3.45 20.04
N SER A 1034 22.68 2.94 18.81
CA SER A 1034 23.77 2.25 18.08
C SER A 1034 24.87 3.22 17.66
N CYS A 1035 24.51 4.41 17.19
CA CYS A 1035 25.49 5.45 16.87
C CYS A 1035 26.28 5.84 18.11
N GLU A 1036 25.62 6.06 19.23
CA GLU A 1036 26.29 6.45 20.47
C GLU A 1036 27.25 5.38 20.99
N ALA A 1037 26.84 4.10 20.98
CA ALA A 1037 27.74 2.99 21.32
C ALA A 1037 28.98 2.94 20.41
N VAL A 1038 28.81 3.19 19.11
CA VAL A 1038 29.92 3.26 18.16
C VAL A 1038 30.81 4.48 18.39
N ARG A 1039 30.23 5.64 18.71
CA ARG A 1039 31.00 6.85 19.05
C ARG A 1039 31.89 6.62 20.27
N LEU A 1040 31.35 6.00 21.32
CA LEU A 1040 32.11 5.65 22.52
C LEU A 1040 33.24 4.67 22.20
N ALA A 1041 32.97 3.62 21.41
CA ALA A 1041 34.01 2.67 20.97
C ALA A 1041 35.11 3.35 20.13
N CYS A 1042 34.74 4.28 19.25
CA CYS A 1042 35.70 5.08 18.51
C CYS A 1042 36.57 5.94 19.44
N TYR A 1043 36.02 6.53 20.50
CA TYR A 1043 36.78 7.37 21.42
C TYR A 1043 37.85 6.57 22.16
N VAL A 1044 37.53 5.35 22.58
CA VAL A 1044 38.53 4.43 23.16
C VAL A 1044 39.67 4.14 22.17
N LEU A 1045 39.37 3.96 20.88
CA LEU A 1045 40.40 3.78 19.85
C LEU A 1045 41.21 5.04 19.61
N VAL A 1046 40.58 6.22 19.60
CA VAL A 1046 41.25 7.52 19.49
C VAL A 1046 42.22 7.71 20.65
N ASP A 1047 41.81 7.44 21.88
CA ASP A 1047 42.67 7.56 23.07
C ASP A 1047 43.90 6.65 22.99
N ARG A 1048 43.76 5.46 22.41
CA ARG A 1048 44.87 4.51 22.19
C ARG A 1048 45.81 4.95 21.06
N LEU A 1049 45.26 5.53 19.99
CA LEU A 1049 45.99 5.87 18.77
C LEU A 1049 46.63 7.26 18.79
N LYS A 1050 46.05 8.20 19.54
CA LYS A 1050 46.51 9.59 19.60
C LYS A 1050 47.97 9.72 20.08
N PRO A 1051 48.43 9.03 21.15
CA PRO A 1051 49.84 9.09 21.56
C PRO A 1051 50.80 8.56 20.50
N VAL A 1052 50.40 7.49 19.79
CA VAL A 1052 51.18 6.93 18.68
C VAL A 1052 51.28 7.98 17.57
N LYS A 1053 50.15 8.57 17.17
CA LYS A 1053 50.11 9.59 16.14
C LYS A 1053 51.02 10.78 16.49
N GLU A 1054 50.89 11.32 17.70
CA GLU A 1054 51.68 12.48 18.16
C GLU A 1054 53.18 12.17 18.15
N GLN A 1055 53.59 11.02 18.69
CA GLN A 1055 54.99 10.59 18.71
C GLN A 1055 55.61 10.49 17.30
N PHE A 1056 54.85 10.00 16.32
CA PHE A 1056 55.34 9.87 14.95
C PHE A 1056 55.23 11.18 14.16
N GLN A 1057 54.21 11.99 14.43
CA GLN A 1057 54.02 13.28 13.82
C GLN A 1057 55.15 14.26 14.18
N GLU A 1058 55.65 14.20 15.42
CA GLU A 1058 56.83 14.94 15.87
C GLU A 1058 58.12 14.53 15.13
N LYS A 1059 58.22 13.27 14.67
CA LYS A 1059 59.41 12.73 14.00
C LYS A 1059 59.40 12.89 12.48
N GLN A 1060 58.23 12.80 11.84
CA GLN A 1060 58.11 12.65 10.38
C GLN A 1060 57.12 13.64 9.73
N GLY A 1061 56.48 14.52 10.49
CA GLY A 1061 55.47 15.44 9.96
C GLY A 1061 54.11 14.76 9.80
N ASN A 1062 53.40 15.00 8.70
CA ASN A 1062 52.04 14.49 8.54
C ASN A 1062 52.01 12.95 8.46
N VAL A 1063 51.23 12.30 9.33
CA VAL A 1063 51.09 10.83 9.39
C VAL A 1063 49.78 10.43 8.73
N SER A 1064 49.85 9.62 7.68
CA SER A 1064 48.65 9.07 7.03
C SER A 1064 47.95 8.03 7.93
N TRP A 1065 46.69 7.75 7.63
CA TRP A 1065 45.93 6.72 8.35
C TRP A 1065 46.64 5.36 8.29
N ASP A 1066 47.10 4.94 7.11
CA ASP A 1066 47.72 3.63 6.91
C ASP A 1066 49.06 3.51 7.66
N GLU A 1067 49.84 4.59 7.73
CA GLU A 1067 51.07 4.67 8.53
C GLU A 1067 50.76 4.61 10.03
N LEU A 1068 49.75 5.35 10.50
CA LEU A 1068 49.33 5.34 11.90
C LEU A 1068 48.96 3.92 12.35
N ILE A 1069 48.13 3.23 11.56
CA ILE A 1069 47.70 1.86 11.87
C ILE A 1069 48.88 0.89 11.83
N SER A 1070 49.73 0.97 10.81
CA SER A 1070 50.95 0.15 10.72
C SER A 1070 51.85 0.33 11.95
N LYS A 1071 52.03 1.57 12.42
CA LYS A 1071 52.83 1.88 13.61
C LYS A 1071 52.17 1.42 14.90
N ALA A 1072 50.86 1.59 15.03
CA ALA A 1072 50.10 1.10 16.17
C ALA A 1072 50.26 -0.42 16.34
N ILE A 1073 50.26 -1.18 15.24
CA ILE A 1073 50.52 -2.62 15.25
C ILE A 1073 51.95 -2.94 15.71
N MET A 1074 52.95 -2.24 15.18
CA MET A 1074 54.36 -2.45 15.56
C MET A 1074 54.61 -2.26 17.07
N VAL A 1075 53.84 -1.38 17.72
CA VAL A 1075 53.98 -1.10 19.16
C VAL A 1075 52.92 -1.81 20.02
N GLY A 1076 52.14 -2.74 19.44
CA GLY A 1076 51.24 -3.61 20.18
C GLY A 1076 49.93 -2.96 20.67
N VAL A 1077 49.41 -1.95 19.97
CA VAL A 1077 48.12 -1.32 20.31
C VAL A 1077 46.95 -2.25 19.99
N ASN A 1078 46.00 -2.40 20.93
CA ASN A 1078 44.74 -3.08 20.67
C ASN A 1078 43.81 -2.21 19.80
N LEU A 1079 43.64 -2.62 18.54
CA LEU A 1079 42.84 -1.96 17.51
C LEU A 1079 41.36 -2.37 17.48
N SER A 1080 40.84 -3.02 18.53
CA SER A 1080 39.43 -3.31 18.70
C SER A 1080 38.89 -2.74 20.02
N ALA A 1081 37.73 -2.11 19.97
CA ALA A 1081 37.02 -1.60 21.14
C ALA A 1081 35.54 -1.98 21.05
N ARG A 1082 34.98 -2.41 22.18
CA ARG A 1082 33.56 -2.72 22.36
C ARG A 1082 33.03 -1.91 23.53
N GLU A 1083 31.91 -1.24 23.32
CA GLU A 1083 31.25 -0.42 24.32
C GLU A 1083 29.77 -0.81 24.44
N TYR A 1084 29.23 -0.59 25.64
CA TYR A 1084 27.81 -0.77 25.92
C TYR A 1084 27.23 0.57 26.35
N TYR A 1085 26.55 1.24 25.42
CA TYR A 1085 25.91 2.52 25.73
C TYR A 1085 24.74 2.29 26.68
N ILE A 1086 24.76 3.00 27.82
CA ILE A 1086 23.66 3.05 28.78
C ILE A 1086 23.14 4.49 28.78
N PRO A 1087 21.90 4.74 28.31
CA PRO A 1087 21.30 6.07 28.37
C PRO A 1087 21.25 6.59 29.81
N GLY A 1088 21.52 7.88 29.99
CA GLY A 1088 21.40 8.53 31.31
C GLY A 1088 19.94 8.63 31.80
N PRO A 1089 19.72 9.16 33.02
CA PRO A 1089 18.37 9.30 33.60
C PRO A 1089 17.37 10.10 32.74
N SER A 1090 17.86 10.94 31.81
CA SER A 1090 17.06 11.69 30.83
C SER A 1090 16.90 10.95 29.49
N GLY A 1091 17.00 9.62 29.45
CA GLY A 1091 16.94 8.81 28.23
C GLY A 1091 15.57 8.84 27.50
N SER A 1092 14.52 9.35 28.16
CA SER A 1092 13.19 9.58 27.59
C SER A 1092 13.03 11.01 27.08
N TYR A 1093 12.39 11.19 25.94
CA TYR A 1093 12.10 12.52 25.39
C TYR A 1093 10.88 12.55 24.47
N LEU A 1094 10.40 13.77 24.16
CA LEU A 1094 9.26 14.02 23.29
C LEU A 1094 9.68 14.45 21.87
N ASN A 1095 8.90 13.98 20.90
CA ASN A 1095 8.97 14.35 19.49
C ASN A 1095 7.70 15.13 19.13
N TYR A 1096 7.86 16.12 18.25
CA TYR A 1096 6.80 17.02 17.86
C TYR A 1096 6.72 17.13 16.35
N GLY A 1097 5.51 17.37 15.87
CA GLY A 1097 5.28 17.67 14.49
C GLY A 1097 3.81 17.99 14.28
N ALA A 1098 3.49 18.45 13.08
CA ALA A 1098 2.12 18.65 12.69
C ALA A 1098 1.94 18.59 11.18
N ALA A 1099 0.71 18.26 10.76
CA ALA A 1099 0.36 18.10 9.35
C ALA A 1099 -0.97 18.77 9.03
N ALA A 1100 -1.03 19.47 7.91
CA ALA A 1100 -2.28 19.96 7.31
C ALA A 1100 -2.56 19.20 6.01
N SER A 1101 -3.74 18.59 5.90
CA SER A 1101 -4.13 17.81 4.73
C SER A 1101 -5.44 18.32 4.14
N GLU A 1102 -5.51 18.35 2.81
CA GLU A 1102 -6.72 18.66 2.04
C GLU A 1102 -7.17 17.43 1.27
N VAL A 1103 -8.46 17.11 1.40
CA VAL A 1103 -9.09 15.96 0.76
C VAL A 1103 -10.29 16.43 -0.04
N GLU A 1104 -10.42 15.95 -1.27
CA GLU A 1104 -11.64 16.05 -2.08
C GLU A 1104 -12.38 14.71 -2.05
N ILE A 1105 -13.69 14.73 -1.79
CA ILE A 1105 -14.56 13.56 -1.86
C ILE A 1105 -15.57 13.71 -3.00
N ASP A 1106 -15.87 12.58 -3.63
CA ASP A 1106 -16.93 12.44 -4.63
C ASP A 1106 -18.19 11.85 -3.97
N LEU A 1107 -19.30 12.60 -3.98
CA LEU A 1107 -20.53 12.20 -3.28
C LEU A 1107 -21.30 11.10 -4.02
N LEU A 1108 -21.02 10.86 -5.30
CA LEU A 1108 -21.66 9.81 -6.07
C LEU A 1108 -21.03 8.44 -5.77
N THR A 1109 -19.72 8.42 -5.58
CA THR A 1109 -18.94 7.18 -5.45
C THR A 1109 -18.32 6.95 -4.08
N GLY A 1110 -18.17 7.98 -3.26
CA GLY A 1110 -17.38 7.94 -2.02
C GLY A 1110 -15.86 7.98 -2.24
N ALA A 1111 -15.39 8.18 -3.48
CA ALA A 1111 -13.96 8.28 -3.76
C ALA A 1111 -13.35 9.48 -3.03
N SER A 1112 -12.17 9.29 -2.43
CA SER A 1112 -11.40 10.35 -1.77
C SER A 1112 -10.07 10.57 -2.49
N THR A 1113 -9.75 11.82 -2.81
CA THR A 1113 -8.46 12.24 -3.38
C THR A 1113 -7.74 13.13 -2.38
N ILE A 1114 -6.51 12.77 -2.00
CA ILE A 1114 -5.66 13.62 -1.16
C ILE A 1114 -5.01 14.66 -2.07
N VAL A 1115 -5.55 15.87 -2.07
CA VAL A 1115 -5.09 16.96 -2.94
C VAL A 1115 -3.70 17.41 -2.51
N ARG A 1116 -3.52 17.65 -1.20
CA ARG A 1116 -2.27 18.19 -0.66
C ARG A 1116 -2.06 17.77 0.77
N SER A 1117 -0.81 17.54 1.16
CA SER A 1117 -0.40 17.44 2.57
C SER A 1117 0.89 18.21 2.82
N ASP A 1118 0.88 19.03 3.87
CA ASP A 1118 2.02 19.83 4.33
C ASP A 1118 2.42 19.36 5.73
N LEU A 1119 3.63 18.79 5.86
CA LEU A 1119 4.16 18.27 7.13
C LEU A 1119 5.30 19.15 7.63
N ILE A 1120 5.29 19.47 8.91
CA ILE A 1120 6.45 20.01 9.63
C ILE A 1120 6.78 19.05 10.77
N TYR A 1121 8.00 18.53 10.79
CA TYR A 1121 8.45 17.57 11.81
C TYR A 1121 9.76 18.02 12.45
N ASP A 1122 9.82 18.05 13.78
CA ASP A 1122 11.04 18.35 14.52
C ASP A 1122 11.89 17.09 14.65
N CYS A 1123 12.93 16.99 13.83
CA CYS A 1123 13.90 15.90 13.86
C CYS A 1123 15.11 16.20 14.75
N GLY A 1124 15.11 17.33 15.47
CA GLY A 1124 16.32 17.85 16.10
C GLY A 1124 17.45 18.00 15.08
N GLN A 1125 18.68 17.82 15.55
CA GLN A 1125 19.84 17.76 14.67
C GLN A 1125 19.94 16.36 14.04
N SER A 1126 19.30 16.20 12.88
CA SER A 1126 19.23 14.93 12.16
C SER A 1126 20.63 14.32 11.95
N LEU A 1127 20.76 13.03 12.24
CA LEU A 1127 22.01 12.29 11.99
C LEU A 1127 22.25 12.08 10.48
N ASN A 1128 21.17 11.97 9.69
CA ASN A 1128 21.20 11.96 8.23
C ASN A 1128 19.84 12.45 7.70
N PRO A 1129 19.77 13.69 7.16
CA PRO A 1129 18.50 14.29 6.80
C PRO A 1129 17.82 13.62 5.59
N ALA A 1130 18.56 12.97 4.68
CA ALA A 1130 17.96 12.22 3.57
C ALA A 1130 17.24 10.97 4.07
N VAL A 1131 17.85 10.25 5.01
CA VAL A 1131 17.25 9.07 5.65
C VAL A 1131 16.03 9.47 6.49
N ASP A 1132 16.14 10.53 7.28
CA ASP A 1132 15.05 10.98 8.15
C ASP A 1132 13.85 11.53 7.35
N LEU A 1133 14.10 12.22 6.23
CA LEU A 1133 13.05 12.63 5.31
C LEU A 1133 12.28 11.41 4.75
N GLY A 1134 13.00 10.39 4.29
CA GLY A 1134 12.38 9.15 3.81
C GLY A 1134 11.61 8.40 4.90
N GLN A 1135 12.04 8.47 6.17
CA GLN A 1135 11.28 7.92 7.29
C GLN A 1135 9.97 8.67 7.52
N VAL A 1136 9.98 10.01 7.48
CA VAL A 1136 8.79 10.86 7.63
C VAL A 1136 7.77 10.56 6.53
N GLU A 1137 8.19 10.57 5.27
CA GLU A 1137 7.31 10.30 4.12
C GLU A 1137 6.72 8.88 4.17
N GLY A 1138 7.58 7.88 4.42
CA GLY A 1138 7.17 6.48 4.53
C GLY A 1138 6.21 6.21 5.69
N ALA A 1139 6.46 6.80 6.85
CA ALA A 1139 5.60 6.67 8.02
C ALA A 1139 4.21 7.28 7.76
N PHE A 1140 4.18 8.48 7.20
CA PHE A 1140 2.93 9.17 6.88
C PHE A 1140 2.08 8.38 5.88
N VAL A 1141 2.69 7.86 4.80
CA VAL A 1141 1.96 7.04 3.81
C VAL A 1141 1.49 5.72 4.42
N GLN A 1142 2.27 5.07 5.29
CA GLN A 1142 1.80 3.90 6.03
C GLN A 1142 0.59 4.23 6.94
N GLY A 1143 0.57 5.43 7.52
CA GLY A 1143 -0.56 5.96 8.28
C GLY A 1143 -1.79 6.25 7.41
N ILE A 1144 -1.61 6.81 6.20
CA ILE A 1144 -2.70 6.97 5.21
C ILE A 1144 -3.37 5.63 4.96
N GLY A 1145 -2.57 4.56 4.82
CA GLY A 1145 -3.07 3.20 4.71
C GLY A 1145 -4.01 2.84 5.85
N TYR A 1146 -3.57 3.01 7.10
CA TYR A 1146 -4.38 2.71 8.29
C TYR A 1146 -5.69 3.50 8.33
N PHE A 1147 -5.63 4.80 8.00
CA PHE A 1147 -6.76 5.69 8.14
C PHE A 1147 -7.74 5.67 6.96
N MET A 1148 -7.30 5.29 5.76
CA MET A 1148 -8.09 5.48 4.53
C MET A 1148 -8.35 4.22 3.71
N THR A 1149 -7.44 3.23 3.67
CA THR A 1149 -7.51 2.17 2.65
C THR A 1149 -7.36 0.72 3.14
N GLU A 1150 -6.70 0.49 4.28
CA GLU A 1150 -6.32 -0.85 4.72
C GLU A 1150 -7.37 -1.52 5.61
N GLU A 1151 -8.25 -2.32 5.01
CA GLU A 1151 -9.21 -3.15 5.73
C GLU A 1151 -8.61 -4.49 6.19
N TYR A 1152 -8.72 -4.78 7.49
CA TYR A 1152 -8.32 -6.06 8.07
C TYR A 1152 -9.56 -6.88 8.45
N VAL A 1153 -9.83 -7.96 7.70
CA VAL A 1153 -11.13 -8.65 7.72
C VAL A 1153 -10.97 -10.10 8.14
N THR A 1154 -11.80 -10.55 9.08
CA THR A 1154 -11.88 -11.94 9.51
C THR A 1154 -13.22 -12.57 9.14
N ASN A 1155 -13.27 -13.90 9.06
CA ASN A 1155 -14.51 -14.66 8.95
C ASN A 1155 -15.15 -14.90 10.34
N SER A 1156 -16.26 -15.64 10.39
CA SER A 1156 -16.99 -15.97 11.63
C SER A 1156 -16.18 -16.80 12.63
N ASP A 1157 -15.13 -17.49 12.19
CA ASP A 1157 -14.23 -18.29 13.03
C ASP A 1157 -13.00 -17.46 13.48
N GLY A 1158 -12.95 -16.17 13.16
CA GLY A 1158 -11.83 -15.28 13.50
C GLY A 1158 -10.60 -15.40 12.60
N LEU A 1159 -10.66 -16.18 11.51
CA LEU A 1159 -9.58 -16.35 10.55
C LEU A 1159 -9.52 -15.17 9.58
N LEU A 1160 -8.32 -14.63 9.34
CA LEU A 1160 -8.09 -13.55 8.38
C LEU A 1160 -8.42 -13.99 6.94
N ILE A 1161 -9.25 -13.20 6.24
CA ILE A 1161 -9.61 -13.43 4.82
C ILE A 1161 -9.09 -12.33 3.88
N SER A 1162 -8.70 -11.17 4.41
CA SER A 1162 -7.95 -10.16 3.67
C SER A 1162 -6.46 -10.53 3.66
N ASP A 1163 -6.13 -11.66 3.02
CA ASP A 1163 -4.87 -12.41 3.16
C ASP A 1163 -3.89 -12.27 1.97
N GLY A 1164 -4.00 -11.21 1.16
CA GLY A 1164 -3.03 -10.98 0.09
C GLY A 1164 -3.22 -9.68 -0.67
N THR A 1165 -2.39 -9.43 -1.69
CA THR A 1165 -2.45 -8.22 -2.54
C THR A 1165 -3.79 -8.08 -3.27
N TRP A 1166 -4.53 -9.18 -3.45
CA TRP A 1166 -5.86 -9.18 -4.07
C TRP A 1166 -6.92 -8.53 -3.16
N THR A 1167 -6.88 -8.81 -1.86
CA THR A 1167 -7.92 -8.47 -0.88
C THR A 1167 -7.50 -7.38 0.12
N TYR A 1168 -6.21 -7.15 0.33
CA TYR A 1168 -5.66 -6.12 1.23
C TYR A 1168 -4.95 -5.03 0.43
N LYS A 1169 -5.37 -3.76 0.58
CA LYS A 1169 -4.94 -2.65 -0.27
C LYS A 1169 -4.11 -1.62 0.50
N ILE A 1170 -2.79 -1.82 0.51
CA ILE A 1170 -1.86 -0.75 0.92
C ILE A 1170 -1.87 0.40 -0.09
N PRO A 1171 -1.46 1.62 0.31
CA PRO A 1171 -1.33 2.76 -0.60
C PRO A 1171 -0.41 2.47 -1.80
N THR A 1172 -0.73 3.05 -2.94
CA THR A 1172 0.02 3.14 -4.21
C THR A 1172 0.32 4.60 -4.55
N VAL A 1173 1.17 4.85 -5.56
CA VAL A 1173 1.57 6.22 -5.98
C VAL A 1173 0.38 7.13 -6.32
N ASP A 1174 -0.75 6.57 -6.75
CA ASP A 1174 -1.99 7.30 -7.08
C ASP A 1174 -2.94 7.52 -5.88
N THR A 1175 -2.54 7.08 -4.69
CA THR A 1175 -3.32 7.21 -3.45
C THR A 1175 -2.60 8.01 -2.36
N ILE A 1176 -1.37 8.48 -2.63
CA ILE A 1176 -0.66 9.43 -1.77
C ILE A 1176 -1.11 10.87 -2.09
N PRO A 1177 -0.72 11.89 -1.31
CA PRO A 1177 -1.03 13.28 -1.64
C PRO A 1177 -0.48 13.66 -3.02
N LYS A 1178 -1.30 14.27 -3.88
CA LYS A 1178 -0.84 14.79 -5.18
C LYS A 1178 0.29 15.79 -4.99
N GLN A 1179 0.13 16.73 -4.05
CA GLN A 1179 1.19 17.59 -3.56
C GLN A 1179 1.61 17.16 -2.15
N PHE A 1180 2.87 16.74 -1.96
CA PHE A 1180 3.38 16.18 -0.70
C PHE A 1180 4.60 16.94 -0.18
N ASN A 1181 4.35 17.96 0.63
CA ASN A 1181 5.37 18.86 1.16
C ASN A 1181 5.84 18.43 2.56
N VAL A 1182 7.16 18.42 2.79
CA VAL A 1182 7.74 18.04 4.08
C VAL A 1182 8.85 19.00 4.48
N LYS A 1183 8.77 19.59 5.67
CA LYS A 1183 9.82 20.39 6.29
C LYS A 1183 10.36 19.68 7.53
N LEU A 1184 11.65 19.39 7.53
CA LEU A 1184 12.37 18.92 8.71
C LEU A 1184 12.91 20.12 9.47
N LEU A 1185 12.39 20.37 10.67
CA LEU A 1185 12.87 21.41 11.57
C LEU A 1185 14.08 20.88 12.35
N ASN A 1186 15.19 21.62 12.30
CA ASN A 1186 16.34 21.38 13.16
C ASN A 1186 16.28 22.31 14.37
N SER A 1187 15.73 21.82 15.47
CA SER A 1187 15.69 22.59 16.72
C SER A 1187 17.07 22.76 17.37
N GLY A 1188 18.02 21.81 17.22
CA GLY A 1188 19.42 21.94 17.66
C GLY A 1188 19.69 22.12 19.18
N PHE A 1189 18.67 22.39 20.00
CA PHE A 1189 18.84 22.75 21.42
C PHE A 1189 18.90 21.53 22.37
N HIS A 1190 18.77 20.30 21.85
CA HIS A 1190 18.63 19.08 22.65
C HIS A 1190 19.95 18.43 23.11
N LYS A 1191 20.85 19.21 23.72
CA LYS A 1191 22.25 18.82 24.03
C LYS A 1191 22.44 17.56 24.89
N LYS A 1192 21.40 17.07 25.57
CA LYS A 1192 21.42 15.83 26.37
C LYS A 1192 21.14 14.56 25.55
N ARG A 1193 20.78 14.70 24.27
CA ARG A 1193 20.51 13.62 23.33
C ARG A 1193 21.74 13.35 22.46
N VAL A 1194 21.76 12.23 21.74
CA VAL A 1194 22.87 11.86 20.85
C VAL A 1194 23.04 12.93 19.78
N LEU A 1195 24.06 13.78 19.93
CA LEU A 1195 24.30 14.94 19.04
C LEU A 1195 23.04 15.79 18.80
N SER A 1196 22.20 15.99 19.81
CA SER A 1196 20.93 16.73 19.70
C SER A 1196 19.90 16.16 18.70
N SER A 1197 20.03 14.90 18.29
CA SER A 1197 19.08 14.25 17.37
C SER A 1197 17.73 13.94 18.03
N LYS A 1198 16.73 13.70 17.17
CA LYS A 1198 15.47 13.06 17.54
C LYS A 1198 15.14 11.88 16.63
N ALA A 1199 14.35 10.96 17.16
CA ALA A 1199 13.76 9.84 16.45
C ALA A 1199 12.88 10.29 15.28
N SER A 1200 12.86 9.51 14.20
CA SER A 1200 12.06 9.77 12.98
C SER A 1200 11.26 8.55 12.49
N GLY A 1201 11.46 7.39 13.12
CA GLY A 1201 10.86 6.12 12.71
C GLY A 1201 9.34 6.12 12.86
N GLU A 1202 8.82 6.07 14.07
CA GLU A 1202 7.39 5.93 14.34
C GLU A 1202 6.60 7.25 14.40
N PRO A 1203 7.12 8.36 14.98
CA PRO A 1203 6.32 9.56 15.24
C PRO A 1203 5.54 10.10 14.02
N PRO A 1204 6.12 10.22 12.81
CA PRO A 1204 5.43 10.85 11.69
C PRO A 1204 4.24 10.04 11.15
N LEU A 1205 4.07 8.77 11.56
CA LEU A 1205 2.89 7.97 11.21
C LEU A 1205 1.61 8.58 11.78
N LEU A 1206 1.68 9.18 12.98
CA LEU A 1206 0.55 9.79 13.68
C LEU A 1206 -0.01 10.98 12.91
N LEU A 1207 0.82 11.67 12.12
CA LEU A 1207 0.44 12.84 11.34
C LEU A 1207 -0.63 12.51 10.29
N ALA A 1208 -0.69 11.27 9.80
CA ALA A 1208 -1.63 10.85 8.77
C ALA A 1208 -3.11 10.94 9.19
N ALA A 1209 -3.39 11.07 10.49
CA ALA A 1209 -4.73 11.36 10.98
C ALA A 1209 -5.29 12.67 10.40
N SER A 1210 -4.44 13.62 9.96
CA SER A 1210 -4.88 14.85 9.27
C SER A 1210 -5.72 14.56 8.02
N VAL A 1211 -5.42 13.48 7.29
CA VAL A 1211 -6.17 13.08 6.10
C VAL A 1211 -7.57 12.56 6.46
N HIS A 1212 -7.67 11.79 7.55
CA HIS A 1212 -8.96 11.31 8.07
C HIS A 1212 -9.83 12.47 8.53
N CYS A 1213 -9.26 13.36 9.34
CA CYS A 1213 -9.91 14.58 9.82
C CYS A 1213 -10.37 15.49 8.66
N ALA A 1214 -9.53 15.68 7.63
CA ALA A 1214 -9.89 16.45 6.44
C ALA A 1214 -11.03 15.79 5.64
N THR A 1215 -11.05 14.46 5.57
CA THR A 1215 -12.17 13.70 4.97
C THR A 1215 -13.46 13.94 5.75
N ARG A 1216 -13.40 13.96 7.08
CA ARG A 1216 -14.55 14.30 7.93
C ARG A 1216 -15.08 15.71 7.64
N GLU A 1217 -14.21 16.71 7.48
CA GLU A 1217 -14.62 18.06 7.10
C GLU A 1217 -15.31 18.09 5.72
N ALA A 1218 -14.80 17.33 4.76
CA ALA A 1218 -15.42 17.21 3.44
C ALA A 1218 -16.82 16.56 3.52
N ILE A 1219 -16.98 15.51 4.35
CA ILE A 1219 -18.28 14.87 4.61
C ILE A 1219 -19.23 15.83 5.33
N ARG A 1220 -18.73 16.64 6.28
CA ARG A 1220 -19.57 17.66 6.94
C ARG A 1220 -20.09 18.68 5.93
N ALA A 1221 -19.25 19.14 5.01
CA ALA A 1221 -19.67 20.00 3.91
C ALA A 1221 -20.69 19.29 2.98
N ALA A 1222 -20.53 17.98 2.75
CA ALA A 1222 -21.49 17.18 1.98
C ALA A 1222 -22.85 17.07 2.68
N ARG A 1223 -22.89 16.88 3.99
CA ARG A 1223 -24.13 16.74 4.76
C ARG A 1223 -24.96 18.03 4.83
N ASN A 1224 -24.37 19.17 4.50
CA ASN A 1224 -25.08 20.44 4.33
C ASN A 1224 -25.86 20.51 3.00
N GLU A 1225 -25.59 19.60 2.05
CA GLU A 1225 -26.41 19.47 0.85
C GLU A 1225 -27.76 18.81 1.17
N PRO A 1226 -28.90 19.38 0.74
CA PRO A 1226 -30.23 18.86 1.06
C PRO A 1226 -30.44 17.39 0.63
N HIS A 1227 -29.83 17.00 -0.49
CA HIS A 1227 -29.93 15.66 -1.03
C HIS A 1227 -29.08 14.63 -0.28
N CYS A 1228 -28.15 15.05 0.58
CA CYS A 1228 -27.33 14.16 1.41
C CYS A 1228 -27.93 13.90 2.82
N SER A 1229 -28.52 14.91 3.45
CA SER A 1229 -29.06 14.82 4.82
C SER A 1229 -30.57 14.56 4.92
N GLY A 1230 -31.32 14.70 3.82
CA GLY A 1230 -32.79 14.65 3.83
C GLY A 1230 -33.42 15.97 4.32
N PHE A 1231 -34.75 16.06 4.36
CA PHE A 1231 -35.48 17.30 4.72
C PHE A 1231 -35.52 17.63 6.24
N GLY A 1232 -34.61 17.06 7.05
CA GLY A 1232 -34.55 17.26 8.50
C GLY A 1232 -33.15 17.72 8.96
N PRO A 1233 -33.03 18.32 10.16
CA PRO A 1233 -31.73 18.72 10.69
C PRO A 1233 -30.84 17.48 10.91
N SER A 1234 -29.71 17.45 10.20
CA SER A 1234 -28.68 16.44 10.36
C SER A 1234 -28.00 16.61 11.73
N PRO A 1235 -27.69 15.52 12.46
CA PRO A 1235 -26.86 15.61 13.66
C PRO A 1235 -25.54 16.31 13.34
N SER A 1236 -25.13 17.26 14.20
CA SER A 1236 -23.88 18.00 14.01
C SER A 1236 -22.65 17.08 14.07
N HIS A 1237 -22.76 15.97 14.82
CA HIS A 1237 -21.72 14.95 14.98
C HIS A 1237 -22.10 13.64 14.26
N PHE A 1238 -21.10 12.99 13.68
CA PHE A 1238 -21.21 11.65 13.09
C PHE A 1238 -19.88 10.91 13.24
N ASP A 1239 -19.96 9.59 13.38
CA ASP A 1239 -18.79 8.72 13.46
C ASP A 1239 -18.27 8.40 12.06
N LEU A 1240 -16.97 8.59 11.85
CA LEU A 1240 -16.27 8.19 10.63
C LEU A 1240 -15.28 7.10 11.01
N GLU A 1241 -15.54 5.90 10.52
CA GLU A 1241 -14.76 4.72 10.88
C GLU A 1241 -13.31 4.81 10.39
N VAL A 1242 -12.45 3.99 11.00
CA VAL A 1242 -11.07 3.78 10.57
C VAL A 1242 -10.94 2.33 10.07
N PRO A 1243 -10.63 2.10 8.77
CA PRO A 1243 -10.36 3.11 7.73
C PRO A 1243 -11.61 3.78 7.13
N ALA A 1244 -11.48 5.03 6.68
CA ALA A 1244 -12.49 5.80 5.94
C ALA A 1244 -12.50 5.44 4.44
N ILE A 1245 -12.79 4.18 4.13
CA ILE A 1245 -12.88 3.66 2.76
C ILE A 1245 -14.09 4.23 1.99
N MET A 1246 -14.07 4.10 0.65
CA MET A 1246 -15.14 4.64 -0.22
C MET A 1246 -16.57 4.25 0.21
N PRO A 1247 -16.85 2.97 0.56
CA PRO A 1247 -18.18 2.61 1.06
C PRO A 1247 -18.62 3.42 2.30
N VAL A 1248 -17.71 3.61 3.27
CA VAL A 1248 -17.98 4.35 4.52
C VAL A 1248 -18.24 5.82 4.22
N VAL A 1249 -17.40 6.45 3.39
CA VAL A 1249 -17.58 7.85 2.97
C VAL A 1249 -18.91 8.04 2.26
N LYS A 1250 -19.25 7.14 1.32
CA LYS A 1250 -20.50 7.21 0.57
C LYS A 1250 -21.73 7.02 1.46
N GLU A 1251 -21.66 6.13 2.44
CA GLU A 1251 -22.75 5.91 3.40
C GLU A 1251 -23.04 7.17 4.22
N LEU A 1252 -22.00 7.86 4.71
CA LEU A 1252 -22.15 9.10 5.47
C LEU A 1252 -22.62 10.30 4.62
N CYS A 1253 -22.37 10.27 3.31
CA CYS A 1253 -22.89 11.23 2.33
C CYS A 1253 -24.28 10.86 1.79
N GLY A 1254 -24.83 9.68 2.12
CA GLY A 1254 -26.12 9.19 1.66
C GLY A 1254 -26.05 8.23 0.47
N LEU A 1255 -26.53 7.00 0.69
CA LEU A 1255 -26.65 5.94 -0.34
C LEU A 1255 -27.79 6.20 -1.36
N ASP A 1256 -28.71 7.10 -1.04
CA ASP A 1256 -29.88 7.47 -1.82
C ASP A 1256 -29.85 8.96 -2.24
N ASN A 1257 -28.68 9.58 -2.20
CA ASN A 1257 -28.52 11.02 -2.44
C ASN A 1257 -28.91 11.43 -3.88
N VAL A 1258 -28.75 10.53 -4.86
CA VAL A 1258 -29.19 10.73 -6.24
C VAL A 1258 -30.71 10.76 -6.32
N GLU A 1259 -31.39 9.79 -5.70
CA GLU A 1259 -32.85 9.72 -5.73
C GLU A 1259 -33.49 10.91 -5.02
N ARG A 1260 -32.94 11.31 -3.86
CA ARG A 1260 -33.40 12.51 -3.14
C ARG A 1260 -33.20 13.77 -3.97
N TYR A 1261 -32.08 13.87 -4.68
CA TYR A 1261 -31.84 14.99 -5.59
C TYR A 1261 -32.89 15.03 -6.70
N LEU A 1262 -33.11 13.91 -7.41
CA LEU A 1262 -34.10 13.82 -8.48
C LEU A 1262 -35.53 14.10 -7.97
N GLN A 1263 -35.87 13.68 -6.75
CA GLN A 1263 -37.15 13.99 -6.10
C GLN A 1263 -37.32 15.48 -5.76
N SER A 1264 -36.22 16.20 -5.53
CA SER A 1264 -36.24 17.63 -5.19
C SER A 1264 -36.40 18.54 -6.40
N LEU A 1265 -36.15 18.03 -7.61
CA LEU A 1265 -36.32 18.80 -8.83
C LEU A 1265 -37.83 19.00 -9.10
N PRO A 1266 -38.24 20.21 -9.53
CA PRO A 1266 -39.64 20.45 -9.87
C PRO A 1266 -40.08 19.49 -10.97
N SER A 1267 -41.22 18.83 -10.79
CA SER A 1267 -41.89 18.09 -11.84
C SER A 1267 -42.40 19.08 -12.87
N SER A 1268 -41.56 19.41 -13.86
CA SER A 1268 -41.98 20.06 -15.09
C SER A 1268 -42.79 19.05 -15.89
N GLU A 1269 -44.10 19.01 -15.63
CA GLU A 1269 -45.08 18.42 -16.56
C GLU A 1269 -45.38 19.40 -17.71
#